data_AF-A0A5C4QY89-F1
#
_entry.id   AF-A0A5C4QY89-F1
#
_cell.length_a   1.000
_cell.length_b   1.000
_cell.length_c   1.000
_cell.angle_alpha   90.00
_cell.angle_beta   90.00
_cell.angle_gamma   90.00
#
_symmetry.space_group_name_H-M   'P 1'
#
loop_
_entity.id
_entity.type
_entity.pdbx_description
1 polymer ?
#
loop_
_entity_poly.entity_id
_entity_poly.type
_entity_poly.pdbx_seq_one_letter_code
_entity_poly.pdbx_strand_id
1 'polypeptide(L)'
;MGTDREGRVVTFYSFKGGTGRTMALANVAWILAANGRRVLVADWDLESPGLHRFFHPFLDAEAIQGTSGVIDMIRGYEWESTRVDDRPDRWMEQYARVGRHAFSLRWNFPDGGRLDFLSAGRQNSDYAASVSGLDWDAFYNRLDGARFFEELRADMRRHYDVTLIDSRSGLGDIADICTLHLPDTLVDCFTLSDQGIDGAARVAHSVRDRYRRRDIRVLPVPMRVDQAEKERAEAGRLLAMRRFAGLPAGMTEAERRRYWAAVEVPYRPFYAYEETLATFGDPPGSPTSLLAAFETLTGILTDGAVTALPLMDESVRERGKARFRRRTEAIDDQIVLRCAPEDAIWAEWLERVLTSAGMRVVEPDTAVGSAGSPAPRALSVVSPAYVAMRAGSMLDTGPDPLAVYVADLRPLAEFPAQNSANLVNVTAATAVERVSRLVGRPVPPSVDGPVRYPGAEPLIFNAPNRNVRFTGREDDLANLRARLRGGGSAVVLPVALQGLGGVGKTQVALEYVHRFKSAYDVVWWIVADPPQFVDTALADLAGRLGIVAGPTLPDTVRSVLQALGRGEPYERWLVVLDNAEELDQIEPFLPQGPGHVLLTSRNRAWGDRANPIQVDVFDRAESVAHLAERVPMISAEEADRVAEALGDLPIAVAAAGAWLADTGTSVADYLRQIERHGPSTLSVEATWDLSLNRLLDQAPAAYRLLQLCSVLAPEIALDLIYSDEMAAALVPFDPSVSQRLMRGALIQQINRLALLKLDVQGGRVQVHRLLQAVVRDRMADEEIIAARHQVHVVLAASRPRGDVDDPSSWPRLRMLWPHLEVSDALTCPDESVGQLLIDRVRYLCQRGGLTQAEWFSQEVDDTWSERLRGLEDTAGAETLGRQLLHLRFNRANILRRMGRFDEARDLDEAVLAEQRRLLGPLHPHSLMTAGSLAGDLRALGRYAEALERDRSTYASWLQVFGEDHPRTLSAASDLAVSYRLIGDYRSARRWDDEVHQRQRLVLGPTHPHTLLSAVRLGSDLREAGDYERSAALLTTVYDTYCEVLGPDDLLSLGAQVNLAVSLRGAGRPDEAAPLFETAYRTLDERFGPDNPDTIACRSSRAANLLAVGDAARALAEMTAVTRAYDEELRLGPDHPHTLATLSNISAAERAIGRGSAARASATRVAGELRKVLGPDHPHTLVAEVNQAVCVAEDGGWIAARDRLRETAERLSSVLGTEHPDTLCCLGDLALVSERGPGGTVTEDLDVVADRLAGAIGQEHPSVRTLRERRLVVLTIDPPF
;
A
#
# COMPACT_ATOMS: atom_id res chain seq x y z
N MET A 1 -59.57 18.80 -16.02
CA MET A 1 -59.88 20.10 -16.64
C MET A 1 -58.55 20.72 -17.03
N GLY A 2 -57.99 20.53 -18.22
CA GLY A 2 -58.66 20.47 -19.51
C GLY A 2 -58.93 21.88 -20.04
N THR A 3 -57.92 22.77 -20.03
CA THR A 3 -57.85 23.80 -21.07
C THR A 3 -56.89 23.24 -22.11
N ASP A 4 -57.41 22.89 -23.29
CA ASP A 4 -56.57 22.72 -24.48
C ASP A 4 -55.85 24.05 -24.66
N ARG A 5 -54.58 24.11 -24.25
CA ARG A 5 -53.76 25.30 -24.43
C ARG A 5 -53.31 25.26 -25.89
N GLU A 6 -53.79 26.18 -26.71
CA GLU A 6 -53.24 26.39 -28.03
C GLU A 6 -51.91 27.15 -27.90
N GLY A 7 -50.88 26.48 -27.40
CA GLY A 7 -49.52 27.02 -27.41
C GLY A 7 -49.08 27.34 -28.83
N ARG A 8 -48.18 28.31 -28.99
CA ARG A 8 -47.63 28.71 -30.30
C ARG A 8 -46.13 28.46 -30.35
N VAL A 9 -45.64 27.89 -31.45
CA VAL A 9 -44.21 27.76 -31.76
C VAL A 9 -43.79 28.91 -32.66
N VAL A 10 -42.85 29.72 -32.20
CA VAL A 10 -42.32 30.87 -32.91
C VAL A 10 -40.84 30.63 -33.19
N THR A 11 -40.46 30.57 -34.46
CA THR A 11 -39.05 30.49 -34.83
C THR A 11 -38.51 31.87 -35.15
N PHE A 12 -37.39 32.21 -34.55
CA PHE A 12 -36.57 33.32 -35.00
C PHE A 12 -35.55 32.78 -36.01
N TYR A 13 -35.59 33.30 -37.23
CA TYR A 13 -34.72 32.92 -38.34
C TYR A 13 -33.94 34.12 -38.88
N SER A 14 -32.76 33.87 -39.45
CA SER A 14 -32.06 34.89 -40.25
C SER A 14 -31.22 34.24 -41.33
N PHE A 15 -31.23 34.81 -42.53
CA PHE A 15 -30.43 34.31 -43.65
C PHE A 15 -28.91 34.40 -43.40
N LYS A 16 -28.46 35.39 -42.62
CA LYS A 16 -27.04 35.63 -42.30
C LYS A 16 -26.83 35.68 -40.78
N GLY A 17 -25.73 35.09 -40.31
CA GLY A 17 -25.33 35.20 -38.91
C GLY A 17 -25.01 36.64 -38.47
N GLY A 18 -25.08 36.90 -37.16
CA GLY A 18 -24.73 38.20 -36.57
C GLY A 18 -25.79 39.31 -36.68
N THR A 19 -27.00 38.97 -37.14
CA THR A 19 -28.15 39.89 -37.26
C THR A 19 -28.72 40.36 -35.92
N GLY A 20 -28.37 39.71 -34.80
CA GLY A 20 -28.94 40.03 -33.47
C GLY A 20 -30.19 39.23 -33.11
N ARG A 21 -30.51 38.20 -33.89
CA ARG A 21 -31.67 37.32 -33.74
C ARG A 21 -31.75 36.63 -32.37
N THR A 22 -30.68 35.97 -31.91
CA THR A 22 -30.60 35.29 -30.61
C THR A 22 -30.90 36.25 -29.45
N MET A 23 -30.37 37.48 -29.51
CA MET A 23 -30.63 38.52 -28.51
C MET A 23 -32.10 38.93 -28.49
N ALA A 24 -32.72 39.10 -29.66
CA ALA A 24 -34.13 39.44 -29.77
C ALA A 24 -35.02 38.34 -29.18
N LEU A 25 -34.74 37.08 -29.52
CA LEU A 25 -35.43 35.92 -28.96
C LEU A 25 -35.30 35.90 -27.44
N ALA A 26 -34.10 36.05 -26.89
CA ALA A 26 -33.86 36.00 -25.45
C ALA A 26 -34.61 37.09 -24.67
N ASN A 27 -34.66 38.31 -25.22
CA ASN A 27 -35.39 39.43 -24.61
C ASN A 27 -36.91 39.24 -24.70
N VAL A 28 -37.44 38.82 -25.85
CA VAL A 28 -38.87 38.49 -26.00
C VAL A 28 -39.28 37.39 -25.05
N ALA A 29 -38.45 36.34 -24.90
CA ALA A 29 -38.69 35.24 -23.96
C ALA A 29 -38.82 35.75 -22.52
N TRP A 30 -37.91 36.63 -22.11
CA TRP A 30 -37.92 37.23 -20.78
C TRP A 30 -39.15 38.09 -20.53
N ILE A 31 -39.55 38.92 -21.50
CA ILE A 31 -40.75 39.77 -21.41
C ILE A 31 -42.01 38.92 -21.28
N LEU A 32 -42.12 37.84 -22.07
CA LEU A 32 -43.25 36.91 -22.00
C LEU A 32 -43.33 36.21 -20.64
N ALA A 33 -42.21 35.64 -20.17
CA ALA A 33 -42.15 34.95 -18.88
C ALA A 33 -42.44 35.91 -17.71
N ALA A 34 -41.96 37.16 -17.78
CA ALA A 34 -42.28 38.19 -16.81
C ALA A 34 -43.77 38.55 -16.78
N ASN A 35 -44.51 38.37 -17.87
CA ASN A 35 -45.96 38.57 -17.95
C ASN A 35 -46.76 37.27 -17.67
N GLY A 36 -46.22 36.37 -16.83
CA GLY A 36 -46.94 35.16 -16.38
C GLY A 36 -47.06 34.03 -17.40
N ARG A 37 -46.38 34.11 -18.56
CA ARG A 37 -46.43 33.06 -19.58
C ARG A 37 -45.43 31.93 -19.27
N ARG A 38 -45.80 30.70 -19.63
CA ARG A 38 -44.88 29.56 -19.66
C ARG A 38 -44.16 29.53 -21.00
N VAL A 39 -42.89 29.87 -20.97
CA VAL A 39 -42.06 30.04 -22.16
C VAL A 39 -40.99 28.97 -22.20
N LEU A 40 -40.87 28.31 -23.36
CA LEU A 40 -39.73 27.47 -23.69
C LEU A 40 -38.84 28.20 -24.69
N VAL A 41 -37.54 28.25 -24.45
CA VAL A 41 -36.56 28.69 -25.45
C VAL A 41 -35.69 27.50 -25.86
N ALA A 42 -35.50 27.32 -27.17
CA ALA A 42 -34.71 26.22 -27.72
C ALA A 42 -33.56 26.75 -28.58
N ASP A 43 -32.34 26.32 -28.28
CA ASP A 43 -31.15 26.62 -29.07
C ASP A 43 -30.99 25.55 -30.17
N TRP A 44 -31.47 25.86 -31.38
CA TRP A 44 -31.44 24.94 -32.52
C TRP A 44 -30.25 25.20 -33.46
N ASP A 45 -29.38 26.16 -33.12
CA ASP A 45 -28.15 26.43 -33.86
C ASP A 45 -27.04 25.47 -33.39
N LEU A 46 -27.20 24.19 -33.76
CA LEU A 46 -26.38 23.09 -33.25
C LEU A 46 -24.87 23.25 -33.55
N GLU A 47 -24.51 23.99 -34.60
CA GLU A 47 -23.11 24.20 -34.97
C GLU A 47 -22.43 25.35 -34.22
N SER A 48 -23.21 26.31 -33.71
CA SER A 48 -22.68 27.48 -33.00
C SER A 48 -23.66 27.93 -31.91
N PRO A 49 -23.94 27.08 -30.91
CA PRO A 49 -24.94 27.38 -29.88
C PRO A 49 -24.50 28.57 -29.03
N GLY A 50 -25.36 29.57 -28.93
CA GLY A 50 -25.05 30.86 -28.30
C GLY A 50 -26.12 31.38 -27.37
N LEU A 51 -27.32 30.78 -27.35
CA LEU A 51 -28.47 31.33 -26.63
C LEU A 51 -28.26 31.29 -25.11
N HIS A 52 -27.59 30.25 -24.60
CA HIS A 52 -27.29 30.12 -23.17
C HIS A 52 -26.48 31.31 -22.61
N ARG A 53 -25.67 31.99 -23.44
CA ARG A 53 -24.84 33.12 -23.00
C ARG A 53 -25.66 34.31 -22.52
N PHE A 54 -26.82 34.55 -23.13
CA PHE A 54 -27.74 35.61 -22.71
C PHE A 54 -28.46 35.31 -21.39
N PHE A 55 -28.47 34.05 -20.96
CA PHE A 55 -29.08 33.61 -19.71
C PHE A 55 -28.07 33.14 -18.67
N HIS A 56 -26.76 33.16 -18.98
CA HIS A 56 -25.71 32.56 -18.15
C HIS A 56 -25.73 32.96 -16.67
N PRO A 57 -26.10 34.20 -16.25
CA PRO A 57 -26.14 34.54 -14.83
C PRO A 57 -27.30 33.88 -14.06
N PHE A 58 -28.23 33.27 -14.78
CA PHE A 58 -29.44 32.62 -14.27
C PHE A 58 -29.49 31.13 -14.61
N LEU A 59 -28.50 30.62 -15.34
CA LEU A 59 -28.33 29.19 -15.60
C LEU A 59 -27.34 28.59 -14.59
N ASP A 60 -27.52 27.31 -14.31
CA ASP A 60 -26.52 26.54 -13.59
C ASP A 60 -25.50 25.97 -14.58
N ALA A 61 -24.21 26.22 -14.35
CA ALA A 61 -23.14 25.77 -15.25
C ALA A 61 -23.08 24.24 -15.33
N GLU A 62 -23.33 23.54 -14.21
CA GLU A 62 -23.41 22.08 -14.18
C GLU A 62 -24.64 21.54 -14.93
N ALA A 63 -25.77 22.26 -14.90
CA ALA A 63 -26.97 21.85 -15.61
C ALA A 63 -26.82 21.94 -17.14
N ILE A 64 -26.06 22.91 -17.66
CA ILE A 64 -25.77 23.03 -19.10
C ILE A 64 -24.90 21.85 -19.59
N GLN A 65 -23.94 21.40 -18.78
CA GLN A 65 -23.07 20.28 -19.14
C GLN A 65 -23.75 18.91 -18.95
N GLY A 66 -24.60 18.77 -17.93
CA GLY A 66 -25.24 17.49 -17.58
C GLY A 66 -26.56 17.20 -18.30
N THR A 67 -27.34 18.23 -18.65
CA THR A 67 -28.69 18.04 -19.22
C THR A 67 -28.60 17.83 -20.73
N SER A 68 -29.19 16.75 -21.23
CA SER A 68 -29.35 16.45 -22.65
C SER A 68 -30.19 17.51 -23.37
N GLY A 69 -29.85 17.86 -24.60
CA GLY A 69 -30.53 18.88 -25.42
C GLY A 69 -31.12 18.36 -26.73
N VAL A 70 -31.27 19.25 -27.72
CA VAL A 70 -31.89 18.97 -29.03
C VAL A 70 -31.22 17.80 -29.76
N ILE A 71 -29.90 17.82 -29.91
CA ILE A 71 -29.18 16.76 -30.64
C ILE A 71 -29.25 15.42 -29.90
N ASP A 72 -29.18 15.42 -28.56
CA ASP A 72 -29.26 14.21 -27.74
C ASP A 72 -30.62 13.53 -27.89
N MET A 73 -31.70 14.33 -27.92
CA MET A 73 -33.07 13.86 -28.14
C MET A 73 -33.23 13.24 -29.53
N ILE A 74 -32.68 13.87 -30.57
CA ILE A 74 -32.72 13.38 -31.96
C ILE A 74 -31.92 12.08 -32.10
N ARG A 75 -30.71 12.01 -31.54
CA ARG A 75 -29.87 10.80 -31.56
C ARG A 75 -30.50 9.65 -30.76
N GLY A 76 -31.14 9.95 -29.64
CA GLY A 76 -31.89 8.97 -28.86
C GLY A 76 -33.04 8.35 -29.67
N TYR A 77 -33.77 9.16 -30.43
CA TYR A 77 -34.81 8.65 -31.34
C TYR A 77 -34.22 7.88 -32.53
N GLU A 78 -33.16 8.39 -33.17
CA GLU A 78 -32.47 7.72 -34.28
C GLU A 78 -32.01 6.31 -33.88
N TRP A 79 -31.33 6.18 -32.75
CA TRP A 79 -30.85 4.90 -32.23
C TRP A 79 -32.01 3.90 -32.06
N GLU A 80 -33.09 4.31 -31.41
CA GLU A 80 -34.24 3.43 -31.18
C GLU A 80 -34.96 3.06 -32.49
N SER A 81 -35.03 4.01 -33.43
CA SER A 81 -35.69 3.81 -34.73
C SER A 81 -35.00 2.77 -35.62
N THR A 82 -33.74 2.40 -35.34
CA THR A 82 -32.99 1.37 -36.06
C THR A 82 -33.10 -0.04 -35.45
N ARG A 83 -33.73 -0.21 -34.28
CA ARG A 83 -33.95 -1.52 -33.62
C ARG A 83 -35.17 -2.24 -34.19
N VAL A 84 -35.08 -3.56 -34.42
CA VAL A 84 -36.03 -4.38 -35.21
C VAL A 84 -37.15 -5.04 -34.36
N ASP A 85 -37.50 -4.48 -33.19
CA ASP A 85 -38.46 -5.10 -32.27
C ASP A 85 -39.87 -4.46 -32.31
N ASP A 86 -40.87 -5.21 -31.80
CA ASP A 86 -42.31 -4.92 -31.75
C ASP A 86 -42.60 -3.64 -30.95
N ARG A 87 -42.86 -2.51 -31.63
CA ARG A 87 -42.96 -1.18 -30.98
C ARG A 87 -44.39 -0.90 -30.49
N PRO A 88 -44.58 -0.44 -29.24
CA PRO A 88 -45.90 -0.09 -28.72
C PRO A 88 -46.52 1.12 -29.42
N ASP A 89 -47.85 1.18 -29.49
CA ASP A 89 -48.58 2.34 -30.00
C ASP A 89 -48.14 3.62 -29.27
N ARG A 90 -47.80 4.67 -30.03
CA ARG A 90 -47.33 5.99 -29.54
C ARG A 90 -45.94 6.02 -28.89
N TRP A 91 -45.04 5.07 -29.20
CA TRP A 91 -43.65 5.11 -28.69
C TRP A 91 -42.91 6.41 -29.05
N MET A 92 -43.15 6.98 -30.23
CA MET A 92 -42.54 8.23 -30.70
C MET A 92 -42.83 9.43 -29.78
N GLU A 93 -44.04 9.49 -29.20
CA GLU A 93 -44.45 10.55 -28.27
C GLU A 93 -43.59 10.58 -27.00
N GLN A 94 -42.89 9.49 -26.65
CA GLN A 94 -42.03 9.44 -25.46
C GLN A 94 -40.66 10.09 -25.69
N TYR A 95 -40.15 10.01 -26.92
CA TYR A 95 -38.87 10.59 -27.32
C TYR A 95 -39.01 12.06 -27.71
N ALA A 96 -40.19 12.47 -28.19
CA ALA A 96 -40.49 13.86 -28.53
C ALA A 96 -40.82 14.76 -27.31
N ARG A 97 -40.67 14.27 -26.06
CA ARG A 97 -41.02 15.05 -24.85
C ARG A 97 -39.94 16.04 -24.47
N VAL A 98 -40.17 17.32 -24.75
CA VAL A 98 -39.17 18.37 -24.51
C VAL A 98 -38.84 18.53 -23.02
N GLY A 99 -39.82 18.33 -22.14
CA GLY A 99 -39.64 18.49 -20.70
C GLY A 99 -38.59 17.56 -20.07
N ARG A 100 -38.17 16.49 -20.75
CA ARG A 100 -37.06 15.61 -20.29
C ARG A 100 -35.68 16.22 -20.55
N HIS A 101 -35.61 17.14 -21.49
CA HIS A 101 -34.37 17.72 -22.02
C HIS A 101 -34.25 19.23 -21.70
N ALA A 102 -35.32 19.85 -21.20
CA ALA A 102 -35.34 21.26 -20.82
C ALA A 102 -35.27 21.46 -19.30
N PHE A 103 -34.66 22.56 -18.86
CA PHE A 103 -34.58 22.95 -17.45
C PHE A 103 -34.88 24.44 -17.26
N SER A 104 -35.33 24.83 -16.06
CA SER A 104 -35.70 26.23 -15.80
C SER A 104 -34.53 27.13 -15.46
N LEU A 105 -34.63 28.39 -15.87
CA LEU A 105 -33.77 29.44 -15.34
C LEU A 105 -34.06 29.67 -13.85
N ARG A 106 -33.01 30.00 -13.09
CA ARG A 106 -33.07 30.37 -11.67
C ARG A 106 -33.54 31.81 -11.49
N TRP A 107 -34.80 32.06 -11.85
CA TRP A 107 -35.46 33.34 -11.63
C TRP A 107 -36.94 33.15 -11.27
N ASN A 108 -37.42 33.90 -10.27
CA ASN A 108 -38.81 33.86 -9.84
C ASN A 108 -39.63 34.87 -10.66
N PHE A 109 -40.29 34.40 -11.71
CA PHE A 109 -41.21 35.24 -12.49
C PHE A 109 -42.58 35.36 -11.78
N PRO A 110 -43.23 36.53 -11.87
CA PRO A 110 -44.55 36.74 -11.25
C PRO A 110 -45.66 35.96 -12.00
N ASP A 111 -46.81 35.84 -11.34
CA ASP A 111 -48.06 35.27 -11.89
C ASP A 111 -47.93 33.86 -12.52
N GLY A 112 -46.99 33.05 -12.02
CA GLY A 112 -46.78 31.68 -12.48
C GLY A 112 -46.02 31.57 -13.81
N GLY A 113 -45.42 32.68 -14.27
CA GLY A 113 -44.52 32.69 -15.41
C GLY A 113 -43.31 31.80 -15.19
N ARG A 114 -42.77 31.25 -16.27
CA ARG A 114 -41.59 30.37 -16.23
C ARG A 114 -40.86 30.46 -17.55
N LEU A 115 -39.53 30.44 -17.49
CA LEU A 115 -38.67 30.35 -18.66
C LEU A 115 -37.84 29.08 -18.57
N ASP A 116 -38.16 28.12 -19.43
CA ASP A 116 -37.45 26.85 -19.57
C ASP A 116 -36.52 26.90 -20.78
N PHE A 117 -35.32 26.33 -20.64
CA PHE A 117 -34.25 26.35 -21.62
C PHE A 117 -33.95 24.93 -22.10
N LEU A 118 -34.04 24.72 -23.42
CA LEU A 118 -33.60 23.52 -24.13
C LEU A 118 -32.29 23.84 -24.85
N SER A 119 -31.19 23.25 -24.39
CA SER A 119 -29.87 23.44 -25.01
C SER A 119 -29.77 22.74 -26.36
N ALA A 120 -28.80 23.12 -27.17
CA ALA A 120 -28.49 22.42 -28.43
C ALA A 120 -28.06 20.95 -28.19
N GLY A 121 -27.43 20.68 -27.04
CA GLY A 121 -26.99 19.37 -26.58
C GLY A 121 -25.98 19.49 -25.43
N ARG A 122 -25.60 18.35 -24.83
CA ARG A 122 -24.53 18.32 -23.82
C ARG A 122 -23.22 18.83 -24.42
N GLN A 123 -22.71 19.96 -23.93
CA GLN A 123 -21.46 20.58 -24.40
C GLN A 123 -20.23 19.87 -23.80
N ASN A 124 -20.10 18.57 -24.06
CA ASN A 124 -18.93 17.76 -23.69
C ASN A 124 -18.02 17.51 -24.91
N SER A 125 -16.94 16.75 -24.72
CA SER A 125 -15.98 16.41 -25.79
C SER A 125 -16.62 15.78 -27.04
N ASP A 126 -17.77 15.14 -26.87
CA ASP A 126 -18.41 14.32 -27.91
C ASP A 126 -19.48 15.09 -28.69
N TYR A 127 -19.77 16.33 -28.30
CA TYR A 127 -20.80 17.18 -28.92
C TYR A 127 -20.53 17.41 -30.41
N ALA A 128 -19.31 17.81 -30.76
CA ALA A 128 -18.94 18.09 -32.15
C ALA A 128 -19.06 16.85 -33.05
N ALA A 129 -18.71 15.67 -32.52
CA ALA A 129 -18.88 14.39 -33.22
C ALA A 129 -20.37 14.02 -33.37
N SER A 130 -21.17 14.25 -32.32
CA SER A 130 -22.61 13.96 -32.30
C SER A 130 -23.39 14.79 -33.33
N VAL A 131 -23.02 16.06 -33.51
CA VAL A 131 -23.64 16.96 -34.51
C VAL A 131 -23.13 16.65 -35.92
N SER A 132 -21.82 16.49 -36.12
CA SER A 132 -21.25 16.26 -37.46
C SER A 132 -21.59 14.91 -38.06
N GLY A 133 -21.80 13.87 -37.24
CA GLY A 133 -22.12 12.53 -37.73
C GLY A 133 -23.60 12.28 -38.06
N LEU A 134 -24.48 13.29 -38.04
CA LEU A 134 -25.92 13.10 -38.24
C LEU A 134 -26.29 13.36 -39.70
N ASP A 135 -26.84 12.35 -40.38
CA ASP A 135 -27.37 12.47 -41.74
C ASP A 135 -28.84 12.91 -41.69
N TRP A 136 -29.07 14.21 -41.86
CA TRP A 136 -30.40 14.83 -41.76
C TRP A 136 -31.39 14.32 -42.81
N ASP A 137 -30.92 14.01 -44.01
CA ASP A 137 -31.77 13.49 -45.08
C ASP A 137 -32.23 12.06 -44.78
N ALA A 138 -31.31 11.22 -44.28
CA ALA A 138 -31.65 9.87 -43.85
C ALA A 138 -32.60 9.88 -42.64
N PHE A 139 -32.32 10.72 -41.63
CA PHE A 139 -33.18 10.86 -40.47
C PHE A 139 -34.60 11.29 -40.86
N TYR A 140 -34.70 12.36 -41.65
CA TYR A 140 -35.98 12.97 -41.97
C TYR A 140 -36.85 12.06 -42.85
N ASN A 141 -36.26 11.43 -43.88
CA ASN A 141 -37.00 10.68 -44.89
C ASN A 141 -37.06 9.17 -44.64
N ARG A 142 -36.06 8.55 -44.00
CA ARG A 142 -35.99 7.07 -43.81
C ARG A 142 -36.40 6.61 -42.42
N LEU A 143 -36.19 7.42 -41.38
CA LEU A 143 -36.46 7.06 -39.98
C LEU A 143 -37.76 7.67 -39.44
N ASP A 144 -38.68 8.05 -40.33
CA ASP A 144 -39.94 8.72 -40.00
C ASP A 144 -39.72 10.02 -39.18
N GLY A 145 -38.58 10.69 -39.38
CA GLY A 145 -38.19 11.91 -38.67
C GLY A 145 -39.17 13.07 -38.89
N ALA A 146 -39.84 13.12 -40.04
CA ALA A 146 -40.91 14.08 -40.29
C ALA A 146 -42.06 13.94 -39.26
N ARG A 147 -42.48 12.73 -38.95
CA ARG A 147 -43.53 12.47 -37.94
C ARG A 147 -43.03 12.79 -36.53
N PHE A 148 -41.76 12.51 -36.23
CA PHE A 148 -41.14 12.89 -34.96
C PHE A 148 -41.21 14.40 -34.71
N PHE A 149 -40.93 15.23 -35.74
CA PHE A 149 -41.04 16.68 -35.60
C PHE A 149 -42.47 17.19 -35.41
N GLU A 150 -43.49 16.50 -35.94
CA GLU A 150 -44.90 16.81 -35.64
C GLU A 150 -45.25 16.51 -34.19
N GLU A 151 -44.82 15.36 -33.66
CA GLU A 151 -45.04 15.02 -32.25
C GLU A 151 -44.29 15.97 -31.32
N LEU A 152 -43.08 16.38 -31.70
CA LEU A 152 -42.27 17.35 -30.95
C LEU A 152 -42.95 18.72 -30.91
N ARG A 153 -43.48 19.17 -32.05
CA ARG A 153 -44.27 20.40 -32.13
C ARG A 153 -45.55 20.29 -31.31
N ALA A 154 -46.24 19.15 -31.35
CA ALA A 154 -47.45 18.92 -30.56
C ALA A 154 -47.16 18.95 -29.05
N ASP A 155 -46.06 18.35 -28.60
CA ASP A 155 -45.61 18.38 -27.20
C ASP A 155 -45.33 19.81 -26.73
N MET A 156 -44.61 20.60 -27.55
CA MET A 156 -44.33 22.00 -27.27
C MET A 156 -45.63 22.82 -27.10
N ARG A 157 -46.58 22.69 -28.02
CA ARG A 157 -47.85 23.42 -27.97
C ARG A 157 -48.72 23.02 -26.78
N ARG A 158 -48.61 21.78 -26.32
CA ARG A 158 -49.39 21.26 -25.20
C ARG A 158 -48.92 21.78 -23.85
N HIS A 159 -47.60 21.94 -23.67
CA HIS A 159 -47.00 22.21 -22.37
C HIS A 159 -46.60 23.68 -22.15
N TYR A 160 -46.37 24.43 -23.22
CA TYR A 160 -45.92 25.83 -23.17
C TYR A 160 -46.93 26.76 -23.84
N ASP A 161 -47.06 27.98 -23.32
CA ASP A 161 -47.91 29.00 -23.93
C ASP A 161 -47.23 29.55 -25.20
N VAL A 162 -45.90 29.72 -25.15
CA VAL A 162 -45.08 30.13 -26.28
C VAL A 162 -43.75 29.37 -26.25
N THR A 163 -43.40 28.73 -27.36
CA THR A 163 -42.06 28.18 -27.58
C THR A 163 -41.31 29.04 -28.59
N LEU A 164 -40.11 29.50 -28.23
CA LEU A 164 -39.25 30.31 -29.08
C LEU A 164 -38.03 29.50 -29.51
N ILE A 165 -37.86 29.33 -30.82
CA ILE A 165 -36.76 28.55 -31.41
C ILE A 165 -35.74 29.50 -32.02
N ASP A 166 -34.48 29.43 -31.58
CA ASP A 166 -33.36 30.09 -32.24
C ASP A 166 -32.82 29.17 -33.34
N SER A 167 -33.15 29.46 -34.60
CA SER A 167 -32.82 28.57 -35.71
C SER A 167 -31.34 28.61 -36.07
N ARG A 168 -30.84 27.72 -36.93
CA ARG A 168 -29.58 27.98 -37.66
C ARG A 168 -29.73 29.11 -38.68
N SER A 169 -28.67 29.86 -38.96
CA SER A 169 -28.64 30.83 -40.07
C SER A 169 -28.27 30.19 -41.42
N GLY A 170 -28.78 30.75 -42.53
CA GLY A 170 -28.49 30.25 -43.89
C GLY A 170 -29.56 29.32 -44.47
N LEU A 171 -29.21 28.60 -45.55
CA LEU A 171 -30.07 27.67 -46.29
C LEU A 171 -29.51 26.25 -46.16
N GLY A 172 -30.27 25.33 -45.57
CA GLY A 172 -29.92 23.92 -45.39
C GLY A 172 -31.04 23.17 -44.68
N ASP A 173 -30.96 21.84 -44.61
CA ASP A 173 -32.09 20.99 -44.18
C ASP A 173 -32.53 21.27 -42.73
N ILE A 174 -31.58 21.58 -41.84
CA ILE A 174 -31.83 22.02 -40.46
C ILE A 174 -32.62 23.33 -40.41
N ALA A 175 -32.29 24.27 -41.30
CA ALA A 175 -32.98 25.55 -41.39
C ALA A 175 -34.40 25.38 -41.94
N ASP A 176 -34.62 24.45 -42.87
CA ASP A 176 -35.94 24.12 -43.41
C ASP A 176 -36.86 23.51 -42.33
N ILE A 177 -36.35 22.65 -41.44
CA ILE A 177 -37.13 22.14 -40.28
C ILE A 177 -37.62 23.30 -39.40
N CYS A 178 -36.74 24.24 -39.08
CA CYS A 178 -37.07 25.37 -38.21
C CYS A 178 -37.92 26.46 -38.89
N THR A 179 -37.88 26.57 -40.22
CA THR A 179 -38.60 27.63 -40.97
C THR A 179 -39.91 27.14 -41.60
N LEU A 180 -40.06 25.84 -41.85
CA LEU A 180 -41.20 25.25 -42.56
C LEU A 180 -42.00 24.23 -41.73
N HIS A 181 -41.35 23.48 -40.83
CA HIS A 181 -42.00 22.36 -40.15
C HIS A 181 -42.50 22.76 -38.75
N LEU A 182 -41.61 23.27 -37.90
CA LEU A 182 -41.91 23.57 -36.50
C LEU A 182 -42.78 24.83 -36.27
N PRO A 183 -42.58 25.98 -36.97
CA PRO A 183 -43.18 27.23 -36.55
C PRO A 183 -44.65 27.39 -36.94
N ASP A 184 -45.40 28.03 -36.05
CA ASP A 184 -46.67 28.71 -36.34
C ASP A 184 -46.43 30.15 -36.82
N THR A 185 -45.37 30.78 -36.29
CA THR A 185 -44.94 32.12 -36.66
C THR A 185 -43.44 32.10 -36.93
N LEU A 186 -43.03 32.67 -38.06
CA LEU A 186 -41.64 32.82 -38.45
C LEU A 186 -41.25 34.30 -38.34
N VAL A 187 -40.40 34.63 -37.38
CA VAL A 187 -39.77 35.95 -37.26
C VAL A 187 -38.51 35.95 -38.13
N ASP A 188 -38.61 36.60 -39.29
CA ASP A 188 -37.55 36.66 -40.28
C ASP A 188 -36.68 37.91 -40.05
N CYS A 189 -35.58 37.72 -39.32
CA CYS A 189 -34.65 38.76 -38.90
C CYS A 189 -33.59 39.03 -39.99
N PHE A 190 -33.49 40.29 -40.43
CA PHE A 190 -32.50 40.68 -41.45
C PHE A 190 -31.91 42.07 -41.20
N THR A 191 -30.69 42.32 -41.66
CA THR A 191 -30.13 43.67 -41.70
C THR A 191 -30.53 44.37 -43.00
N LEU A 192 -30.56 45.71 -43.01
CA LEU A 192 -30.87 46.53 -44.19
C LEU A 192 -29.76 46.55 -45.26
N SER A 193 -29.00 45.46 -45.39
CA SER A 193 -28.06 45.23 -46.50
C SER A 193 -28.77 44.52 -47.65
N ASP A 194 -28.37 44.77 -48.89
CA ASP A 194 -28.98 44.12 -50.06
C ASP A 194 -28.99 42.59 -49.94
N GLN A 195 -27.87 42.00 -49.51
CA GLN A 195 -27.75 40.56 -49.28
C GLN A 195 -28.69 40.06 -48.16
N GLY A 196 -28.83 40.83 -47.07
CA GLY A 196 -29.71 40.51 -45.96
C GLY A 196 -31.19 40.55 -46.36
N ILE A 197 -31.59 41.64 -47.04
CA ILE A 197 -32.96 41.85 -47.52
C ILE A 197 -33.34 40.78 -48.55
N ASP A 198 -32.53 40.58 -49.60
CA ASP A 198 -32.86 39.65 -50.68
C ASP A 198 -32.84 38.19 -50.19
N GLY A 199 -31.91 37.84 -49.31
CA GLY A 199 -31.82 36.50 -48.71
C GLY A 199 -33.02 36.15 -47.85
N ALA A 200 -33.41 37.05 -46.94
CA ALA A 200 -34.56 36.88 -46.05
C ALA A 200 -35.89 36.90 -46.83
N ALA A 201 -36.09 37.86 -47.75
CA ALA A 201 -37.29 37.93 -48.59
C ALA A 201 -37.51 36.66 -49.41
N ARG A 202 -36.42 36.05 -49.93
CA ARG A 202 -36.50 34.78 -50.65
C ARG A 202 -37.00 33.63 -49.76
N VAL A 203 -36.54 33.54 -48.51
CA VAL A 203 -37.01 32.53 -47.56
C VAL A 203 -38.46 32.79 -47.18
N ALA A 204 -38.81 34.03 -46.85
CA ALA A 204 -40.18 34.43 -46.51
C ALA A 204 -41.20 34.10 -47.61
N HIS A 205 -40.88 34.39 -48.88
CA HIS A 205 -41.73 34.01 -50.01
C HIS A 205 -41.74 32.50 -50.26
N SER A 206 -40.61 31.79 -50.06
CA SER A 206 -40.55 30.34 -50.18
C SER A 206 -41.47 29.64 -49.16
N VAL A 207 -41.49 30.12 -47.90
CA VAL A 207 -42.38 29.63 -46.83
C VAL A 207 -43.85 29.86 -47.23
N ARG A 208 -44.18 31.06 -47.70
CA ARG A 208 -45.54 31.42 -48.14
C ARG A 208 -46.01 30.61 -49.36
N ASP A 209 -45.13 30.43 -50.36
CA ASP A 209 -45.52 29.92 -51.68
C ASP A 209 -45.49 28.38 -51.74
N ARG A 210 -44.52 27.70 -51.09
CA ARG A 210 -44.43 26.23 -51.09
C ARG A 210 -45.43 25.55 -50.16
N TYR A 211 -45.88 26.21 -49.09
CA TYR A 211 -46.69 25.59 -48.02
C TYR A 211 -47.95 26.39 -47.65
N ARG A 212 -48.75 26.82 -48.64
CA ARG A 212 -50.05 27.49 -48.41
C ARG A 212 -51.02 26.75 -47.48
N ARG A 213 -50.84 25.44 -47.26
CA ARG A 213 -51.69 24.61 -46.39
C ARG A 213 -51.39 24.74 -44.88
N ARG A 214 -50.23 25.25 -44.46
CA ARG A 214 -49.79 25.32 -43.03
C ARG A 214 -50.05 26.67 -42.35
N ASP A 215 -50.46 27.70 -43.10
CA ASP A 215 -50.74 29.08 -42.63
C ASP A 215 -49.70 29.67 -41.65
N ILE A 216 -48.40 29.50 -41.97
CA ILE A 216 -47.30 30.04 -41.15
C ILE A 216 -47.28 31.56 -41.27
N ARG A 217 -47.41 32.26 -40.14
CA ARG A 217 -47.35 33.73 -40.09
C ARG A 217 -45.91 34.21 -40.21
N VAL A 218 -45.54 34.81 -41.34
CA VAL A 218 -44.19 35.37 -41.53
C VAL A 218 -44.15 36.85 -41.15
N LEU A 219 -43.24 37.20 -40.24
CA LEU A 219 -43.01 38.55 -39.70
C LEU A 219 -41.58 39.01 -40.06
N PRO A 220 -41.42 39.84 -41.10
CA PRO A 220 -40.11 40.41 -41.45
C PRO A 220 -39.70 41.48 -40.42
N VAL A 221 -38.51 41.33 -39.80
CA VAL A 221 -38.01 42.25 -38.77
C VAL A 221 -36.61 42.78 -39.17
N PRO A 222 -36.50 44.07 -39.54
CA PRO A 222 -35.23 44.76 -39.67
C PRO A 222 -34.49 44.84 -38.34
N MET A 223 -33.27 44.32 -38.34
CA MET A 223 -32.40 44.24 -37.17
C MET A 223 -31.16 45.12 -37.33
N ARG A 224 -30.63 45.58 -36.19
CA ARG A 224 -29.42 46.40 -36.08
C ARG A 224 -29.46 47.63 -36.98
N VAL A 225 -30.59 48.33 -36.99
CA VAL A 225 -30.70 49.55 -37.79
C VAL A 225 -30.00 50.69 -37.07
N ASP A 226 -28.99 51.26 -37.73
CA ASP A 226 -28.30 52.45 -37.25
C ASP A 226 -29.12 53.70 -37.60
N GLN A 227 -29.52 54.43 -36.56
CA GLN A 227 -30.34 55.63 -36.66
C GLN A 227 -29.51 56.89 -36.93
N ALA A 228 -28.17 56.80 -36.96
CA ALA A 228 -27.29 57.92 -37.33
C ALA A 228 -27.42 58.32 -38.80
N GLU A 229 -27.61 57.35 -39.70
CA GLU A 229 -27.68 57.53 -41.16
C GLU A 229 -29.13 57.44 -41.66
N LYS A 230 -29.97 58.41 -41.29
CA LYS A 230 -31.43 58.38 -41.52
C LYS A 230 -31.83 58.14 -42.98
N GLU A 231 -31.18 58.80 -43.94
CA GLU A 231 -31.51 58.66 -45.37
C GLU A 231 -31.24 57.25 -45.90
N ARG A 232 -30.12 56.63 -45.49
CA ARG A 232 -29.79 55.25 -45.89
C ARG A 232 -30.70 54.23 -45.22
N ALA A 233 -31.05 54.44 -43.94
CA ALA A 233 -32.01 53.61 -43.23
C ALA A 233 -33.41 53.68 -43.88
N GLU A 234 -33.88 54.87 -44.28
CA GLU A 234 -35.14 55.05 -45.00
C GLU A 234 -35.13 54.38 -46.38
N ALA A 235 -34.04 54.53 -47.15
CA ALA A 235 -33.88 53.87 -48.44
C ALA A 235 -33.88 52.33 -48.30
N GLY A 236 -33.19 51.81 -47.29
CA GLY A 236 -33.19 50.38 -46.94
C GLY A 236 -34.56 49.87 -46.54
N ARG A 237 -35.32 50.63 -45.73
CA ARG A 237 -36.70 50.30 -45.34
C ARG A 237 -37.63 50.21 -46.56
N LEU A 238 -37.58 51.20 -47.46
CA LEU A 238 -38.37 51.20 -48.69
C LEU A 238 -38.00 50.06 -49.64
N LEU A 239 -36.72 49.67 -49.69
CA LEU A 239 -36.28 48.51 -50.45
C LEU A 239 -36.82 47.20 -49.84
N ALA A 240 -36.69 47.04 -48.52
CA ALA A 240 -37.24 45.88 -47.80
C ALA A 240 -38.75 45.75 -48.00
N MET A 241 -39.52 46.83 -47.83
CA MET A 241 -40.98 46.82 -48.05
C MET A 241 -41.36 46.36 -49.47
N ARG A 242 -40.56 46.71 -50.49
CA ARG A 242 -40.77 46.25 -51.86
C ARG A 242 -40.41 44.77 -52.04
N ARG A 243 -39.30 44.30 -51.46
CA ARG A 243 -38.85 42.91 -51.56
C ARG A 243 -39.77 41.95 -50.81
N PHE A 244 -40.29 42.36 -49.66
CA PHE A 244 -41.25 41.60 -48.84
C PHE A 244 -42.72 41.89 -49.20
N ALA A 245 -43.00 42.28 -50.45
CA ALA A 245 -44.35 42.66 -50.87
C ALA A 245 -45.41 41.60 -50.47
N GLY A 246 -46.47 42.07 -49.79
CA GLY A 246 -47.56 41.23 -49.29
C GLY A 246 -47.31 40.59 -47.92
N LEU A 247 -46.19 40.87 -47.25
CA LEU A 247 -45.89 40.39 -45.90
C LEU A 247 -45.82 41.56 -44.87
N PRO A 248 -46.23 41.35 -43.61
CA PRO A 248 -46.92 40.18 -43.08
C PRO A 248 -48.26 39.89 -43.77
N ALA A 249 -48.57 38.61 -43.97
CA ALA A 249 -49.83 38.18 -44.58
C ALA A 249 -51.01 38.43 -43.61
N GLY A 250 -52.23 38.61 -44.14
CA GLY A 250 -53.43 38.86 -43.34
C GLY A 250 -53.66 40.30 -42.89
N MET A 251 -52.77 41.24 -43.24
CA MET A 251 -52.89 42.67 -42.91
C MET A 251 -53.31 43.53 -44.12
N THR A 252 -54.15 44.53 -43.90
CA THR A 252 -54.45 45.60 -44.87
C THR A 252 -53.18 46.39 -45.21
N GLU A 253 -53.17 47.13 -46.33
CA GLU A 253 -51.98 47.91 -46.71
C GLU A 253 -51.65 49.01 -45.67
N ALA A 254 -52.66 49.59 -45.03
CA ALA A 254 -52.47 50.55 -43.94
C ALA A 254 -51.86 49.92 -42.68
N GLU A 255 -52.32 48.71 -42.30
CA GLU A 255 -51.73 47.95 -41.19
C GLU A 255 -50.30 47.51 -41.49
N ARG A 256 -50.00 47.09 -42.73
CA ARG A 256 -48.62 46.78 -43.14
C ARG A 256 -47.72 48.01 -43.07
N ARG A 257 -48.18 49.19 -43.51
CA ARG A 257 -47.38 50.42 -43.35
C ARG A 257 -47.11 50.77 -41.89
N ARG A 258 -48.09 50.58 -40.99
CA ARG A 258 -47.89 50.76 -39.54
C ARG A 258 -46.94 49.74 -38.94
N TYR A 259 -47.06 48.48 -39.34
CA TYR A 259 -46.13 47.41 -38.96
C TYR A 259 -44.70 47.80 -39.32
N TRP A 260 -44.43 48.12 -40.59
CA TRP A 260 -43.09 48.49 -41.06
C TRP A 260 -42.53 49.77 -40.44
N ALA A 261 -43.38 50.66 -39.93
CA ALA A 261 -42.96 51.86 -39.21
C ALA A 261 -42.59 51.60 -37.73
N ALA A 262 -43.13 50.52 -37.14
CA ALA A 262 -42.94 50.20 -35.73
C ALA A 262 -41.93 49.07 -35.49
N VAL A 263 -41.84 48.11 -36.41
CA VAL A 263 -41.05 46.89 -36.25
C VAL A 263 -39.61 47.11 -36.73
N GLU A 264 -38.77 47.66 -35.85
CA GLU A 264 -37.34 47.85 -36.13
C GLU A 264 -36.54 47.71 -34.84
N VAL A 265 -35.46 46.93 -34.88
CA VAL A 265 -34.54 46.78 -33.73
C VAL A 265 -33.30 47.63 -33.96
N PRO A 266 -33.07 48.71 -33.17
CA PRO A 266 -31.97 49.64 -33.38
C PRO A 266 -30.61 49.01 -33.03
N TYR A 267 -29.53 49.49 -33.65
CA TYR A 267 -28.17 49.10 -33.26
C TYR A 267 -27.69 49.95 -32.07
N ARG A 268 -27.30 49.29 -30.96
CA ARG A 268 -26.72 49.95 -29.78
C ARG A 268 -25.33 49.38 -29.49
N PRO A 269 -24.24 50.15 -29.69
CA PRO A 269 -22.86 49.68 -29.51
C PRO A 269 -22.59 49.09 -28.13
N PHE A 270 -23.23 49.61 -27.07
CA PHE A 270 -23.07 49.11 -25.70
C PHE A 270 -23.30 47.59 -25.58
N TYR A 271 -24.33 47.07 -26.25
CA TYR A 271 -24.66 45.64 -26.23
C TYR A 271 -23.79 44.79 -27.16
N ALA A 272 -22.83 45.39 -27.87
CA ALA A 272 -21.88 44.65 -28.72
C ALA A 272 -20.71 44.05 -27.91
N TYR A 273 -20.53 44.46 -26.65
CA TYR A 273 -19.37 44.08 -25.84
C TYR A 273 -19.67 42.97 -24.81
N GLU A 274 -20.94 42.79 -24.42
CA GLU A 274 -21.41 41.79 -23.45
C GLU A 274 -22.81 41.30 -23.84
N GLU A 275 -23.10 39.99 -23.71
CA GLU A 275 -24.41 39.37 -23.98
C GLU A 275 -25.47 39.70 -22.90
N THR A 276 -25.69 40.99 -22.63
CA THR A 276 -26.63 41.50 -21.62
C THR A 276 -28.06 41.56 -22.16
N LEU A 277 -29.05 41.11 -21.38
CA LEU A 277 -30.46 41.31 -21.71
C LEU A 277 -30.88 42.79 -21.55
N ALA A 278 -31.55 43.34 -22.55
CA ALA A 278 -32.06 44.72 -22.53
C ALA A 278 -33.13 44.93 -21.45
N THR A 279 -33.83 43.86 -21.02
CA THR A 279 -34.75 43.89 -19.87
C THR A 279 -34.08 44.32 -18.56
N PHE A 280 -32.76 44.12 -18.43
CA PHE A 280 -31.96 44.64 -17.33
C PHE A 280 -31.11 45.85 -17.74
N GLY A 281 -30.60 45.86 -18.98
CA GLY A 281 -29.66 46.89 -19.43
C GLY A 281 -30.27 48.28 -19.61
N ASP A 282 -31.50 48.36 -20.13
CA ASP A 282 -32.21 49.60 -20.43
C ASP A 282 -33.25 49.96 -19.35
N PRO A 283 -33.48 51.25 -19.07
CA PRO A 283 -34.57 51.68 -18.19
C PRO A 283 -35.94 51.55 -18.90
N PRO A 284 -36.98 51.00 -18.24
CA PRO A 284 -38.33 50.89 -18.81
C PRO A 284 -38.92 52.24 -19.25
N GLY A 285 -39.69 52.25 -20.34
CA GLY A 285 -40.39 53.45 -20.82
C GLY A 285 -39.57 54.39 -21.72
N SER A 286 -38.29 54.11 -22.00
CA SER A 286 -37.50 54.85 -22.98
C SER A 286 -37.88 54.45 -24.42
N PRO A 287 -38.52 55.32 -25.23
CA PRO A 287 -39.11 54.94 -26.51
C PRO A 287 -38.08 54.61 -27.61
N THR A 288 -36.80 54.89 -27.38
CA THR A 288 -35.71 54.62 -28.34
C THR A 288 -34.74 53.53 -27.87
N SER A 289 -35.08 52.83 -26.79
CA SER A 289 -34.28 51.75 -26.20
C SER A 289 -34.41 50.44 -26.99
N LEU A 290 -33.48 49.48 -26.77
CA LEU A 290 -33.64 48.14 -27.32
C LEU A 290 -34.81 47.42 -26.65
N LEU A 291 -35.04 47.68 -25.35
CA LEU A 291 -36.19 47.14 -24.63
C LEU A 291 -37.52 47.52 -25.31
N ALA A 292 -37.72 48.80 -25.66
CA ALA A 292 -38.96 49.25 -26.33
C ALA A 292 -39.19 48.58 -27.70
N ALA A 293 -38.11 48.31 -28.44
CA ALA A 293 -38.20 47.56 -29.70
C ALA A 293 -38.62 46.10 -29.45
N PHE A 294 -38.09 45.44 -28.41
CA PHE A 294 -38.48 44.07 -28.05
C PHE A 294 -39.88 43.99 -27.43
N GLU A 295 -40.34 45.00 -26.69
CA GLU A 295 -41.73 45.12 -26.23
C GLU A 295 -42.70 45.25 -27.41
N THR A 296 -42.35 46.08 -28.40
CA THR A 296 -43.13 46.23 -29.65
C THR A 296 -43.21 44.91 -30.41
N LEU A 297 -42.08 44.21 -30.58
CA LEU A 297 -42.04 42.90 -31.22
C LEU A 297 -42.86 41.86 -30.45
N THR A 298 -42.77 41.85 -29.12
CA THR A 298 -43.55 40.96 -28.25
C THR A 298 -45.05 41.25 -28.37
N GLY A 299 -45.45 42.52 -28.44
CA GLY A 299 -46.83 42.94 -28.67
C GLY A 299 -47.36 42.45 -30.02
N ILE A 300 -46.57 42.54 -31.08
CA ILE A 300 -46.94 42.03 -32.41
C ILE A 300 -47.09 40.49 -32.38
N LEU A 301 -46.16 39.79 -31.74
CA LEU A 301 -46.16 38.32 -31.66
C LEU A 301 -47.35 37.77 -30.87
N THR A 302 -47.77 38.50 -29.84
CA THR A 302 -48.88 38.11 -28.96
C THR A 302 -50.23 38.72 -29.35
N ASP A 303 -50.30 39.36 -30.52
CA ASP A 303 -51.51 40.07 -31.00
C ASP A 303 -52.04 41.09 -29.96
N GLY A 304 -51.13 41.74 -29.24
CA GLY A 304 -51.40 42.75 -28.22
C GLY A 304 -51.63 42.20 -26.80
N ALA A 305 -51.52 40.89 -26.56
CA ALA A 305 -51.73 40.33 -25.23
C ALA A 305 -50.60 40.65 -24.24
N VAL A 306 -49.39 40.93 -24.71
CA VAL A 306 -48.25 41.40 -23.90
C VAL A 306 -47.61 42.59 -24.60
N THR A 307 -47.81 43.80 -24.06
CA THR A 307 -47.37 45.05 -24.71
C THR A 307 -46.13 45.69 -24.09
N ALA A 308 -45.75 45.31 -22.88
CA ALA A 308 -44.60 45.87 -22.15
C ALA A 308 -44.05 44.88 -21.11
N LEU A 309 -42.82 45.12 -20.64
CA LEU A 309 -42.26 44.46 -19.47
C LEU A 309 -42.96 45.00 -18.19
N PRO A 310 -43.34 44.15 -17.22
CA PRO A 310 -43.91 44.63 -15.97
C PRO A 310 -42.90 45.48 -15.20
N LEU A 311 -43.39 46.44 -14.40
CA LEU A 311 -42.54 47.32 -13.61
C LEU A 311 -41.65 46.49 -12.66
N MET A 312 -40.34 46.59 -12.89
CA MET A 312 -39.31 45.97 -12.05
C MET A 312 -38.69 47.02 -11.14
N ASP A 313 -38.47 46.69 -9.87
CA ASP A 313 -37.75 47.56 -8.94
C ASP A 313 -36.34 47.86 -9.46
N GLU A 314 -35.95 49.14 -9.44
CA GLU A 314 -34.71 49.61 -10.03
C GLU A 314 -33.47 48.96 -9.39
N SER A 315 -33.54 48.64 -8.10
CA SER A 315 -32.43 47.95 -7.41
C SER A 315 -32.30 46.49 -7.87
N VAL A 316 -33.42 45.84 -8.20
CA VAL A 316 -33.43 44.48 -8.77
C VAL A 316 -32.85 44.52 -10.18
N ARG A 317 -33.22 45.53 -10.97
CA ARG A 317 -32.72 45.74 -12.33
C ARG A 317 -31.20 45.93 -12.36
N GLU A 318 -30.67 46.84 -11.56
CA GLU A 318 -29.23 47.12 -11.50
C GLU A 318 -28.41 45.95 -10.92
N ARG A 319 -28.95 45.20 -9.94
CA ARG A 319 -28.31 43.95 -9.48
C ARG A 319 -28.29 42.88 -10.58
N GLY A 320 -29.37 42.74 -11.35
CA GLY A 320 -29.42 41.85 -12.50
C GLY A 320 -28.40 42.23 -13.56
N LYS A 321 -28.35 43.53 -13.92
CA LYS A 321 -27.38 44.10 -14.87
C LYS A 321 -25.93 43.90 -14.44
N ALA A 322 -25.62 44.09 -13.16
CA ALA A 322 -24.26 43.90 -12.64
C ALA A 322 -23.72 42.47 -12.81
N ARG A 323 -24.60 41.46 -12.88
CA ARG A 323 -24.18 40.06 -13.07
C ARG A 323 -23.63 39.76 -14.47
N PHE A 324 -23.90 40.61 -15.46
CA PHE A 324 -23.41 40.44 -16.83
C PHE A 324 -22.04 41.09 -17.08
N ARG A 325 -21.53 41.91 -16.15
CA ARG A 325 -20.28 42.66 -16.34
C ARG A 325 -19.05 41.74 -16.37
N ARG A 326 -18.25 41.86 -17.43
CA ARG A 326 -16.96 41.18 -17.59
C ARG A 326 -15.93 41.77 -16.62
N ARG A 327 -15.30 40.93 -15.80
CA ARG A 327 -14.17 41.34 -14.93
C ARG A 327 -12.88 41.32 -15.74
N THR A 328 -12.11 42.41 -15.68
CA THR A 328 -10.80 42.52 -16.35
C THR A 328 -9.74 41.79 -15.53
N GLU A 329 -9.17 40.71 -16.04
CA GLU A 329 -8.00 40.04 -15.46
C GLU A 329 -6.73 40.55 -16.16
N ALA A 330 -5.82 41.16 -15.39
CA ALA A 330 -4.43 41.34 -15.81
C ALA A 330 -3.69 40.02 -15.54
N ILE A 331 -3.13 39.43 -16.58
CA ILE A 331 -2.39 38.16 -16.48
C ILE A 331 -0.95 38.50 -16.07
N ASP A 332 -0.64 38.37 -14.78
CA ASP A 332 0.75 38.27 -14.34
C ASP A 332 1.25 36.84 -14.60
N ASP A 333 2.23 36.70 -15.50
CA ASP A 333 2.86 35.41 -15.81
C ASP A 333 4.01 35.06 -14.84
N GLN A 334 4.33 35.93 -13.88
CA GLN A 334 5.46 35.77 -12.95
C GLN A 334 5.04 35.94 -11.48
N ILE A 335 5.56 35.08 -10.61
CA ILE A 335 5.29 35.09 -9.16
C ILE A 335 6.58 34.81 -8.37
N VAL A 336 6.75 35.50 -7.23
CA VAL A 336 7.85 35.25 -6.29
C VAL A 336 7.31 34.47 -5.11
N LEU A 337 7.87 33.28 -4.84
CA LEU A 337 7.53 32.50 -3.65
C LEU A 337 8.37 32.95 -2.45
N ARG A 338 7.72 33.10 -1.29
CA ARG A 338 8.37 33.40 -0.02
C ARG A 338 7.92 32.40 1.04
N CYS A 339 8.86 31.74 1.69
CA CYS A 339 8.58 30.77 2.75
C CYS A 339 9.63 30.87 3.85
N ALA A 340 9.30 30.40 5.06
CA ALA A 340 10.32 30.12 6.05
C ALA A 340 11.11 28.86 5.62
N PRO A 341 12.38 28.70 6.04
CA PRO A 341 13.18 27.52 5.69
C PRO A 341 12.53 26.19 6.08
N GLU A 342 11.75 26.15 7.17
CA GLU A 342 11.00 24.97 7.61
C GLU A 342 9.86 24.59 6.66
N ASP A 343 9.36 25.54 5.87
CA ASP A 343 8.27 25.37 4.92
C ASP A 343 8.76 25.11 3.49
N ALA A 344 10.05 24.80 3.30
CA ALA A 344 10.65 24.60 1.98
C ALA A 344 9.89 23.57 1.13
N ILE A 345 9.38 22.50 1.73
CA ILE A 345 8.57 21.49 1.02
C ILE A 345 7.25 22.05 0.48
N TRP A 346 6.63 23.01 1.18
CA TRP A 346 5.44 23.72 0.71
C TRP A 346 5.76 24.65 -0.45
N ALA A 347 6.91 25.33 -0.41
CA ALA A 347 7.36 26.15 -1.53
C ALA A 347 7.66 25.29 -2.76
N GLU A 348 8.34 24.15 -2.62
CA GLU A 348 8.61 23.21 -3.73
C GLU A 348 7.30 22.70 -4.37
N TRP A 349 6.32 22.33 -3.55
CA TRP A 349 5.02 21.87 -4.06
C TRP A 349 4.24 23.01 -4.74
N LEU A 350 4.20 24.20 -4.14
CA LEU A 350 3.53 25.37 -4.73
C LEU A 350 4.18 25.77 -6.04
N GLU A 351 5.52 25.77 -6.13
CA GLU A 351 6.24 26.04 -7.37
C GLU A 351 5.77 25.13 -8.49
N ARG A 352 5.60 23.83 -8.20
CA ARG A 352 5.12 22.86 -9.17
C ARG A 352 3.67 23.10 -9.58
N VAL A 353 2.79 23.39 -8.62
CA VAL A 353 1.37 23.72 -8.89
C VAL A 353 1.27 24.96 -9.77
N LEU A 354 2.00 26.02 -9.44
CA LEU A 354 2.03 27.28 -10.18
C LEU A 354 2.59 27.09 -11.60
N THR A 355 3.67 26.32 -11.74
CA THR A 355 4.26 25.98 -13.04
C THR A 355 3.30 25.16 -13.90
N SER A 356 2.61 24.19 -13.32
CA SER A 356 1.60 23.36 -14.03
C SER A 356 0.36 24.19 -14.42
N ALA A 357 0.06 25.24 -13.66
CA ALA A 357 -0.96 26.25 -13.98
C ALA A 357 -0.47 27.32 -14.99
N GLY A 358 0.74 27.17 -15.54
CA GLY A 358 1.30 28.04 -16.58
C GLY A 358 1.97 29.32 -16.07
N MET A 359 2.27 29.44 -14.77
CA MET A 359 3.00 30.58 -14.20
C MET A 359 4.51 30.29 -14.12
N ARG A 360 5.34 31.34 -14.20
CA ARG A 360 6.78 31.25 -13.96
C ARG A 360 7.11 31.70 -12.53
N VAL A 361 7.67 30.81 -11.72
CA VAL A 361 8.22 31.20 -10.41
C VAL A 361 9.63 31.77 -10.63
N VAL A 362 9.92 32.92 -10.03
CA VAL A 362 11.21 33.62 -10.15
C VAL A 362 11.82 33.86 -8.76
N GLU A 363 13.15 33.72 -8.68
CA GLU A 363 13.91 33.99 -7.45
C GLU A 363 13.91 35.49 -7.13
N PRO A 364 13.80 35.89 -5.85
CA PRO A 364 13.73 37.30 -5.43
C PRO A 364 14.84 38.19 -6.00
N ASP A 365 16.06 37.66 -6.11
CA ASP A 365 17.25 38.41 -6.56
C ASP A 365 17.38 38.52 -8.08
N THR A 366 16.62 37.75 -8.85
CA THR A 366 16.66 37.74 -10.33
C THR A 366 15.58 38.58 -10.99
N ALA A 367 14.65 39.12 -10.18
CA ALA A 367 13.50 39.90 -10.64
C ALA A 367 13.88 41.35 -11.00
N VAL A 368 14.58 41.55 -12.12
CA VAL A 368 14.73 42.89 -12.70
C VAL A 368 13.57 43.14 -13.66
N GLY A 369 12.70 44.10 -13.30
CA GLY A 369 11.65 44.56 -14.21
C GLY A 369 12.28 45.16 -15.48
N SER A 370 12.07 44.52 -16.64
CA SER A 370 12.34 45.19 -17.91
C SER A 370 11.38 46.37 -18.06
N ALA A 371 11.85 47.50 -18.58
CA ALA A 371 11.07 48.72 -18.75
C ALA A 371 9.75 48.46 -19.51
N GLY A 372 8.65 48.25 -18.76
CA GLY A 372 7.31 48.02 -19.30
C GLY A 372 6.47 46.90 -18.66
N SER A 373 7.04 46.00 -17.84
CA SER A 373 6.26 44.95 -17.12
C SER A 373 6.01 45.32 -15.65
N PRO A 374 4.81 45.04 -15.09
CA PRO A 374 4.55 45.17 -13.66
C PRO A 374 5.45 44.22 -12.86
N ALA A 375 5.80 44.61 -11.63
CA ALA A 375 6.61 43.78 -10.73
C ALA A 375 5.86 42.47 -10.40
N PRO A 376 6.56 41.32 -10.33
CA PRO A 376 5.92 40.04 -10.03
C PRO A 376 5.26 40.06 -8.65
N ARG A 377 4.06 39.48 -8.53
CA ARG A 377 3.34 39.37 -7.26
C ARG A 377 4.07 38.41 -6.31
N ALA A 378 4.06 38.71 -5.01
CA ALA A 378 4.64 37.83 -3.99
C ALA A 378 3.56 36.90 -3.42
N LEU A 379 3.86 35.59 -3.37
CA LEU A 379 3.05 34.56 -2.72
C LEU A 379 3.80 34.04 -1.49
N SER A 380 3.25 34.30 -0.30
CA SER A 380 3.86 33.90 0.97
C SER A 380 3.23 32.63 1.53
N VAL A 381 4.06 31.67 1.94
CA VAL A 381 3.65 30.50 2.73
C VAL A 381 3.59 30.91 4.20
N VAL A 382 2.39 30.91 4.76
CA VAL A 382 2.11 31.38 6.12
C VAL A 382 1.99 30.20 7.07
N SER A 383 2.98 30.07 7.95
CA SER A 383 3.11 29.07 9.01
C SER A 383 3.53 29.75 10.34
N PRO A 384 3.58 29.04 11.48
CA PRO A 384 4.11 29.60 12.72
C PRO A 384 5.56 30.08 12.58
N ALA A 385 6.37 29.37 11.76
CA ALA A 385 7.75 29.73 11.49
C ALA A 385 7.85 31.05 10.69
N TYR A 386 6.98 31.23 9.68
CA TYR A 386 6.87 32.49 8.95
C TYR A 386 6.54 33.67 9.87
N VAL A 387 5.62 33.49 10.83
CA VAL A 387 5.25 34.53 11.80
C VAL A 387 6.41 34.87 12.74
N ALA A 388 7.21 33.88 13.17
CA ALA A 388 8.39 34.11 13.98
C ALA A 388 9.49 34.86 13.21
N MET A 389 9.76 34.45 11.96
CA MET A 389 10.70 35.14 11.06
C MET A 389 10.31 36.61 10.83
N ARG A 390 9.01 36.88 10.67
CA ARG A 390 8.45 38.23 10.52
C ARG A 390 8.71 39.12 11.74
N ALA A 391 8.65 38.58 12.96
CA ALA A 391 8.82 39.38 14.17
C ALA A 391 10.21 40.05 14.28
N GLY A 392 11.20 39.54 13.55
CA GLY A 392 12.58 40.07 13.50
C GLY A 392 12.93 40.98 12.30
N SER A 393 12.05 41.15 11.30
CA SER A 393 12.36 41.92 10.07
C SER A 393 11.11 42.54 9.41
N MET A 394 11.21 43.78 8.91
CA MET A 394 10.17 44.38 8.07
C MET A 394 10.27 43.82 6.63
N LEU A 395 9.50 42.77 6.35
CA LEU A 395 9.37 42.20 5.01
C LEU A 395 8.52 43.13 4.12
N ASP A 396 9.09 43.69 3.05
CA ASP A 396 8.36 44.45 2.03
C ASP A 396 7.47 43.51 1.20
N THR A 397 6.16 43.53 1.41
CA THR A 397 5.19 42.61 0.78
C THR A 397 4.83 42.96 -0.66
N GLY A 398 5.26 44.13 -1.17
CA GLY A 398 4.89 44.62 -2.51
C GLY A 398 3.39 44.97 -2.66
N PRO A 399 2.97 45.47 -3.83
CA PRO A 399 1.57 45.76 -4.12
C PRO A 399 0.76 44.47 -4.37
N ASP A 400 -0.38 44.32 -3.67
CA ASP A 400 -1.33 43.19 -3.77
C ASP A 400 -0.77 41.79 -3.42
N PRO A 401 -0.32 41.58 -2.17
CA PRO A 401 0.34 40.34 -1.75
C PRO A 401 -0.65 39.17 -1.61
N LEU A 402 -0.17 37.97 -1.95
CA LEU A 402 -0.91 36.71 -1.84
C LEU A 402 -0.38 35.86 -0.68
N ALA A 403 -1.26 35.10 -0.02
CA ALA A 403 -0.89 34.18 1.05
C ALA A 403 -1.51 32.79 0.92
N VAL A 404 -0.73 31.79 1.31
CA VAL A 404 -1.16 30.40 1.48
C VAL A 404 -0.94 30.00 2.93
N TYR A 405 -2.01 29.78 3.67
CA TYR A 405 -1.97 29.32 5.07
C TYR A 405 -1.84 27.81 5.10
N VAL A 406 -0.73 27.30 5.64
CA VAL A 406 -0.43 25.86 5.75
C VAL A 406 -0.60 25.33 7.18
N ALA A 407 -0.89 26.22 8.13
CA ALA A 407 -1.19 25.90 9.53
C ALA A 407 -2.43 26.68 10.00
N ASP A 408 -3.10 26.17 11.04
CA ASP A 408 -4.26 26.83 11.63
C ASP A 408 -3.83 28.08 12.42
N LEU A 409 -3.87 29.22 11.74
CA LEU A 409 -3.42 30.51 12.24
C LEU A 409 -4.50 31.58 12.04
N ARG A 410 -4.49 32.60 12.91
CA ARG A 410 -5.34 33.78 12.69
C ARG A 410 -4.87 34.50 11.41
N PRO A 411 -5.80 34.89 10.51
CA PRO A 411 -5.44 35.64 9.31
C PRO A 411 -4.65 36.90 9.65
N LEU A 412 -3.51 37.10 8.99
CA LEU A 412 -2.66 38.27 9.16
C LEU A 412 -3.28 39.47 8.43
N ALA A 413 -3.27 40.64 9.05
CA ALA A 413 -3.96 41.84 8.55
C ALA A 413 -3.47 42.34 7.18
N GLU A 414 -2.26 41.96 6.76
CA GLU A 414 -1.66 42.32 5.47
C GLU A 414 -2.16 41.50 4.28
N PHE A 415 -2.84 40.37 4.52
CA PHE A 415 -3.40 39.52 3.47
C PHE A 415 -4.94 39.54 3.53
N PRO A 416 -5.62 40.26 2.63
CA PRO A 416 -7.08 40.21 2.50
C PRO A 416 -7.58 38.78 2.27
N ALA A 417 -8.81 38.48 2.72
CA ALA A 417 -9.42 37.15 2.55
C ALA A 417 -9.52 36.69 1.09
N GLN A 418 -9.70 37.63 0.16
CA GLN A 418 -9.73 37.37 -1.28
C GLN A 418 -8.35 37.06 -1.90
N ASN A 419 -7.27 37.40 -1.19
CA ASN A 419 -5.87 37.16 -1.56
C ASN A 419 -5.22 36.07 -0.70
N SER A 420 -6.05 35.24 -0.06
CA SER A 420 -5.59 34.20 0.87
C SER A 420 -6.24 32.86 0.52
N ALA A 421 -5.44 31.78 0.53
CA ALA A 421 -5.94 30.41 0.49
C ALA A 421 -5.51 29.66 1.75
N ASN A 422 -6.40 28.86 2.32
CA ASN A 422 -6.08 27.98 3.44
C ASN A 422 -5.98 26.54 2.95
N LEU A 423 -4.87 25.86 3.25
CA LEU A 423 -4.58 24.48 2.85
C LEU A 423 -4.56 23.49 4.03
N VAL A 424 -5.01 23.91 5.21
CA VAL A 424 -5.09 23.06 6.40
C VAL A 424 -6.20 22.02 6.21
N ASN A 425 -5.88 20.75 6.45
CA ASN A 425 -6.82 19.62 6.42
C ASN A 425 -7.63 19.47 5.13
N VAL A 426 -7.04 19.83 3.98
CA VAL A 426 -7.65 19.59 2.66
C VAL A 426 -6.89 18.54 1.87
N THR A 427 -7.61 17.85 1.00
CA THR A 427 -7.04 16.91 0.01
C THR A 427 -6.14 17.63 -0.98
N ALA A 428 -5.18 16.93 -1.58
CA ALA A 428 -4.32 17.46 -2.64
C ALA A 428 -5.12 18.13 -3.79
N ALA A 429 -6.20 17.50 -4.27
CA ALA A 429 -7.02 18.06 -5.36
C ALA A 429 -7.66 19.41 -4.98
N THR A 430 -8.27 19.48 -3.79
CA THR A 430 -8.82 20.74 -3.24
C THR A 430 -7.73 21.79 -3.02
N ALA A 431 -6.52 21.37 -2.61
CA ALA A 431 -5.41 22.30 -2.40
C ALA A 431 -4.96 22.93 -3.73
N VAL A 432 -4.82 22.12 -4.79
CA VAL A 432 -4.53 22.61 -6.15
C VAL A 432 -5.62 23.57 -6.62
N GLU A 433 -6.90 23.22 -6.45
CA GLU A 433 -8.03 24.09 -6.82
C GLU A 433 -7.96 25.45 -6.11
N ARG A 434 -7.69 25.46 -4.80
CA ARG A 434 -7.58 26.69 -4.00
C ARG A 434 -6.41 27.56 -4.43
N VAL A 435 -5.25 26.97 -4.71
CA VAL A 435 -4.07 27.70 -5.19
C VAL A 435 -4.32 28.24 -6.60
N SER A 436 -4.85 27.44 -7.52
CA SER A 436 -5.21 27.89 -8.89
C SER A 436 -6.22 29.04 -8.87
N ARG A 437 -7.25 28.96 -8.01
CA ARG A 437 -8.21 30.06 -7.81
C ARG A 437 -7.56 31.31 -7.24
N LEU A 438 -6.62 31.18 -6.30
CA LEU A 438 -5.90 32.29 -5.68
C LEU A 438 -5.10 33.11 -6.71
N VAL A 439 -4.51 32.43 -7.69
CA VAL A 439 -3.72 33.07 -8.76
C VAL A 439 -4.51 33.34 -10.04
N GLY A 440 -5.82 33.06 -10.06
CA GLY A 440 -6.68 33.31 -11.22
C GLY A 440 -6.38 32.43 -12.43
N ARG A 441 -5.89 31.20 -12.24
CA ARG A 441 -5.58 30.24 -13.32
C ARG A 441 -6.53 29.05 -13.30
N PRO A 442 -6.78 28.40 -14.47
CA PRO A 442 -7.53 27.15 -14.50
C PRO A 442 -6.80 26.07 -13.69
N VAL A 443 -7.58 25.14 -13.11
CA VAL A 443 -7.02 23.99 -12.38
C VAL A 443 -6.28 23.09 -13.38
N PRO A 444 -4.99 22.79 -13.18
CA PRO A 444 -4.26 21.91 -14.07
C PRO A 444 -4.86 20.48 -14.03
N PRO A 445 -4.92 19.78 -15.17
CA PRO A 445 -5.52 18.44 -15.25
C PRO A 445 -4.73 17.38 -14.47
N SER A 446 -3.41 17.54 -14.36
CA SER A 446 -2.52 16.76 -13.50
C SER A 446 -1.39 17.65 -12.97
N VAL A 447 -0.88 17.31 -11.78
CA VAL A 447 0.37 17.87 -11.25
C VAL A 447 1.36 16.71 -11.19
N ASP A 448 1.89 16.31 -12.35
CA ASP A 448 2.82 15.17 -12.44
C ASP A 448 4.22 15.58 -11.94
N GLY A 449 4.84 14.75 -11.10
CA GLY A 449 6.22 14.97 -10.60
C GLY A 449 6.55 14.32 -9.25
N PRO A 450 7.82 14.41 -8.80
CA PRO A 450 8.33 13.72 -7.60
C PRO A 450 7.89 14.37 -6.28
N VAL A 451 7.40 15.62 -6.29
CA VAL A 451 7.04 16.36 -5.06
C VAL A 451 5.57 16.11 -4.72
N ARG A 452 5.35 15.34 -3.65
CA ARG A 452 4.01 15.01 -3.12
C ARG A 452 3.39 16.22 -2.41
N TYR A 453 2.06 16.21 -2.30
CA TYR A 453 1.33 17.18 -1.48
C TYR A 453 1.83 17.14 -0.02
N PRO A 454 2.39 18.25 0.52
CA PRO A 454 3.06 18.23 1.82
C PRO A 454 2.13 17.95 3.01
N GLY A 455 0.82 18.17 2.83
CA GLY A 455 -0.20 17.85 3.83
C GLY A 455 -0.51 16.35 3.96
N ALA A 456 0.16 15.47 3.20
CA ALA A 456 0.03 14.03 3.31
C ALA A 456 1.20 13.42 4.09
N GLU A 457 0.90 12.62 5.12
CA GLU A 457 1.89 11.88 5.90
C GLU A 457 2.43 10.66 5.12
N PRO A 458 3.67 10.20 5.39
CA PRO A 458 4.20 8.95 4.86
C PRO A 458 3.32 7.77 5.26
N LEU A 459 3.24 6.75 4.41
CA LEU A 459 2.51 5.52 4.71
C LEU A 459 3.28 4.67 5.73
N ILE A 460 4.61 4.69 5.63
CA ILE A 460 5.51 4.00 6.55
C ILE A 460 6.49 5.02 7.12
N PHE A 461 6.55 5.11 8.44
CA PHE A 461 7.44 6.02 9.16
C PHE A 461 7.85 5.37 10.49
N ASN A 462 9.15 5.34 10.79
CA ASN A 462 9.69 4.89 12.08
C ASN A 462 10.82 5.79 12.62
N ALA A 463 11.05 6.96 12.02
CA ALA A 463 12.13 7.83 12.48
C ALA A 463 11.82 8.38 13.89
N PRO A 464 12.86 8.68 14.70
CA PRO A 464 12.69 9.24 16.05
C PRO A 464 11.88 10.55 16.05
N ASN A 465 11.38 10.98 17.21
CA ASN A 465 10.69 12.28 17.32
C ASN A 465 11.59 13.45 16.93
N ARG A 466 11.00 14.45 16.28
CA ARG A 466 11.68 15.70 15.91
C ARG A 466 12.22 16.39 17.17
N ASN A 467 13.44 16.90 17.08
CA ASN A 467 13.98 17.79 18.10
C ASN A 467 13.30 19.16 18.02
N VAL A 468 12.43 19.46 18.98
CA VAL A 468 11.67 20.73 19.03
C VAL A 468 12.54 21.97 19.27
N ARG A 469 13.79 21.80 19.71
CA ARG A 469 14.78 22.88 19.92
C ARG A 469 15.97 22.73 18.97
N PHE A 470 15.71 22.31 17.74
CA PHE A 470 16.73 22.31 16.69
C PHE A 470 17.01 23.76 16.26
N THR A 471 18.28 24.12 16.11
CA THR A 471 18.69 25.50 15.78
C THR A 471 19.69 25.49 14.64
N GLY A 472 19.49 26.38 13.66
CA GLY A 472 20.43 26.62 12.56
C GLY A 472 20.48 25.49 11.53
N ARG A 473 21.63 25.35 10.86
CA ARG A 473 21.97 24.32 9.86
C ARG A 473 21.19 24.39 8.55
N GLU A 474 20.74 25.58 8.19
CA GLU A 474 19.95 25.78 6.98
C GLU A 474 20.76 25.49 5.71
N ASP A 475 22.04 25.89 5.67
CA ASP A 475 22.93 25.60 4.54
C ASP A 475 23.20 24.08 4.41
N ASP A 476 23.43 23.38 5.53
CA ASP A 476 23.62 21.93 5.56
C ASP A 476 22.36 21.19 5.07
N LEU A 477 21.18 21.60 5.53
CA LEU A 477 19.89 21.01 5.13
C LEU A 477 19.56 21.31 3.66
N ALA A 478 19.84 22.52 3.18
CA ALA A 478 19.66 22.89 1.78
C ALA A 478 20.59 22.11 0.85
N ASN A 479 21.87 21.98 1.21
CA ASN A 479 22.85 21.15 0.48
C ASN A 479 22.43 19.67 0.48
N LEU A 480 21.99 19.12 1.62
CA LEU A 480 21.45 17.77 1.71
C LEU A 480 20.24 17.56 0.80
N ARG A 481 19.28 18.51 0.78
CA ARG A 481 18.12 18.45 -0.11
C ARG A 481 18.52 18.51 -1.58
N ALA A 482 19.45 19.39 -1.94
CA ALA A 482 19.94 19.53 -3.32
C ALA A 482 20.62 18.24 -3.81
N ARG A 483 21.48 17.62 -2.99
CA ARG A 483 22.17 16.37 -3.37
C ARG A 483 21.23 15.19 -3.51
N LEU A 484 20.23 15.07 -2.63
CA LEU A 484 19.21 14.04 -2.74
C LEU A 484 18.30 14.28 -3.96
N ARG A 485 18.06 15.51 -4.40
CA ARG A 485 17.26 15.82 -5.62
C ARG A 485 18.03 15.70 -6.93
N GLY A 486 19.35 15.89 -6.95
CA GLY A 486 20.18 16.02 -8.16
C GLY A 486 20.41 14.73 -8.97
N GLY A 487 19.79 13.60 -8.62
CA GLY A 487 20.00 12.29 -9.21
C GLY A 487 19.25 12.04 -10.53
N GLY A 488 19.63 12.72 -11.61
CA GLY A 488 19.15 12.41 -12.97
C GLY A 488 19.85 11.21 -13.64
N SER A 489 20.55 10.36 -12.87
CA SER A 489 21.34 9.23 -13.36
C SER A 489 20.84 7.91 -12.77
N ALA A 490 20.98 6.82 -13.51
CA ALA A 490 20.43 5.49 -13.19
C ALA A 490 21.01 4.81 -11.92
N VAL A 491 21.93 5.47 -11.19
CA VAL A 491 22.51 4.99 -9.93
C VAL A 491 22.57 6.16 -8.95
N VAL A 492 21.72 6.15 -7.91
CA VAL A 492 21.74 7.14 -6.82
C VAL A 492 22.77 6.69 -5.79
N LEU A 493 23.88 7.40 -5.66
CA LEU A 493 24.85 7.16 -4.59
C LEU A 493 24.30 7.67 -3.25
N PRO A 494 24.49 6.95 -2.13
CA PRO A 494 24.10 7.41 -0.80
C PRO A 494 24.72 8.77 -0.46
N VAL A 495 24.05 9.58 0.37
CA VAL A 495 24.62 10.80 0.93
C VAL A 495 25.12 10.50 2.35
N ALA A 496 26.38 10.82 2.65
CA ALA A 496 26.97 10.56 3.97
C ALA A 496 27.25 11.87 4.71
N LEU A 497 26.57 12.08 5.85
CA LEU A 497 26.91 13.14 6.79
C LEU A 497 28.14 12.69 7.60
N GLN A 498 29.24 13.43 7.47
CA GLN A 498 30.54 13.15 8.09
C GLN A 498 30.97 14.29 9.02
N GLY A 499 31.67 13.98 10.11
CA GLY A 499 32.04 14.98 11.11
C GLY A 499 32.39 14.35 12.45
N LEU A 500 32.92 15.16 13.38
CA LEU A 500 33.32 14.71 14.72
C LEU A 500 32.13 14.20 15.54
N GLY A 501 32.40 13.48 16.63
CA GLY A 501 31.35 13.08 17.58
C GLY A 501 30.71 14.31 18.22
N GLY A 502 29.38 14.34 18.37
CA GLY A 502 28.68 15.45 19.03
C GLY A 502 28.41 16.71 18.18
N VAL A 503 28.84 16.76 16.92
CA VAL A 503 28.56 17.90 16.00
C VAL A 503 27.12 17.95 15.47
N GLY A 504 26.30 16.93 15.75
CA GLY A 504 24.88 16.94 15.39
C GLY A 504 24.50 16.29 14.06
N LYS A 505 25.36 15.47 13.43
CA LYS A 505 25.04 14.71 12.19
C LYS A 505 23.67 14.02 12.21
N THR A 506 23.43 13.24 13.27
CA THR A 506 22.14 12.57 13.51
C THR A 506 20.98 13.57 13.64
N GLN A 507 21.22 14.76 14.19
CA GLN A 507 20.20 15.80 14.31
C GLN A 507 19.90 16.47 12.97
N VAL A 508 20.90 16.72 12.12
CA VAL A 508 20.69 17.22 10.76
C VAL A 508 19.89 16.21 9.93
N ALA A 509 20.25 14.91 10.00
CA ALA A 509 19.50 13.86 9.32
C ALA A 509 18.05 13.75 9.83
N LEU A 510 17.86 13.82 11.15
CA LEU A 510 16.54 13.76 11.76
C LEU A 510 15.68 14.97 11.40
N GLU A 511 16.25 16.17 11.43
CA GLU A 511 15.55 17.39 11.05
C GLU A 511 15.18 17.37 9.56
N TYR A 512 16.08 16.90 8.69
CA TYR A 512 15.78 16.66 7.28
C TYR A 512 14.59 15.72 7.12
N VAL A 513 14.59 14.58 7.81
CA VAL A 513 13.49 13.62 7.78
C VAL A 513 12.18 14.31 8.14
N HIS A 514 12.11 15.06 9.23
CA HIS A 514 10.85 15.69 9.65
C HIS A 514 10.39 16.83 8.75
N ARG A 515 11.31 17.62 8.20
CA ARG A 515 10.99 18.71 7.26
C ARG A 515 10.52 18.19 5.91
N PHE A 516 11.10 17.09 5.42
CA PHE A 516 10.87 16.57 4.07
C PHE A 516 10.16 15.21 4.03
N LYS A 517 9.65 14.69 5.16
CA LYS A 517 8.98 13.37 5.23
C LYS A 517 7.87 13.21 4.21
N SER A 518 7.09 14.26 3.97
CA SER A 518 5.96 14.24 3.03
C SER A 518 6.40 14.04 1.58
N ALA A 519 7.68 14.23 1.25
CA ALA A 519 8.24 13.88 -0.06
C ALA A 519 8.34 12.37 -0.31
N TYR A 520 8.20 11.54 0.73
CA TYR A 520 8.38 10.08 0.66
C TYR A 520 7.09 9.34 1.05
N ASP A 521 6.90 8.16 0.47
CA ASP A 521 5.89 7.18 0.88
C ASP A 521 6.40 6.36 2.07
N VAL A 522 7.71 6.11 2.10
CA VAL A 522 8.40 5.30 3.13
C VAL A 522 9.58 6.07 3.68
N VAL A 523 9.64 6.27 4.99
CA VAL A 523 10.85 6.71 5.68
C VAL A 523 11.23 5.66 6.72
N TRP A 524 12.41 5.06 6.56
CA TRP A 524 12.91 4.01 7.43
C TRP A 524 14.25 4.37 8.06
N TRP A 525 14.28 4.50 9.37
CA TRP A 525 15.42 4.81 10.20
C TRP A 525 16.00 3.53 10.81
N ILE A 526 17.29 3.32 10.62
CA ILE A 526 18.06 2.16 11.09
C ILE A 526 19.24 2.66 11.92
N VAL A 527 19.40 2.15 13.14
CA VAL A 527 20.62 2.33 13.92
C VAL A 527 21.63 1.26 13.48
N ALA A 528 22.73 1.68 12.87
CA ALA A 528 23.67 0.83 12.15
C ALA A 528 24.88 0.35 12.99
N ASP A 529 24.86 0.56 14.30
CA ASP A 529 25.90 0.12 15.22
C ASP A 529 25.22 -0.48 16.48
N PRO A 530 25.40 -1.77 16.79
CA PRO A 530 26.22 -2.75 16.05
C PRO A 530 25.67 -3.10 14.65
N PRO A 531 26.54 -3.36 13.64
CA PRO A 531 26.11 -3.66 12.25
C PRO A 531 25.20 -4.89 12.12
N GLN A 532 25.34 -5.87 13.01
CA GLN A 532 24.55 -7.10 13.01
C GLN A 532 23.05 -6.93 13.34
N PHE A 533 22.57 -5.71 13.57
CA PHE A 533 21.15 -5.41 13.76
C PHE A 533 20.50 -4.73 12.55
N VAL A 534 21.30 -4.36 11.53
CA VAL A 534 20.79 -3.71 10.30
C VAL A 534 19.91 -4.67 9.52
N ASP A 535 20.27 -5.96 9.49
CA ASP A 535 19.49 -7.02 8.86
C ASP A 535 18.12 -7.21 9.53
N THR A 536 18.07 -7.16 10.86
CA THR A 536 16.84 -7.22 11.65
C THR A 536 15.95 -6.01 11.40
N ALA A 537 16.53 -4.81 11.36
CA ALA A 537 15.79 -3.57 11.09
C ALA A 537 15.23 -3.53 9.65
N LEU A 538 15.96 -4.06 8.67
CA LEU A 538 15.48 -4.21 7.29
C LEU A 538 14.41 -5.30 7.17
N ALA A 539 14.50 -6.37 7.96
CA ALA A 539 13.45 -7.37 8.01
C ALA A 539 12.16 -6.85 8.65
N ASP A 540 12.24 -5.98 9.65
CA ASP A 540 11.07 -5.29 10.21
C ASP A 540 10.40 -4.37 9.16
N LEU A 541 11.19 -3.77 8.27
CA LEU A 541 10.66 -3.00 7.14
C LEU A 541 9.88 -3.89 6.16
N ALA A 542 10.31 -5.15 5.95
CA ALA A 542 9.63 -6.09 5.06
C ALA A 542 8.14 -6.24 5.44
N GLY A 543 7.86 -6.49 6.72
CA GLY A 543 6.50 -6.62 7.22
C GLY A 543 5.65 -5.37 7.03
N ARG A 544 6.25 -4.17 7.07
CA ARG A 544 5.53 -2.91 6.82
C ARG A 544 5.31 -2.62 5.34
N LEU A 545 6.23 -3.06 4.48
CA LEU A 545 6.09 -2.97 3.03
C LEU A 545 5.11 -4.00 2.47
N GLY A 546 4.61 -4.94 3.29
CA GLY A 546 3.84 -6.08 2.82
C GLY A 546 4.67 -7.06 2.00
N ILE A 547 5.99 -7.00 2.13
CA ILE A 547 6.93 -7.96 1.54
C ILE A 547 6.90 -9.19 2.44
N VAL A 548 6.58 -10.32 1.85
CA VAL A 548 6.54 -11.56 2.63
C VAL A 548 7.95 -11.88 3.10
N ALA A 549 8.10 -12.07 4.41
CA ALA A 549 9.40 -12.31 5.01
C ALA A 549 10.01 -13.58 4.41
N GLY A 550 11.27 -13.50 4.06
CA GLY A 550 12.05 -14.64 3.63
C GLY A 550 12.29 -15.69 4.76
N PRO A 551 12.95 -16.82 4.43
CA PRO A 551 13.30 -17.99 5.28
C PRO A 551 14.10 -17.65 6.53
N THR A 552 14.98 -16.69 6.30
CA THR A 552 16.21 -16.38 6.94
C THR A 552 16.24 -14.87 6.89
N LEU A 553 16.95 -14.32 7.85
CA LEU A 553 17.09 -12.89 7.95
C LEU A 553 17.76 -12.30 6.69
N PRO A 554 18.87 -12.86 6.16
CA PRO A 554 19.50 -12.37 4.92
C PRO A 554 18.60 -12.31 3.69
N ASP A 555 17.70 -13.29 3.50
CA ASP A 555 16.83 -13.35 2.33
C ASP A 555 15.65 -12.37 2.43
N THR A 556 15.13 -12.17 3.64
CA THR A 556 14.17 -11.09 3.91
C THR A 556 14.80 -9.75 3.56
N VAL A 557 16.01 -9.51 4.03
CA VAL A 557 16.78 -8.29 3.75
C VAL A 557 17.01 -8.13 2.25
N ARG A 558 17.46 -9.18 1.55
CA ARG A 558 17.65 -9.15 0.08
C ARG A 558 16.37 -8.79 -0.64
N SER A 559 15.23 -9.32 -0.21
CA SER A 559 13.91 -9.04 -0.80
C SER A 559 13.49 -7.59 -0.57
N VAL A 560 13.72 -7.05 0.63
CA VAL A 560 13.52 -5.62 0.92
C VAL A 560 14.41 -4.76 0.02
N LEU A 561 15.71 -5.08 -0.09
CA LEU A 561 16.64 -4.32 -0.92
C LEU A 561 16.27 -4.39 -2.41
N GLN A 562 15.77 -5.53 -2.90
CA GLN A 562 15.30 -5.68 -4.28
C GLN A 562 13.99 -4.90 -4.53
N ALA A 563 13.06 -4.93 -3.57
CA ALA A 563 11.80 -4.21 -3.65
C ALA A 563 12.02 -2.69 -3.67
N LEU A 564 12.87 -2.19 -2.75
CA LEU A 564 13.36 -0.81 -2.77
C LEU A 564 14.10 -0.49 -4.09
N GLY A 565 14.90 -1.45 -4.58
CA GLY A 565 15.52 -1.50 -5.90
C GLY A 565 14.60 -1.19 -7.07
N ARG A 566 13.45 -1.87 -7.09
CA ARG A 566 12.44 -1.76 -8.15
C ARG A 566 11.48 -0.60 -7.95
N GLY A 567 11.43 -0.03 -6.73
CA GLY A 567 10.41 0.95 -6.36
C GLY A 567 9.02 0.34 -6.13
N GLU A 568 8.95 -0.94 -5.76
CA GLU A 568 7.70 -1.65 -5.50
C GLU A 568 7.62 -2.02 -4.01
N PRO A 569 6.49 -1.81 -3.31
CA PRO A 569 5.26 -1.16 -3.78
C PRO A 569 5.35 0.37 -3.85
N TYR A 570 6.45 0.98 -3.39
CA TYR A 570 6.60 2.43 -3.34
C TYR A 570 7.92 2.88 -3.98
N GLU A 571 7.85 3.81 -4.93
CA GLU A 571 9.04 4.34 -5.62
C GLU A 571 9.78 5.39 -4.78
N ARG A 572 9.08 6.10 -3.89
CA ARG A 572 9.64 7.21 -3.11
C ARG A 572 9.91 6.79 -1.68
N TRP A 573 11.11 6.29 -1.44
CA TRP A 573 11.54 5.88 -0.10
C TRP A 573 12.81 6.62 0.34
N LEU A 574 12.97 6.77 1.65
CA LEU A 574 14.19 7.27 2.30
C LEU A 574 14.62 6.26 3.36
N VAL A 575 15.80 5.67 3.19
CA VAL A 575 16.43 4.83 4.23
C VAL A 575 17.55 5.64 4.89
N VAL A 576 17.45 5.82 6.21
CA VAL A 576 18.47 6.49 7.02
C VAL A 576 19.23 5.45 7.83
N LEU A 577 20.54 5.36 7.63
CA LEU A 577 21.45 4.55 8.45
C LEU A 577 22.25 5.44 9.39
N ASP A 578 21.88 5.45 10.66
CA ASP A 578 22.52 6.27 11.69
C ASP A 578 23.68 5.51 12.35
N ASN A 579 24.85 6.12 12.42
CA ASN A 579 26.10 5.55 12.95
C ASN A 579 26.66 4.37 12.11
N ALA A 580 26.67 4.51 10.79
CA ALA A 580 27.27 3.53 9.88
C ALA A 580 28.82 3.63 9.88
N GLU A 581 29.47 3.12 10.94
CA GLU A 581 30.93 3.23 11.11
C GLU A 581 31.72 2.15 10.37
N GLU A 582 31.20 0.91 10.32
CA GLU A 582 31.86 -0.26 9.71
C GLU A 582 31.47 -0.42 8.23
N LEU A 583 32.24 0.18 7.32
CA LEU A 583 31.91 0.25 5.89
C LEU A 583 31.63 -1.13 5.27
N ASP A 584 32.53 -2.10 5.47
CA ASP A 584 32.44 -3.43 4.84
C ASP A 584 31.23 -4.25 5.33
N GLN A 585 30.75 -3.98 6.56
CA GLN A 585 29.59 -4.66 7.12
C GLN A 585 28.27 -3.98 6.72
N ILE A 586 28.29 -2.69 6.39
CA ILE A 586 27.09 -1.91 6.05
C ILE A 586 26.83 -1.85 4.55
N GLU A 587 27.88 -1.84 3.71
CA GLU A 587 27.76 -1.76 2.25
C GLU A 587 26.78 -2.80 1.65
N PRO A 588 26.74 -4.08 2.09
CA PRO A 588 25.78 -5.06 1.59
C PRO A 588 24.30 -4.72 1.83
N PHE A 589 24.02 -3.81 2.76
CA PHE A 589 22.67 -3.42 3.19
C PHE A 589 22.16 -2.12 2.57
N LEU A 590 22.91 -1.52 1.64
CA LEU A 590 22.51 -0.29 0.98
C LEU A 590 21.53 -0.58 -0.17
N PRO A 591 20.28 -0.11 -0.09
CA PRO A 591 19.35 -0.28 -1.19
C PRO A 591 19.79 0.55 -2.39
N GLN A 592 19.70 -0.06 -3.56
CA GLN A 592 19.76 0.64 -4.85
C GLN A 592 18.34 1.03 -5.26
N GLY A 593 18.14 1.88 -6.27
CA GLY A 593 16.81 2.16 -6.82
C GLY A 593 16.42 3.65 -6.88
N PRO A 594 15.13 3.95 -7.08
CA PRO A 594 14.63 5.32 -7.27
C PRO A 594 14.54 6.15 -5.97
N GLY A 595 14.69 5.53 -4.81
CA GLY A 595 14.67 6.22 -3.52
C GLY A 595 16.04 6.72 -3.05
N HIS A 596 16.09 7.19 -1.81
CA HIS A 596 17.24 7.89 -1.24
C HIS A 596 17.83 7.15 -0.05
N VAL A 597 19.17 7.19 0.06
CA VAL A 597 19.91 6.67 1.21
C VAL A 597 20.68 7.80 1.88
N LEU A 598 20.47 7.96 3.18
CA LEU A 598 21.17 8.92 4.02
C LEU A 598 21.95 8.19 5.12
N LEU A 599 23.23 8.47 5.25
CA LEU A 599 24.11 7.87 6.25
C LEU A 599 24.60 8.93 7.23
N THR A 600 24.78 8.57 8.50
CA THR A 600 25.62 9.35 9.43
C THR A 600 26.81 8.51 9.86
N SER A 601 28.02 9.06 9.78
CA SER A 601 29.25 8.31 10.10
C SER A 601 30.38 9.23 10.57
N ARG A 602 31.30 8.72 11.39
CA ARG A 602 32.61 9.34 11.65
C ARG A 602 33.68 8.80 10.70
N ASN A 603 33.44 7.64 10.09
CA ASN A 603 34.35 7.01 9.14
C ASN A 603 34.43 7.79 7.82
N ARG A 604 35.61 8.35 7.53
CA ARG A 604 35.88 9.10 6.30
C ARG A 604 36.00 8.22 5.05
N ALA A 605 36.18 6.90 5.20
CA ALA A 605 36.28 5.95 4.10
C ALA A 605 35.04 5.91 3.20
N TRP A 606 33.88 6.37 3.71
CA TRP A 606 32.67 6.56 2.91
C TRP A 606 32.83 7.55 1.74
N GLY A 607 33.88 8.39 1.72
CA GLY A 607 34.09 9.38 0.66
C GLY A 607 34.19 8.81 -0.76
N ASP A 608 34.62 7.55 -0.92
CA ASP A 608 34.73 6.88 -2.23
C ASP A 608 33.44 6.12 -2.63
N ARG A 609 32.49 5.95 -1.70
CA ARG A 609 31.30 5.09 -1.85
C ARG A 609 29.97 5.83 -1.66
N ALA A 610 30.01 7.03 -1.10
CA ALA A 610 28.88 7.92 -0.85
C ALA A 610 29.26 9.35 -1.22
N ASN A 611 28.29 10.25 -1.29
CA ASN A 611 28.47 11.67 -1.54
C ASN A 611 28.59 12.41 -0.19
N PRO A 612 29.80 12.77 0.29
CA PRO A 612 29.99 13.23 1.66
C PRO A 612 29.60 14.69 1.85
N ILE A 613 28.85 14.99 2.92
CA ILE A 613 28.61 16.33 3.43
C ILE A 613 29.33 16.43 4.78
N GLN A 614 30.27 17.36 4.87
CA GLN A 614 31.01 17.63 6.10
C GLN A 614 30.17 18.52 7.01
N VAL A 615 29.69 17.97 8.13
CA VAL A 615 28.98 18.70 9.18
C VAL A 615 30.01 19.16 10.21
N ASP A 616 30.20 20.46 10.33
CA ASP A 616 31.14 21.07 11.27
C ASP A 616 30.47 21.41 12.62
N VAL A 617 31.21 22.03 13.55
CA VAL A 617 30.64 22.70 14.75
C VAL A 617 29.64 23.80 14.37
N PHE A 618 28.89 24.34 15.33
CA PHE A 618 27.97 25.44 15.02
C PHE A 618 28.73 26.66 14.51
N ASP A 619 28.10 27.42 13.61
CA ASP A 619 28.54 28.80 13.40
C ASP A 619 28.25 29.61 14.65
N ARG A 620 29.07 30.62 14.94
CA ARG A 620 28.93 31.40 16.18
C ARG A 620 27.52 31.96 16.36
N ALA A 621 26.89 32.41 15.28
CA ALA A 621 25.51 32.91 15.31
C ALA A 621 24.50 31.83 15.74
N GLU A 622 24.71 30.57 15.34
CA GLU A 622 23.86 29.44 15.72
C GLU A 622 24.02 29.09 17.20
N SER A 623 25.26 29.08 17.71
CA SER A 623 25.53 28.86 19.15
C SER A 623 24.84 29.92 20.01
N VAL A 624 24.97 31.19 19.63
CA VAL A 624 24.34 32.32 20.34
C VAL A 624 22.82 32.21 20.28
N ALA A 625 22.25 31.91 19.10
CA ALA A 625 20.81 31.72 18.94
C ALA A 625 20.29 30.55 19.80
N HIS A 626 21.00 29.43 19.83
CA HIS A 626 20.61 28.24 20.61
C HIS A 626 20.59 28.53 22.11
N LEU A 627 21.59 29.26 22.61
CA LEU A 627 21.65 29.68 24.01
C LEU A 627 20.56 30.69 24.37
N ALA A 628 20.31 31.68 23.49
CA ALA A 628 19.29 32.70 23.70
C ALA A 628 17.86 32.11 23.69
N GLU A 629 17.60 31.13 22.82
CA GLU A 629 16.32 30.41 22.80
C GLU A 629 16.08 29.64 24.10
N ARG A 630 17.14 29.02 24.64
CA ARG A 630 17.04 28.14 25.81
C ARG A 630 17.10 28.89 27.14
N VAL A 631 17.79 30.04 27.19
CA VAL A 631 17.96 30.89 28.38
C VAL A 631 17.43 32.30 28.06
N PRO A 632 16.12 32.58 28.26
CA PRO A 632 15.50 33.82 27.79
C PRO A 632 16.11 35.13 28.34
N MET A 633 16.86 35.05 29.44
CA MET A 633 17.47 36.21 30.12
C MET A 633 18.94 36.42 29.74
N ILE A 634 19.55 35.56 28.92
CA ILE A 634 20.96 35.69 28.53
C ILE A 634 21.11 36.81 27.50
N SER A 635 22.10 37.70 27.68
CA SER A 635 22.43 38.68 26.65
C SER A 635 23.21 38.04 25.50
N ALA A 636 23.15 38.64 24.31
CA ALA A 636 23.91 38.15 23.14
C ALA A 636 25.43 38.09 23.41
N GLU A 637 25.98 39.05 24.16
CA GLU A 637 27.39 39.06 24.58
C GLU A 637 27.73 37.94 25.59
N GLU A 638 26.81 37.62 26.50
CA GLU A 638 27.00 36.49 27.42
C GLU A 638 26.92 35.14 26.71
N ALA A 639 25.96 34.99 25.79
CA ALA A 639 25.84 33.80 24.96
C ALA A 639 27.07 33.58 24.08
N ASP A 640 27.63 34.64 23.50
CA ASP A 640 28.85 34.60 22.69
C ASP A 640 30.06 34.10 23.49
N ARG A 641 30.26 34.59 24.72
CA ARG A 641 31.34 34.12 25.61
C ARG A 641 31.19 32.65 26.00
N VAL A 642 29.97 32.18 26.23
CA VAL A 642 29.72 30.75 26.51
C VAL A 642 29.99 29.91 25.28
N ALA A 643 29.56 30.36 24.10
CA ALA A 643 29.81 29.68 22.83
C ALA A 643 31.32 29.57 22.54
N GLU A 644 32.07 30.65 22.76
CA GLU A 644 33.54 30.68 22.60
C GLU A 644 34.24 29.67 23.52
N ALA A 645 33.88 29.65 24.80
CA ALA A 645 34.48 28.74 25.78
C ALA A 645 34.22 27.25 25.45
N LEU A 646 33.16 26.94 24.71
CA LEU A 646 32.77 25.57 24.35
C LEU A 646 33.19 25.19 22.93
N GLY A 647 33.92 26.06 22.23
CA GLY A 647 34.37 25.83 20.85
C GLY A 647 33.22 25.61 19.87
N ASP A 648 32.06 26.24 20.13
CA ASP A 648 30.86 26.16 19.31
C ASP A 648 30.33 24.72 19.05
N LEU A 649 30.73 23.74 19.86
CA LEU A 649 30.33 22.35 19.68
C LEU A 649 28.85 22.15 20.11
N PRO A 650 27.92 21.76 19.21
CA PRO A 650 26.47 21.76 19.48
C PRO A 650 26.04 21.01 20.73
N ILE A 651 26.60 19.83 20.99
CA ILE A 651 26.24 19.03 22.17
C ILE A 651 26.69 19.70 23.49
N ALA A 652 27.81 20.41 23.48
CA ALA A 652 28.30 21.15 24.63
C ALA A 652 27.48 22.42 24.87
N VAL A 653 27.18 23.16 23.80
CA VAL A 653 26.34 24.38 23.84
C VAL A 653 24.93 24.04 24.36
N ALA A 654 24.33 22.93 23.89
CA ALA A 654 23.04 22.47 24.35
C ALA A 654 23.04 22.08 25.85
N ALA A 655 24.09 21.38 26.31
CA ALA A 655 24.25 21.00 27.71
C ALA A 655 24.44 22.25 28.61
N ALA A 656 25.26 23.21 28.18
CA ALA A 656 25.48 24.48 28.87
C ALA A 656 24.18 25.28 29.00
N GLY A 657 23.42 25.42 27.90
CA GLY A 657 22.13 26.10 27.90
C GLY A 657 21.10 25.42 28.80
N ALA A 658 21.08 24.07 28.85
CA ALA A 658 20.24 23.33 29.78
C ALA A 658 20.59 23.60 31.24
N TRP A 659 21.88 23.60 31.57
CA TRP A 659 22.37 23.88 32.91
C TRP A 659 22.09 25.33 33.34
N LEU A 660 22.34 26.31 32.48
CA LEU A 660 22.08 27.72 32.76
C LEU A 660 20.58 27.99 32.98
N ALA A 661 19.73 27.39 32.15
CA ALA A 661 18.28 27.52 32.28
C ALA A 661 17.72 26.88 33.56
N ASP A 662 18.26 25.72 33.98
CA ASP A 662 17.79 25.01 35.18
C ASP A 662 18.34 25.63 36.48
N THR A 663 19.61 26.08 36.48
CA THR A 663 20.26 26.57 37.70
C THR A 663 20.01 28.06 37.95
N GLY A 664 19.77 28.85 36.91
CA GLY A 664 19.69 30.32 37.00
C GLY A 664 21.03 30.98 37.39
N THR A 665 22.15 30.24 37.31
CA THR A 665 23.49 30.75 37.64
C THR A 665 23.91 31.82 36.64
N SER A 666 24.66 32.83 37.11
CA SER A 666 25.21 33.86 36.22
C SER A 666 26.21 33.24 35.24
N VAL A 667 26.24 33.75 34.00
CA VAL A 667 27.19 33.28 32.98
C VAL A 667 28.65 33.44 33.43
N ALA A 668 28.95 34.52 34.16
CA ALA A 668 30.28 34.76 34.72
C ALA A 668 30.69 33.69 35.76
N ASP A 669 29.75 33.22 36.58
CA ASP A 669 30.01 32.12 37.52
C ASP A 669 30.18 30.78 36.82
N TYR A 670 29.37 30.51 35.79
CA TYR A 670 29.48 29.30 34.97
C TYR A 670 30.84 29.18 34.29
N LEU A 671 31.29 30.23 33.61
CA LEU A 671 32.60 30.25 32.96
C LEU A 671 33.75 30.08 33.97
N ARG A 672 33.67 30.71 35.15
CA ARG A 672 34.62 30.47 36.25
C ARG A 672 34.63 29.02 36.73
N GLN A 673 33.49 28.34 36.75
CA GLN A 673 33.40 26.95 37.14
C GLN A 673 34.07 26.05 36.10
N ILE A 674 33.89 26.31 34.81
CA ILE A 674 34.61 25.58 33.74
C ILE A 674 36.12 25.84 33.83
N GLU A 675 36.55 27.10 33.96
CA GLU A 675 37.98 27.49 34.03
C GLU A 675 38.71 26.84 35.22
N ARG A 676 38.03 26.63 36.35
CA ARG A 676 38.60 25.97 37.54
C ARG A 676 38.95 24.50 37.32
N HIS A 677 38.39 23.84 36.31
CA HIS A 677 38.68 22.44 35.97
C HIS A 677 39.88 22.28 35.01
N GLY A 678 40.57 23.37 34.65
CA GLY A 678 41.89 23.37 34.00
C GLY A 678 41.89 23.66 32.49
N PRO A 679 42.98 24.24 31.93
CA PRO A 679 43.07 24.66 30.52
C PRO A 679 43.36 23.52 29.52
N SER A 680 43.56 22.28 29.97
CA SER A 680 43.77 21.11 29.10
C SER A 680 42.48 20.36 28.73
N THR A 681 41.33 20.84 29.22
CA THR A 681 40.01 20.18 29.13
C THR A 681 38.92 21.20 28.80
N LEU A 682 39.11 21.97 27.72
CA LEU A 682 38.06 22.72 27.03
C LEU A 682 37.14 21.76 26.24
N SER A 683 36.79 20.61 26.82
CA SER A 683 36.05 19.51 26.20
C SER A 683 34.60 19.46 26.73
N VAL A 684 33.69 18.85 25.94
CA VAL A 684 32.30 18.55 26.31
C VAL A 684 32.17 17.95 27.72
N GLU A 685 33.18 17.19 28.12
CA GLU A 685 33.26 16.46 29.39
C GLU A 685 33.17 17.41 30.58
N ALA A 686 33.83 18.57 30.55
CA ALA A 686 33.78 19.54 31.65
C ALA A 686 32.37 20.11 31.89
N THR A 687 31.57 20.29 30.83
CA THR A 687 30.18 20.76 30.94
C THR A 687 29.27 19.65 31.46
N TRP A 688 29.48 18.42 31.01
CA TRP A 688 28.77 17.27 31.56
C TRP A 688 29.16 17.00 33.00
N ASP A 689 30.42 17.21 33.39
CA ASP A 689 30.87 17.00 34.76
C ASP A 689 30.11 17.88 35.76
N LEU A 690 29.87 19.14 35.41
CA LEU A 690 29.03 20.05 36.23
C LEU A 690 27.59 19.53 36.34
N SER A 691 27.01 19.04 35.25
CA SER A 691 25.63 18.52 35.22
C SER A 691 25.52 17.18 35.96
N LEU A 692 26.50 16.30 35.81
CA LEU A 692 26.60 14.99 36.46
C LEU A 692 26.85 15.12 37.97
N ASN A 693 27.74 16.03 38.39
CA ASN A 693 27.97 16.35 39.81
C ASN A 693 26.68 16.86 40.46
N ARG A 694 25.97 17.78 39.81
CA ARG A 694 24.68 18.28 40.31
C ARG A 694 23.64 17.16 40.39
N LEU A 695 23.55 16.30 39.38
CA LEU A 695 22.62 15.18 39.38
C LEU A 695 22.94 14.21 40.53
N LEU A 696 24.21 13.91 40.76
CA LEU A 696 24.68 13.11 41.89
C LEU A 696 24.30 13.73 43.23
N ASP A 697 24.49 15.04 43.40
CA ASP A 697 24.22 15.75 44.66
C ASP A 697 22.71 15.90 44.95
N GLN A 698 21.89 16.18 43.92
CA GLN A 698 20.47 16.54 44.09
C GLN A 698 19.51 15.38 43.87
N ALA A 699 19.87 14.41 43.03
CA ALA A 699 19.04 13.26 42.69
C ALA A 699 19.89 12.00 42.51
N PRO A 700 20.43 11.42 43.60
CA PRO A 700 21.32 10.25 43.54
C PRO A 700 20.72 9.07 42.76
N ALA A 701 19.41 8.83 42.88
CA ALA A 701 18.73 7.77 42.14
C ALA A 701 18.67 8.03 40.62
N ALA A 702 18.54 9.29 40.20
CA ALA A 702 18.58 9.65 38.78
C ALA A 702 19.99 9.50 38.21
N TYR A 703 21.03 9.85 38.99
CA TYR A 703 22.42 9.57 38.61
C TYR A 703 22.69 8.06 38.54
N ARG A 704 22.19 7.27 39.50
CA ARG A 704 22.33 5.80 39.47
C ARG A 704 21.64 5.20 38.25
N LEU A 705 20.44 5.68 37.90
CA LEU A 705 19.75 5.24 36.68
C LEU A 705 20.62 5.53 35.43
N LEU A 706 21.27 6.70 35.36
CA LEU A 706 22.16 7.03 34.25
C LEU A 706 23.39 6.11 34.20
N GLN A 707 23.96 5.73 35.36
CA GLN A 707 25.02 4.72 35.43
C GLN A 707 24.57 3.36 34.87
N LEU A 708 23.36 2.89 35.20
CA LEU A 708 22.80 1.65 34.65
C LEU A 708 22.54 1.76 33.15
N CYS A 709 22.00 2.89 32.68
CA CYS A 709 21.84 3.16 31.27
C CYS A 709 23.18 3.23 30.52
N SER A 710 24.29 3.56 31.19
CA SER A 710 25.62 3.63 30.56
C SER A 710 26.18 2.28 30.12
N VAL A 711 25.71 1.17 30.69
CA VAL A 711 26.12 -0.20 30.35
C VAL A 711 25.08 -0.95 29.52
N LEU A 712 24.03 -0.25 29.07
CA LEU A 712 23.02 -0.72 28.13
C LEU A 712 23.29 -0.16 26.73
N ALA A 713 22.71 -0.80 25.71
CA ALA A 713 22.62 -0.20 24.38
C ALA A 713 22.01 1.23 24.44
N PRO A 714 22.39 2.16 23.54
CA PRO A 714 22.02 3.58 23.63
C PRO A 714 20.52 3.86 23.59
N GLU A 715 19.75 3.01 22.91
CA GLU A 715 18.30 3.04 22.90
C GLU A 715 17.74 2.03 23.89
N ILE A 716 16.99 2.52 24.87
CA ILE A 716 16.46 1.72 25.97
C ILE A 716 14.95 1.90 26.02
N ALA A 717 14.21 0.80 26.02
CA ALA A 717 12.75 0.86 26.15
C ALA A 717 12.34 1.40 27.51
N LEU A 718 11.34 2.28 27.53
CA LEU A 718 10.74 2.80 28.78
C LEU A 718 10.17 1.67 29.63
N ASP A 719 9.63 0.62 29.00
CA ASP A 719 9.15 -0.57 29.70
C ASP A 719 10.25 -1.24 30.54
N LEU A 720 11.51 -1.20 30.08
CA LEU A 720 12.66 -1.71 30.82
C LEU A 720 13.05 -0.77 31.96
N ILE A 721 13.07 0.55 31.72
CA ILE A 721 13.42 1.57 32.74
C ILE A 721 12.35 1.63 33.84
N TYR A 722 11.08 1.47 33.47
CA TYR A 722 9.95 1.44 34.39
C TYR A 722 9.66 0.05 34.95
N SER A 723 10.51 -0.96 34.71
CA SER A 723 10.37 -2.28 35.32
C SER A 723 10.49 -2.20 36.86
N ASP A 724 9.89 -3.18 37.53
CA ASP A 724 9.93 -3.25 38.99
C ASP A 724 11.36 -3.60 39.47
N GLU A 725 12.14 -4.30 38.64
CA GLU A 725 13.53 -4.67 38.90
C GLU A 725 14.50 -3.51 38.71
N MET A 726 14.29 -2.67 37.68
CA MET A 726 15.05 -1.42 37.56
C MET A 726 14.77 -0.54 38.79
N ALA A 727 13.52 -0.43 39.22
CA ALA A 727 13.18 0.31 40.42
C ALA A 727 13.85 -0.25 41.67
N ALA A 728 13.93 -1.58 41.81
CA ALA A 728 14.62 -2.22 42.93
C ALA A 728 16.11 -1.84 43.01
N ALA A 729 16.80 -1.70 41.87
CA ALA A 729 18.19 -1.24 41.82
C ALA A 729 18.36 0.24 42.25
N LEU A 730 17.29 1.04 42.17
CA LEU A 730 17.29 2.48 42.47
C LEU A 730 16.75 2.82 43.87
N VAL A 731 15.94 1.94 44.47
CA VAL A 731 15.36 2.11 45.82
C VAL A 731 16.39 2.46 46.90
N PRO A 732 17.62 1.90 46.92
CA PRO A 732 18.64 2.30 47.91
C PRO A 732 19.03 3.77 47.85
N PHE A 733 18.84 4.43 46.69
CA PHE A 733 19.20 5.82 46.45
C PHE A 733 18.01 6.78 46.59
N ASP A 734 16.79 6.29 46.31
CA ASP A 734 15.53 6.99 46.56
C ASP A 734 14.39 5.96 46.77
N PRO A 735 13.91 5.77 48.02
CA PRO A 735 12.84 4.82 48.32
C PRO A 735 11.51 5.12 47.60
N SER A 736 11.27 6.36 47.19
CA SER A 736 10.02 6.76 46.53
C SER A 736 9.84 6.13 45.14
N VAL A 737 10.95 5.70 44.50
CA VAL A 737 11.00 5.06 43.18
C VAL A 737 10.25 3.73 43.14
N SER A 738 10.04 3.10 44.30
CA SER A 738 9.16 1.94 44.46
C SER A 738 7.74 2.21 43.91
N GLN A 739 7.25 3.46 43.99
CA GLN A 739 5.98 3.86 43.42
C GLN A 739 6.12 4.14 41.92
N ARG A 740 5.33 3.46 41.07
CA ARG A 740 5.41 3.59 39.61
C ARG A 740 5.30 5.04 39.10
N LEU A 741 4.48 5.88 39.74
CA LEU A 741 4.32 7.30 39.38
C LEU A 741 5.61 8.12 39.58
N MET A 742 6.48 7.73 40.51
CA MET A 742 7.73 8.43 40.82
C MET A 742 8.86 8.10 39.85
N ARG A 743 8.80 6.96 39.14
CA ARG A 743 9.83 6.53 38.19
C ARG A 743 9.99 7.53 37.03
N GLY A 744 8.88 8.11 36.57
CA GLY A 744 8.90 9.15 35.54
C GLY A 744 9.62 10.43 35.99
N ALA A 745 9.62 10.74 37.29
CA ALA A 745 10.30 11.92 37.82
C ALA A 745 11.82 11.84 37.65
N LEU A 746 12.41 10.65 37.83
CA LEU A 746 13.85 10.43 37.61
C LEU A 746 14.25 10.74 36.16
N ILE A 747 13.50 10.20 35.19
CA ILE A 747 13.77 10.45 33.77
C ILE A 747 13.66 11.95 33.46
N GLN A 748 12.65 12.63 34.04
CA GLN A 748 12.49 14.08 33.86
C GLN A 748 13.64 14.88 34.47
N GLN A 749 14.19 14.48 35.62
CA GLN A 749 15.36 15.12 36.23
C GLN A 749 16.59 15.01 35.30
N ILE A 750 16.84 13.84 34.72
CA ILE A 750 17.94 13.63 33.77
C ILE A 750 17.70 14.41 32.46
N ASN A 751 16.47 14.40 31.95
CA ASN A 751 16.07 15.10 30.73
C ASN A 751 16.17 16.63 30.84
N ARG A 752 15.87 17.22 32.01
CA ARG A 752 16.00 18.67 32.26
C ARG A 752 17.43 19.18 32.05
N LEU A 753 18.42 18.37 32.43
CA LEU A 753 19.84 18.63 32.23
C LEU A 753 20.34 18.23 30.82
N ALA A 754 19.44 17.81 29.92
CA ALA A 754 19.75 17.34 28.57
C ALA A 754 20.74 16.15 28.51
N LEU A 755 20.77 15.32 29.56
CA LEU A 755 21.63 14.13 29.65
C LEU A 755 21.00 12.88 29.01
N LEU A 756 19.70 12.90 28.71
CA LEU A 756 19.04 11.87 27.89
C LEU A 756 18.01 12.53 26.98
N LYS A 757 17.55 11.81 25.96
CA LYS A 757 16.37 12.18 25.16
C LYS A 757 15.23 11.23 25.44
N LEU A 758 14.04 11.78 25.58
CA LEU A 758 12.82 11.02 25.82
C LEU A 758 11.96 10.97 24.56
N ASP A 759 11.74 9.76 24.03
CA ASP A 759 10.75 9.50 22.99
C ASP A 759 9.48 8.92 23.63
N VAL A 760 8.51 9.79 23.89
CA VAL A 760 7.24 9.40 24.55
C VAL A 760 6.36 8.58 23.61
N GLN A 761 6.39 8.82 22.30
CA GLN A 761 5.55 8.09 21.32
C GLN A 761 6.12 6.72 20.98
N GLY A 762 7.45 6.62 20.82
CA GLY A 762 8.17 5.37 20.60
C GLY A 762 8.40 4.55 21.86
N GLY A 763 8.12 5.12 23.04
CA GLY A 763 8.26 4.42 24.32
C GLY A 763 9.72 4.14 24.67
N ARG A 764 10.65 5.05 24.36
CA ARG A 764 12.11 4.83 24.50
C ARG A 764 12.84 6.02 25.11
N VAL A 765 14.00 5.74 25.68
CA VAL A 765 15.00 6.72 26.12
C VAL A 765 16.26 6.50 25.32
N GLN A 766 16.86 7.59 24.88
CA GLN A 766 18.16 7.58 24.21
C GLN A 766 19.21 8.25 25.11
N VAL A 767 20.26 7.53 25.44
CA VAL A 767 21.44 8.07 26.13
C VAL A 767 22.59 8.12 25.13
N HIS A 768 23.18 9.29 24.96
CA HIS A 768 24.23 9.48 23.96
C HIS A 768 25.50 8.68 24.32
N ARG A 769 26.11 7.97 23.36
CA ARG A 769 27.29 7.10 23.60
C ARG A 769 28.48 7.80 24.26
N LEU A 770 28.79 9.04 23.85
CA LEU A 770 29.84 9.83 24.50
C LEU A 770 29.51 10.09 25.97
N LEU A 771 28.25 10.37 26.30
CA LEU A 771 27.85 10.53 27.69
C LEU A 771 27.91 9.20 28.44
N GLN A 772 27.49 8.08 27.82
CA GLN A 772 27.66 6.75 28.42
C GLN A 772 29.15 6.47 28.70
N ALA A 773 30.07 6.86 27.80
CA ALA A 773 31.51 6.74 28.01
C ALA A 773 31.99 7.61 29.18
N VAL A 774 31.61 8.89 29.24
CA VAL A 774 31.97 9.79 30.35
C VAL A 774 31.44 9.30 31.69
N VAL A 775 30.21 8.77 31.72
CA VAL A 775 29.63 8.19 32.94
C VAL A 775 30.38 6.92 33.35
N ARG A 776 30.84 6.10 32.40
CA ARG A 776 31.66 4.91 32.68
C ARG A 776 33.06 5.27 33.17
N ASP A 777 33.72 6.25 32.57
CA ASP A 777 35.06 6.71 32.98
C ASP A 777 35.07 7.31 34.40
N ARG A 778 33.90 7.77 34.88
CA ARG A 778 33.71 8.26 36.25
C ARG A 778 33.41 7.16 37.27
N MET A 779 33.19 5.92 36.83
CA MET A 779 32.95 4.77 37.70
C MET A 779 34.27 4.02 37.91
N ALA A 780 34.49 3.52 39.12
CA ALA A 780 35.53 2.51 39.33
C ALA A 780 35.17 1.20 38.59
N ASP A 781 36.17 0.38 38.25
CA ASP A 781 35.93 -0.91 37.58
C ASP A 781 34.92 -1.79 38.34
N GLU A 782 34.98 -1.77 39.67
CA GLU A 782 34.06 -2.47 40.58
C GLU A 782 32.60 -1.96 40.45
N GLU A 783 32.42 -0.66 40.25
CA GLU A 783 31.10 -0.05 40.05
C GLU A 783 30.53 -0.36 38.67
N ILE A 784 31.38 -0.44 37.63
CA ILE A 784 30.99 -0.88 36.29
C ILE A 784 30.52 -2.33 36.34
N ILE A 785 31.26 -3.22 37.01
CA ILE A 785 30.88 -4.62 37.20
C ILE A 785 29.54 -4.72 37.94
N ALA A 786 29.36 -3.95 39.02
CA ALA A 786 28.11 -3.92 39.77
C ALA A 786 26.93 -3.38 38.94
N ALA A 787 27.15 -2.35 38.13
CA ALA A 787 26.14 -1.79 37.23
C ALA A 787 25.73 -2.80 36.13
N ARG A 788 26.71 -3.48 35.51
CA ARG A 788 26.45 -4.55 34.53
C ARG A 788 25.63 -5.67 35.14
N HIS A 789 26.04 -6.17 36.31
CA HIS A 789 25.32 -7.25 36.97
C HIS A 789 23.86 -6.86 37.31
N GLN A 790 23.63 -5.64 37.82
CA GLN A 790 22.26 -5.14 38.05
C GLN A 790 21.46 -5.07 36.76
N VAL A 791 22.05 -4.59 35.67
CA VAL A 791 21.41 -4.59 34.35
C VAL A 791 21.09 -6.00 33.88
N HIS A 792 21.99 -6.98 34.06
CA HIS A 792 21.75 -8.37 33.68
C HIS A 792 20.53 -8.93 34.41
N VAL A 793 20.41 -8.69 35.73
CA VAL A 793 19.26 -9.10 36.53
C VAL A 793 17.97 -8.45 36.03
N VAL A 794 17.99 -7.16 35.66
CA VAL A 794 16.82 -6.47 35.09
C VAL A 794 16.41 -7.07 33.75
N LEU A 795 17.37 -7.38 32.87
CA LEU A 795 17.12 -8.00 31.57
C LEU A 795 16.53 -9.41 31.75
N ALA A 796 17.11 -10.21 32.64
CA ALA A 796 16.65 -11.56 32.96
C ALA A 796 15.24 -11.57 33.57
N ALA A 797 14.93 -10.63 34.45
CA ALA A 797 13.58 -10.51 35.02
C ALA A 797 12.53 -9.99 34.02
N SER A 798 12.98 -9.25 33.00
CA SER A 798 12.13 -8.75 31.92
C SER A 798 11.77 -9.83 30.88
N ARG A 799 12.38 -11.01 30.97
CA ARG A 799 12.05 -12.21 30.20
C ARG A 799 10.55 -12.54 30.29
N PRO A 800 9.85 -12.81 29.17
CA PRO A 800 8.47 -13.27 29.18
C PRO A 800 8.31 -14.58 29.99
N ARG A 801 7.16 -14.76 30.63
CA ARG A 801 6.85 -15.98 31.39
C ARG A 801 6.45 -17.18 30.52
N GLY A 802 6.19 -16.98 29.23
CA GLY A 802 5.82 -18.03 28.26
C GLY A 802 7.02 -18.80 27.67
N ASP A 803 6.74 -19.81 26.84
CA ASP A 803 7.77 -20.49 26.04
C ASP A 803 8.27 -19.54 24.93
N VAL A 804 9.55 -19.64 24.59
CA VAL A 804 10.19 -18.90 23.49
C VAL A 804 9.52 -19.22 22.15
N ASP A 805 8.94 -20.42 22.05
CA ASP A 805 8.23 -20.88 20.87
C ASP A 805 6.87 -20.18 20.68
N ASP A 806 6.34 -19.47 21.68
CA ASP A 806 5.11 -18.69 21.57
C ASP A 806 5.36 -17.35 20.84
N PRO A 807 4.74 -17.10 19.67
CA PRO A 807 4.87 -15.85 18.93
C PRO A 807 4.53 -14.59 19.73
N SER A 808 3.66 -14.70 20.74
CA SER A 808 3.27 -13.57 21.59
C SER A 808 4.44 -13.00 22.41
N SER A 809 5.45 -13.83 22.68
CA SER A 809 6.62 -13.47 23.48
C SER A 809 7.69 -12.69 22.70
N TRP A 810 7.72 -12.84 21.37
CA TRP A 810 8.82 -12.38 20.53
C TRP A 810 9.07 -10.86 20.54
N PRO A 811 8.05 -9.97 20.53
CA PRO A 811 8.29 -8.53 20.59
C PRO A 811 9.08 -8.11 21.83
N ARG A 812 8.76 -8.72 22.98
CA ARG A 812 9.42 -8.43 24.25
C ARG A 812 10.83 -9.01 24.30
N LEU A 813 11.05 -10.19 23.74
CA LEU A 813 12.40 -10.75 23.60
C LEU A 813 13.28 -9.86 22.70
N ARG A 814 12.75 -9.37 21.57
CA ARG A 814 13.48 -8.46 20.66
C ARG A 814 13.97 -7.19 21.33
N MET A 815 13.21 -6.67 22.30
CA MET A 815 13.61 -5.52 23.11
C MET A 815 14.87 -5.79 23.95
N LEU A 816 15.12 -7.03 24.38
CA LEU A 816 16.21 -7.36 25.30
C LEU A 816 17.55 -7.61 24.58
N TRP A 817 17.52 -8.15 23.36
CA TRP A 817 18.70 -8.64 22.65
C TRP A 817 19.82 -7.60 22.42
N PRO A 818 19.55 -6.34 22.05
CA PRO A 818 20.61 -5.34 21.85
C PRO A 818 21.44 -5.07 23.12
N HIS A 819 20.88 -5.36 24.29
CA HIS A 819 21.52 -5.08 25.56
C HIS A 819 22.47 -6.18 26.04
N LEU A 820 22.35 -7.41 25.53
CA LEU A 820 23.12 -8.55 26.03
C LEU A 820 24.62 -8.41 25.77
N GLU A 821 25.01 -7.99 24.57
CA GLU A 821 26.42 -7.82 24.20
C GLU A 821 27.04 -6.58 24.86
N VAL A 822 26.35 -5.43 24.81
CA VAL A 822 26.84 -4.16 25.38
C VAL A 822 27.06 -4.26 26.89
N SER A 823 26.22 -5.04 27.57
CA SER A 823 26.34 -5.25 29.02
C SER A 823 27.32 -6.37 29.39
N ASP A 824 27.90 -7.09 28.42
CA ASP A 824 28.74 -8.27 28.64
C ASP A 824 28.01 -9.40 29.41
N ALA A 825 26.80 -9.74 28.97
CA ALA A 825 25.95 -10.74 29.65
C ALA A 825 26.50 -12.18 29.59
N LEU A 826 27.36 -12.49 28.60
CA LEU A 826 27.96 -13.81 28.41
C LEU A 826 28.81 -14.26 29.61
N THR A 827 29.46 -13.30 30.29
CA THR A 827 30.34 -13.56 31.43
C THR A 827 29.59 -13.59 32.77
N CYS A 828 28.30 -13.24 32.78
CA CYS A 828 27.51 -13.11 34.01
C CYS A 828 27.33 -14.47 34.73
N PRO A 829 27.56 -14.54 36.05
CA PRO A 829 27.41 -15.79 36.80
C PRO A 829 25.97 -16.17 37.14
N ASP A 830 25.01 -15.26 36.95
CA ASP A 830 23.62 -15.46 37.37
C ASP A 830 22.87 -16.46 36.46
N GLU A 831 22.23 -17.45 37.09
CA GLU A 831 21.49 -18.51 36.38
C GLU A 831 20.35 -17.95 35.53
N SER A 832 19.66 -16.90 35.99
CA SER A 832 18.54 -16.30 35.24
C SER A 832 19.01 -15.63 33.94
N VAL A 833 20.22 -15.07 33.94
CA VAL A 833 20.86 -14.48 32.77
C VAL A 833 21.31 -15.58 31.82
N GLY A 834 21.86 -16.67 32.36
CA GLY A 834 22.17 -17.86 31.57
C GLY A 834 20.93 -18.43 30.86
N GLN A 835 19.77 -18.47 31.52
CA GLN A 835 18.53 -18.89 30.89
C GLN A 835 18.12 -17.96 29.73
N LEU A 836 18.28 -16.64 29.89
CA LEU A 836 17.99 -15.66 28.83
C LEU A 836 18.88 -15.88 27.59
N LEU A 837 20.15 -16.25 27.78
CA LEU A 837 21.07 -16.59 26.67
C LEU A 837 20.65 -17.89 25.97
N ILE A 838 20.21 -18.90 26.70
CA ILE A 838 19.68 -20.15 26.12
C ILE A 838 18.39 -19.87 25.33
N ASP A 839 17.52 -19.00 25.84
CA ASP A 839 16.31 -18.60 25.12
C ASP A 839 16.63 -17.84 23.85
N ARG A 840 17.71 -17.05 23.83
CA ARG A 840 18.20 -16.39 22.60
C ARG A 840 18.61 -17.43 21.56
N VAL A 841 19.33 -18.49 21.96
CA VAL A 841 19.68 -19.61 21.07
C VAL A 841 18.43 -20.29 20.52
N ARG A 842 17.46 -20.61 21.39
CA ARG A 842 16.19 -21.22 20.96
C ARG A 842 15.40 -20.31 20.02
N TYR A 843 15.35 -19.00 20.30
CA TYR A 843 14.71 -18.01 19.44
C TYR A 843 15.33 -17.96 18.05
N LEU A 844 16.67 -17.90 17.95
CA LEU A 844 17.37 -17.88 16.67
C LEU A 844 17.10 -19.17 15.86
N CYS A 845 17.09 -20.32 16.53
CA CYS A 845 16.73 -21.59 15.92
C CYS A 845 15.30 -21.56 15.35
N GLN A 846 14.29 -21.17 16.14
CA GLN A 846 12.90 -21.13 15.68
C GLN A 846 12.66 -20.17 14.51
N ARG A 847 13.43 -19.08 14.43
CA ARG A 847 13.30 -18.05 13.38
C ARG A 847 14.07 -18.37 12.09
N GLY A 848 14.61 -19.59 11.95
CA GLY A 848 15.31 -20.02 10.73
C GLY A 848 16.75 -19.52 10.60
N GLY A 849 17.25 -18.78 11.59
CA GLY A 849 18.63 -18.31 11.65
C GLY A 849 19.60 -19.41 12.11
N LEU A 850 19.57 -20.60 11.52
CA LEU A 850 20.31 -21.78 12.02
C LEU A 850 21.82 -21.54 12.10
N THR A 851 22.42 -20.86 11.12
CA THR A 851 23.84 -20.49 11.14
C THR A 851 24.17 -19.50 12.26
N GLN A 852 23.31 -18.50 12.48
CA GLN A 852 23.47 -17.53 13.58
C GLN A 852 23.29 -18.21 14.94
N ALA A 853 22.32 -19.12 15.04
CA ALA A 853 22.04 -19.90 16.22
C ALA A 853 23.22 -20.82 16.58
N GLU A 854 23.79 -21.51 15.58
CA GLU A 854 24.96 -22.36 15.76
C GLU A 854 26.17 -21.55 16.23
N TRP A 855 26.48 -20.45 15.54
CA TRP A 855 27.59 -19.56 15.92
C TRP A 855 27.43 -19.02 17.35
N PHE A 856 26.26 -18.45 17.68
CA PHE A 856 26.01 -17.88 19.00
C PHE A 856 26.00 -18.97 20.10
N SER A 857 25.43 -20.14 19.82
CA SER A 857 25.44 -21.24 20.79
C SER A 857 26.85 -21.78 21.04
N GLN A 858 27.72 -21.80 20.03
CA GLN A 858 29.12 -22.17 20.14
C GLN A 858 29.91 -21.15 20.97
N GLU A 859 29.69 -19.86 20.74
CA GLU A 859 30.32 -18.78 21.53
C GLU A 859 29.96 -18.87 23.03
N VAL A 860 28.68 -19.10 23.33
CA VAL A 860 28.22 -19.30 24.72
C VAL A 860 28.84 -20.58 25.30
N ASP A 861 28.88 -21.68 24.55
CA ASP A 861 29.47 -22.95 24.99
C ASP A 861 30.95 -22.80 25.32
N ASP A 862 31.74 -22.17 24.44
CA ASP A 862 33.17 -21.95 24.62
C ASP A 862 33.45 -21.09 25.87
N THR A 863 32.73 -19.98 26.01
CA THR A 863 32.84 -19.07 27.16
C THR A 863 32.49 -19.78 28.47
N TRP A 864 31.38 -20.52 28.50
CA TRP A 864 30.92 -21.21 29.70
C TRP A 864 31.78 -22.43 30.04
N SER A 865 32.31 -23.13 29.04
CA SER A 865 33.25 -24.24 29.21
C SER A 865 34.57 -23.76 29.80
N GLU A 866 35.10 -22.62 29.35
CA GLU A 866 36.27 -22.00 29.94
C GLU A 866 36.04 -21.60 31.40
N ARG A 867 34.91 -20.92 31.68
CA ARG A 867 34.54 -20.55 33.05
C ARG A 867 34.37 -21.76 33.95
N LEU A 868 33.74 -22.84 33.47
CA LEU A 868 33.56 -24.07 34.23
C LEU A 868 34.90 -24.71 34.62
N ARG A 869 35.92 -24.65 33.76
CA ARG A 869 37.27 -25.16 34.08
C ARG A 869 37.98 -24.33 35.15
N GLY A 870 37.66 -23.04 35.25
CA GLY A 870 38.23 -22.12 36.25
C GLY A 870 37.47 -22.05 37.58
N LEU A 871 36.30 -22.69 37.71
CA LEU A 871 35.51 -22.68 38.94
C LEU A 871 36.01 -23.72 39.94
N GLU A 872 36.48 -23.25 41.10
CA GLU A 872 36.86 -24.11 42.24
C GLU A 872 35.65 -24.49 43.13
N ASP A 873 34.59 -23.67 43.12
CA ASP A 873 33.37 -23.93 43.88
C ASP A 873 32.53 -25.03 43.23
N THR A 874 32.27 -26.10 44.01
CA THR A 874 31.50 -27.26 43.54
C THR A 874 30.05 -26.90 43.22
N ALA A 875 29.41 -26.03 44.00
CA ALA A 875 28.00 -25.67 43.79
C ALA A 875 27.79 -24.81 42.54
N GLY A 876 28.68 -23.82 42.32
CA GLY A 876 28.73 -23.01 41.12
C GLY A 876 29.08 -23.84 39.87
N ALA A 877 30.03 -24.76 39.97
CA ALA A 877 30.40 -25.66 38.88
C ALA A 877 29.23 -26.58 38.47
N GLU A 878 28.51 -27.16 39.43
CA GLU A 878 27.31 -27.96 39.14
C GLU A 878 26.23 -27.12 38.45
N THR A 879 25.94 -25.92 38.95
CA THR A 879 24.89 -25.05 38.40
C THR A 879 25.20 -24.63 36.95
N LEU A 880 26.42 -24.15 36.69
CA LEU A 880 26.87 -23.81 35.34
C LEU A 880 26.89 -25.05 34.43
N GLY A 881 27.32 -26.20 34.96
CA GLY A 881 27.28 -27.48 34.25
C GLY A 881 25.87 -27.86 33.79
N ARG A 882 24.85 -27.66 34.63
CA ARG A 882 23.45 -27.89 34.25
C ARG A 882 23.01 -26.99 33.09
N GLN A 883 23.34 -25.70 33.15
CA GLN A 883 22.98 -24.75 32.10
C GLN A 883 23.72 -25.05 30.79
N LEU A 884 25.01 -25.39 30.85
CA LEU A 884 25.82 -25.76 29.70
C LEU A 884 25.25 -27.01 29.00
N LEU A 885 24.80 -28.01 29.77
CA LEU A 885 24.14 -29.18 29.19
C LEU A 885 22.79 -28.83 28.53
N HIS A 886 22.05 -27.87 29.08
CA HIS A 886 20.80 -27.40 28.47
C HIS A 886 21.05 -26.58 27.19
N LEU A 887 22.10 -25.76 27.17
CA LEU A 887 22.57 -25.07 25.97
C LEU A 887 22.97 -26.08 24.88
N ARG A 888 23.80 -27.07 25.21
CA ARG A 888 24.26 -28.10 24.26
C ARG A 888 23.14 -28.95 23.69
N PHE A 889 22.10 -29.24 24.47
CA PHE A 889 20.87 -29.84 23.96
C PHE A 889 20.20 -28.95 22.88
N ASN A 890 20.11 -27.64 23.10
CA ASN A 890 19.55 -26.74 22.08
C ASN A 890 20.46 -26.67 20.84
N ARG A 891 21.78 -26.74 21.03
CA ARG A 891 22.75 -26.81 19.93
C ARG A 891 22.63 -28.10 19.12
N ALA A 892 22.46 -29.26 19.75
CA ALA A 892 22.21 -30.52 19.04
C ALA A 892 20.94 -30.44 18.16
N ASN A 893 19.88 -29.80 18.66
CA ASN A 893 18.68 -29.53 17.86
C ASN A 893 18.97 -28.64 16.62
N ILE A 894 19.85 -27.64 16.75
CA ILE A 894 20.29 -26.80 15.63
C ILE A 894 21.06 -27.64 14.61
N LEU A 895 22.02 -28.44 15.06
CA LEU A 895 22.80 -29.34 14.19
C LEU A 895 21.90 -30.30 13.41
N ARG A 896 20.91 -30.91 14.06
CA ARG A 896 19.91 -31.76 13.38
C ARG A 896 19.15 -30.99 12.31
N ARG A 897 18.66 -29.78 12.61
CA ARG A 897 17.91 -28.96 11.64
C ARG A 897 18.77 -28.48 10.47
N MET A 898 20.08 -28.41 10.65
CA MET A 898 21.05 -28.15 9.57
C MET A 898 21.40 -29.41 8.75
N GLY A 899 20.83 -30.58 9.06
CA GLY A 899 21.17 -31.84 8.39
C GLY A 899 22.43 -32.55 8.91
N ARG A 900 23.07 -32.02 9.98
CA ARG A 900 24.30 -32.58 10.57
C ARG A 900 23.95 -33.66 11.60
N PHE A 901 23.31 -34.74 11.16
CA PHE A 901 22.65 -35.73 12.03
C PHE A 901 23.62 -36.52 12.92
N ASP A 902 24.78 -36.94 12.40
CA ASP A 902 25.79 -37.63 13.22
C ASP A 902 26.34 -36.74 14.34
N GLU A 903 26.60 -35.47 14.05
CA GLU A 903 27.12 -34.51 15.03
C GLU A 903 26.07 -34.18 16.10
N ALA A 904 24.79 -34.07 15.70
CA ALA A 904 23.68 -33.94 16.64
C ALA A 904 23.60 -35.15 17.58
N ARG A 905 23.62 -36.38 17.01
CA ARG A 905 23.60 -37.63 17.79
C ARG A 905 24.74 -37.68 18.79
N ASP A 906 25.97 -37.44 18.35
CA ASP A 906 27.16 -37.55 19.21
C ASP A 906 27.10 -36.54 20.36
N LEU A 907 26.61 -35.32 20.09
CA LEU A 907 26.41 -34.31 21.12
C LEU A 907 25.29 -34.70 22.10
N ASP A 908 24.14 -35.15 21.61
CA ASP A 908 23.02 -35.56 22.46
C ASP A 908 23.34 -36.83 23.28
N GLU A 909 24.11 -37.79 22.75
CA GLU A 909 24.60 -38.95 23.52
C GLU A 909 25.51 -38.52 24.67
N ALA A 910 26.46 -37.64 24.41
CA ALA A 910 27.36 -37.10 25.43
C ALA A 910 26.60 -36.29 26.50
N VAL A 911 25.69 -35.41 26.06
CA VAL A 911 24.85 -34.59 26.94
C VAL A 911 23.93 -35.46 27.79
N LEU A 912 23.28 -36.47 27.21
CA LEU A 912 22.38 -37.36 27.93
C LEU A 912 23.11 -38.20 28.98
N ALA A 913 24.30 -38.72 28.65
CA ALA A 913 25.12 -39.47 29.59
C ALA A 913 25.46 -38.62 30.83
N GLU A 914 25.87 -37.37 30.59
CA GLU A 914 26.25 -36.45 31.67
C GLU A 914 25.04 -35.93 32.46
N GLN A 915 23.92 -35.62 31.80
CA GLN A 915 22.67 -35.27 32.46
C GLN A 915 22.14 -36.41 33.33
N ARG A 916 22.22 -37.66 32.88
CA ARG A 916 21.85 -38.82 33.71
C ARG A 916 22.74 -38.97 34.94
N ARG A 917 24.03 -38.65 34.83
CA ARG A 917 24.99 -38.67 35.94
C ARG A 917 24.72 -37.55 36.95
N LEU A 918 24.45 -36.32 36.48
CA LEU A 918 24.30 -35.13 37.32
C LEU A 918 22.87 -34.91 37.85
N LEU A 919 21.87 -35.11 37.00
CA LEU A 919 20.46 -34.78 37.26
C LEU A 919 19.61 -36.02 37.56
N GLY A 920 20.08 -37.19 37.14
CA GLY A 920 19.32 -38.43 37.16
C GLY A 920 18.48 -38.67 35.89
N PRO A 921 18.02 -39.92 35.67
CA PRO A 921 17.36 -40.31 34.42
C PRO A 921 15.93 -39.79 34.26
N LEU A 922 15.26 -39.40 35.35
CA LEU A 922 13.88 -38.90 35.33
C LEU A 922 13.79 -37.36 35.33
N HIS A 923 14.93 -36.66 35.33
CA HIS A 923 14.94 -35.21 35.28
C HIS A 923 14.45 -34.70 33.90
N PRO A 924 13.65 -33.61 33.83
CA PRO A 924 13.14 -33.06 32.57
C PRO A 924 14.18 -32.92 31.46
N HIS A 925 15.34 -32.33 31.76
CA HIS A 925 16.41 -32.16 30.77
C HIS A 925 16.94 -33.51 30.24
N SER A 926 17.13 -34.50 31.11
CA SER A 926 17.53 -35.86 30.69
C SER A 926 16.50 -36.50 29.77
N LEU A 927 15.20 -36.30 30.07
CA LEU A 927 14.12 -36.83 29.24
C LEU A 927 13.97 -36.07 27.91
N MET A 928 14.20 -34.76 27.91
CA MET A 928 14.24 -33.93 26.69
C MET A 928 15.35 -34.40 25.76
N THR A 929 16.58 -34.56 26.26
CA THR A 929 17.72 -35.03 25.47
C THR A 929 17.53 -36.48 25.03
N ALA A 930 16.92 -37.34 25.85
CA ALA A 930 16.59 -38.71 25.44
C ALA A 930 15.62 -38.76 24.24
N GLY A 931 14.62 -37.88 24.21
CA GLY A 931 13.72 -37.73 23.07
C GLY A 931 14.41 -37.12 21.84
N SER A 932 15.29 -36.14 22.06
CA SER A 932 16.08 -35.56 20.96
C SER A 932 17.03 -36.57 20.33
N LEU A 933 17.73 -37.37 21.12
CA LEU A 933 18.56 -38.47 20.61
C LEU A 933 17.74 -39.48 19.78
N ALA A 934 16.51 -39.80 20.20
CA ALA A 934 15.63 -40.65 19.39
C ALA A 934 15.27 -39.98 18.06
N GLY A 935 15.08 -38.65 18.04
CA GLY A 935 14.93 -37.88 16.80
C GLY A 935 16.15 -37.93 15.89
N ASP A 936 17.37 -37.94 16.44
CA ASP A 936 18.60 -38.08 15.64
C ASP A 936 18.70 -39.49 15.04
N LEU A 937 18.33 -40.51 15.83
CA LEU A 937 18.24 -41.88 15.34
C LEU A 937 17.21 -42.03 14.22
N ARG A 938 16.06 -41.35 14.31
CA ARG A 938 15.09 -41.27 13.20
C ARG A 938 15.71 -40.62 11.97
N ALA A 939 16.39 -39.49 12.12
CA ALA A 939 17.02 -38.79 11.01
C ALA A 939 18.14 -39.60 10.33
N LEU A 940 18.79 -40.51 11.07
CA LEU A 940 19.78 -41.46 10.56
C LEU A 940 19.17 -42.77 10.02
N GLY A 941 17.85 -42.92 10.00
CA GLY A 941 17.17 -44.12 9.51
C GLY A 941 17.15 -45.31 10.48
N ARG A 942 17.57 -45.14 11.74
CA ARG A 942 17.62 -46.20 12.78
C ARG A 942 16.28 -46.29 13.53
N TYR A 943 15.20 -46.53 12.80
CA TYR A 943 13.83 -46.40 13.31
C TYR A 943 13.48 -47.35 14.46
N ALA A 944 13.96 -48.60 14.42
CA ALA A 944 13.68 -49.58 15.49
C ALA A 944 14.28 -49.15 16.84
N GLU A 945 15.50 -48.62 16.83
CA GLU A 945 16.16 -48.12 18.03
C GLU A 945 15.50 -46.83 18.53
N ALA A 946 15.10 -45.94 17.63
CA ALA A 946 14.34 -44.74 17.99
C ALA A 946 13.01 -45.11 18.68
N LEU A 947 12.26 -46.07 18.14
CA LEU A 947 11.01 -46.53 18.71
C LEU A 947 11.18 -47.10 20.13
N GLU A 948 12.21 -47.93 20.37
CA GLU A 948 12.48 -48.46 21.70
C GLU A 948 12.76 -47.32 22.70
N ARG A 949 13.54 -46.32 22.28
CA ARG A 949 13.89 -45.16 23.10
C ARG A 949 12.68 -44.28 23.39
N ASP A 950 11.89 -43.92 22.37
CA ASP A 950 10.71 -43.09 22.55
C ASP A 950 9.68 -43.74 23.47
N ARG A 951 9.49 -45.07 23.37
CA ARG A 951 8.59 -45.79 24.29
C ARG A 951 9.02 -45.64 25.75
N SER A 952 10.31 -45.76 26.02
CA SER A 952 10.89 -45.58 27.36
C SER A 952 10.79 -44.12 27.84
N THR A 953 11.10 -43.18 26.96
CA THR A 953 11.03 -41.74 27.25
C THR A 953 9.60 -41.28 27.52
N TYR A 954 8.63 -41.68 26.69
CA TYR A 954 7.21 -41.40 26.92
C TYR A 954 6.71 -41.99 28.23
N ALA A 955 7.03 -43.26 28.53
CA ALA A 955 6.64 -43.88 29.79
C ALA A 955 7.20 -43.11 31.00
N SER A 956 8.43 -42.59 30.90
CA SER A 956 9.05 -41.79 31.95
C SER A 956 8.38 -40.41 32.10
N TRP A 957 8.07 -39.72 30.99
CA TRP A 957 7.30 -38.47 31.01
C TRP A 957 5.92 -38.65 31.63
N LEU A 958 5.19 -39.69 31.21
CA LEU A 958 3.86 -40.02 31.72
C LEU A 958 3.89 -40.30 33.23
N GLN A 959 4.88 -41.07 33.70
CA GLN A 959 5.02 -41.40 35.11
C GLN A 959 5.25 -40.16 35.99
N VAL A 960 6.05 -39.19 35.51
CA VAL A 960 6.48 -38.04 36.34
C VAL A 960 5.52 -36.84 36.20
N PHE A 961 5.01 -36.56 35.00
CA PHE A 961 4.25 -35.34 34.71
C PHE A 961 2.78 -35.56 34.33
N GLY A 962 2.37 -36.82 34.13
CA GLY A 962 1.01 -37.15 33.71
C GLY A 962 0.75 -36.90 32.21
N GLU A 963 -0.43 -37.31 31.76
CA GLU A 963 -0.80 -37.38 30.34
C GLU A 963 -1.08 -36.02 29.68
N ASP A 964 -1.52 -35.03 30.45
CA ASP A 964 -1.90 -33.70 29.94
C ASP A 964 -0.73 -32.71 29.88
N HIS A 965 0.44 -33.09 30.40
CA HIS A 965 1.61 -32.20 30.40
C HIS A 965 2.13 -31.99 28.97
N PRO A 966 2.43 -30.74 28.54
CA PRO A 966 2.84 -30.45 27.16
C PRO A 966 4.00 -31.31 26.65
N ARG A 967 5.03 -31.55 27.49
CA ARG A 967 6.16 -32.41 27.13
C ARG A 967 5.82 -33.90 27.06
N THR A 968 4.84 -34.38 27.83
CA THR A 968 4.35 -35.76 27.69
C THR A 968 3.63 -35.94 26.35
N LEU A 969 2.82 -34.94 25.95
CA LEU A 969 2.17 -34.93 24.63
C LEU A 969 3.18 -34.85 23.49
N SER A 970 4.25 -34.05 23.62
CA SER A 970 5.36 -34.05 22.65
C SER A 970 6.01 -35.44 22.54
N ALA A 971 6.35 -36.08 23.67
CA ALA A 971 6.94 -37.42 23.67
C ALA A 971 5.99 -38.50 23.08
N ALA A 972 4.69 -38.38 23.31
CA ALA A 972 3.69 -39.26 22.69
C ALA A 972 3.62 -39.08 21.17
N SER A 973 3.72 -37.84 20.69
CA SER A 973 3.72 -37.58 19.26
C SER A 973 5.05 -38.01 18.60
N ASP A 974 6.18 -37.85 19.27
CA ASP A 974 7.46 -38.39 18.78
C ASP A 974 7.44 -39.93 18.70
N LEU A 975 6.79 -40.57 19.68
CA LEU A 975 6.51 -42.01 19.64
C LEU A 975 5.63 -42.40 18.45
N ALA A 976 4.59 -41.61 18.13
CA ALA A 976 3.76 -41.83 16.95
C ALA A 976 4.57 -41.73 15.64
N VAL A 977 5.47 -40.75 15.54
CA VAL A 977 6.40 -40.63 14.40
C VAL A 977 7.27 -41.89 14.26
N SER A 978 7.81 -42.42 15.37
CA SER A 978 8.59 -43.67 15.34
C SER A 978 7.76 -44.88 14.92
N TYR A 979 6.48 -44.97 15.32
CA TYR A 979 5.57 -46.01 14.82
C TYR A 979 5.30 -45.87 13.31
N ARG A 980 5.13 -44.64 12.81
CA ARG A 980 4.95 -44.40 11.37
C ARG A 980 6.19 -44.79 10.57
N LEU A 981 7.38 -44.42 11.03
CA LEU A 981 8.64 -44.72 10.35
C LEU A 981 9.02 -46.20 10.35
N ILE A 982 8.54 -46.99 11.33
CA ILE A 982 8.70 -48.46 11.30
C ILE A 982 7.60 -49.18 10.49
N GLY A 983 6.61 -48.43 9.97
CA GLY A 983 5.52 -48.96 9.17
C GLY A 983 4.28 -49.44 9.95
N ASP A 984 4.19 -49.19 11.26
CA ASP A 984 2.99 -49.47 12.06
C ASP A 984 2.04 -48.26 12.07
N TYR A 985 1.42 -48.01 10.92
CA TYR A 985 0.52 -46.88 10.71
C TYR A 985 -0.73 -46.92 11.60
N ARG A 986 -1.14 -48.11 12.06
CA ARG A 986 -2.29 -48.26 12.96
C ARG A 986 -1.98 -47.71 14.35
N SER A 987 -0.81 -48.06 14.88
CA SER A 987 -0.35 -47.51 16.17
C SER A 987 -0.08 -46.02 16.06
N ALA A 988 0.58 -45.57 14.99
CA ALA A 988 0.83 -44.14 14.75
C ALA A 988 -0.47 -43.32 14.78
N ARG A 989 -1.45 -43.70 13.94
CA ARG A 989 -2.76 -43.04 13.86
C ARG A 989 -3.45 -42.95 15.22
N ARG A 990 -3.45 -44.03 16.00
CA ARG A 990 -4.08 -44.05 17.32
C ARG A 990 -3.42 -43.04 18.26
N TRP A 991 -2.10 -43.00 18.28
CA TRP A 991 -1.34 -42.07 19.12
C TRP A 991 -1.54 -40.62 18.70
N ASP A 992 -1.40 -40.29 17.42
CA ASP A 992 -1.54 -38.90 16.96
C ASP A 992 -2.98 -38.39 17.03
N ASP A 993 -4.01 -39.25 16.87
CA ASP A 993 -5.41 -38.87 17.14
C ASP A 993 -5.62 -38.50 18.62
N GLU A 994 -5.11 -39.34 19.53
CA GLU A 994 -5.17 -39.12 20.97
C GLU A 994 -4.42 -37.85 21.39
N VAL A 995 -3.22 -37.61 20.84
CA VAL A 995 -2.44 -36.39 21.07
C VAL A 995 -3.17 -35.17 20.53
N HIS A 996 -3.69 -35.23 19.30
CA HIS A 996 -4.38 -34.11 18.67
C HIS A 996 -5.61 -33.68 19.49
N GLN A 997 -6.43 -34.64 19.94
CA GLN A 997 -7.59 -34.33 20.78
C GLN A 997 -7.19 -33.68 22.11
N ARG A 998 -6.15 -34.19 22.79
CA ARG A 998 -5.68 -33.61 24.06
C ARG A 998 -5.07 -32.22 23.86
N GLN A 999 -4.21 -32.02 22.86
CA GLN A 999 -3.63 -30.70 22.58
C GLN A 999 -4.70 -29.66 22.24
N ARG A 1000 -5.76 -30.06 21.52
CA ARG A 1000 -6.90 -29.19 21.23
C ARG A 1000 -7.63 -28.74 22.50
N LEU A 1001 -7.70 -29.59 23.52
CA LEU A 1001 -8.29 -29.26 24.82
C LEU A 1001 -7.36 -28.39 25.69
N VAL A 1002 -6.05 -28.68 25.69
CA VAL A 1002 -5.06 -28.04 26.58
C VAL A 1002 -4.56 -26.70 26.04
N LEU A 1003 -4.19 -26.64 24.76
CA LEU A 1003 -3.58 -25.48 24.11
C LEU A 1003 -4.57 -24.67 23.25
N GLY A 1004 -5.71 -25.28 22.91
CA GLY A 1004 -6.70 -24.71 22.00
C GLY A 1004 -6.49 -25.12 20.53
N PRO A 1005 -7.50 -24.87 19.67
CA PRO A 1005 -7.54 -25.39 18.30
C PRO A 1005 -6.59 -24.69 17.32
N THR A 1006 -6.21 -23.45 17.58
CA THR A 1006 -5.37 -22.64 16.68
C THR A 1006 -3.90 -22.59 17.11
N HIS A 1007 -3.54 -23.27 18.21
CA HIS A 1007 -2.16 -23.27 18.69
C HIS A 1007 -1.25 -24.03 17.70
N PRO A 1008 -0.03 -23.52 17.37
CA PRO A 1008 0.85 -24.15 16.38
C PRO A 1008 1.14 -25.64 16.61
N HIS A 1009 1.30 -26.08 17.86
CA HIS A 1009 1.46 -27.51 18.18
C HIS A 1009 0.20 -28.35 17.95
N THR A 1010 -1.00 -27.82 18.19
CA THR A 1010 -2.28 -28.51 17.90
C THR A 1010 -2.46 -28.70 16.40
N LEU A 1011 -2.06 -27.70 15.60
CA LEU A 1011 -2.06 -27.79 14.15
C LEU A 1011 -1.01 -28.81 13.66
N LEU A 1012 0.16 -28.88 14.31
CA LEU A 1012 1.21 -29.83 13.95
C LEU A 1012 0.77 -31.29 14.19
N SER A 1013 0.09 -31.58 15.32
CA SER A 1013 -0.48 -32.91 15.55
C SER A 1013 -1.57 -33.26 14.55
N ALA A 1014 -2.32 -32.28 14.05
CA ALA A 1014 -3.29 -32.50 12.97
C ALA A 1014 -2.60 -32.85 11.64
N VAL A 1015 -1.46 -32.22 11.31
CA VAL A 1015 -0.65 -32.59 10.13
C VAL A 1015 -0.15 -34.03 10.26
N ARG A 1016 0.35 -34.40 11.44
CA ARG A 1016 0.84 -35.77 11.71
C ARG A 1016 -0.28 -36.81 11.59
N LEU A 1017 -1.45 -36.53 12.18
CA LEU A 1017 -2.66 -37.34 11.99
C LEU A 1017 -3.08 -37.44 10.52
N GLY A 1018 -2.97 -36.34 9.76
CA GLY A 1018 -3.19 -36.32 8.33
C GLY A 1018 -2.26 -37.29 7.59
N SER A 1019 -0.96 -37.27 7.92
CA SER A 1019 0.00 -38.24 7.39
C SER A 1019 -0.41 -39.67 7.73
N ASP A 1020 -0.77 -39.97 8.97
CA ASP A 1020 -1.15 -41.32 9.39
C ASP A 1020 -2.44 -41.81 8.73
N LEU A 1021 -3.41 -40.92 8.49
CA LEU A 1021 -4.61 -41.24 7.71
C LEU A 1021 -4.25 -41.64 6.28
N ARG A 1022 -3.32 -40.91 5.65
CA ARG A 1022 -2.82 -41.23 4.32
C ARG A 1022 -2.09 -42.58 4.30
N GLU A 1023 -1.15 -42.80 5.22
CA GLU A 1023 -0.41 -44.07 5.27
C GLU A 1023 -1.32 -45.28 5.61
N ALA A 1024 -2.47 -45.04 6.24
CA ALA A 1024 -3.50 -46.06 6.46
C ALA A 1024 -4.46 -46.26 5.27
N GLY A 1025 -4.30 -45.51 4.17
CA GLY A 1025 -5.12 -45.60 2.96
C GLY A 1025 -6.38 -44.73 2.94
N ASP A 1026 -6.62 -43.88 3.95
CA ASP A 1026 -7.78 -42.97 4.06
C ASP A 1026 -7.44 -41.59 3.44
N TYR A 1027 -7.15 -41.59 2.14
CA TYR A 1027 -6.59 -40.43 1.43
C TYR A 1027 -7.52 -39.21 1.43
N GLU A 1028 -8.83 -39.39 1.25
CA GLU A 1028 -9.79 -38.29 1.21
C GLU A 1028 -9.92 -37.57 2.55
N ARG A 1029 -9.96 -38.32 3.67
CA ARG A 1029 -9.99 -37.69 4.99
C ARG A 1029 -8.67 -37.00 5.31
N SER A 1030 -7.55 -37.58 4.91
CA SER A 1030 -6.24 -36.95 5.04
C SER A 1030 -6.20 -35.60 4.32
N ALA A 1031 -6.58 -35.57 3.03
CA ALA A 1031 -6.63 -34.34 2.25
C ALA A 1031 -7.55 -33.29 2.87
N ALA A 1032 -8.77 -33.68 3.28
CA ALA A 1032 -9.73 -32.74 3.89
C ALA A 1032 -9.23 -32.13 5.22
N LEU A 1033 -8.60 -32.95 6.08
CA LEU A 1033 -7.99 -32.47 7.32
C LEU A 1033 -6.85 -31.51 7.02
N LEU A 1034 -5.94 -31.89 6.13
CA LEU A 1034 -4.76 -31.10 5.79
C LEU A 1034 -5.10 -29.79 5.07
N THR A 1035 -6.18 -29.73 4.28
CA THR A 1035 -6.69 -28.47 3.74
C THR A 1035 -7.07 -27.50 4.85
N THR A 1036 -7.88 -27.97 5.81
CA THR A 1036 -8.33 -27.13 6.94
C THR A 1036 -7.15 -26.64 7.78
N VAL A 1037 -6.18 -27.52 8.03
CA VAL A 1037 -4.99 -27.21 8.83
C VAL A 1037 -4.06 -26.25 8.10
N TYR A 1038 -3.84 -26.44 6.80
CA TYR A 1038 -3.03 -25.53 5.98
C TYR A 1038 -3.63 -24.12 5.94
N ASP A 1039 -4.94 -24.00 5.74
CA ASP A 1039 -5.63 -22.71 5.75
C ASP A 1039 -5.46 -22.01 7.11
N THR A 1040 -5.62 -22.75 8.21
CA THR A 1040 -5.44 -22.22 9.57
C THR A 1040 -3.99 -21.80 9.83
N TYR A 1041 -3.00 -22.55 9.33
CA TYR A 1041 -1.59 -22.19 9.45
C TYR A 1041 -1.28 -20.89 8.69
N CYS A 1042 -1.81 -20.74 7.48
CA CYS A 1042 -1.68 -19.52 6.70
C CYS A 1042 -2.24 -18.30 7.45
N GLU A 1043 -3.35 -18.45 8.18
CA GLU A 1043 -3.93 -17.38 9.00
C GLU A 1043 -3.10 -17.05 10.24
N VAL A 1044 -2.56 -18.06 10.94
CA VAL A 1044 -1.88 -17.89 12.24
C VAL A 1044 -0.42 -17.48 12.09
N LEU A 1045 0.33 -18.12 11.18
CA LEU A 1045 1.78 -17.94 11.02
C LEU A 1045 2.16 -17.25 9.71
N GLY A 1046 1.23 -17.19 8.76
CA GLY A 1046 1.48 -16.73 7.39
C GLY A 1046 1.77 -17.90 6.44
N PRO A 1047 1.48 -17.75 5.12
CA PRO A 1047 1.61 -18.83 4.14
C PRO A 1047 3.05 -19.29 3.91
N ASP A 1048 4.01 -18.40 4.17
CA ASP A 1048 5.42 -18.69 3.94
C ASP A 1048 6.12 -19.29 5.15
N ASP A 1049 5.49 -19.38 6.34
CA ASP A 1049 6.14 -20.00 7.50
C ASP A 1049 6.52 -21.48 7.23
N LEU A 1050 7.61 -21.96 7.84
CA LEU A 1050 8.10 -23.32 7.61
C LEU A 1050 7.05 -24.40 7.96
N LEU A 1051 6.25 -24.17 9.00
CA LEU A 1051 5.17 -25.09 9.37
C LEU A 1051 4.00 -25.05 8.37
N SER A 1052 3.68 -23.87 7.85
CA SER A 1052 2.68 -23.71 6.78
C SER A 1052 3.10 -24.43 5.51
N LEU A 1053 4.37 -24.29 5.10
CA LEU A 1053 4.93 -24.98 3.94
C LEU A 1053 4.96 -26.50 4.16
N GLY A 1054 5.34 -26.97 5.35
CA GLY A 1054 5.27 -28.40 5.69
C GLY A 1054 3.85 -28.98 5.61
N ALA A 1055 2.84 -28.22 6.06
CA ALA A 1055 1.44 -28.59 5.91
C ALA A 1055 0.99 -28.60 4.44
N GLN A 1056 1.43 -27.63 3.64
CA GLN A 1056 1.18 -27.56 2.20
C GLN A 1056 1.74 -28.79 1.46
N VAL A 1057 2.98 -29.18 1.75
CA VAL A 1057 3.61 -30.35 1.16
C VAL A 1057 2.85 -31.62 1.53
N ASN A 1058 2.49 -31.78 2.82
CA ASN A 1058 1.70 -32.93 3.25
C ASN A 1058 0.30 -32.98 2.61
N LEU A 1059 -0.35 -31.83 2.43
CA LEU A 1059 -1.60 -31.73 1.68
C LEU A 1059 -1.41 -32.18 0.24
N ALA A 1060 -0.38 -31.70 -0.44
CA ALA A 1060 -0.08 -32.07 -1.83
C ALA A 1060 0.19 -33.57 -1.99
N VAL A 1061 0.95 -34.18 -1.06
CA VAL A 1061 1.18 -35.64 -1.01
C VAL A 1061 -0.15 -36.39 -0.87
N SER A 1062 -1.06 -35.88 -0.02
CA SER A 1062 -2.36 -36.54 0.24
C SER A 1062 -3.34 -36.36 -0.92
N LEU A 1063 -3.32 -35.21 -1.62
CA LEU A 1063 -4.08 -35.00 -2.86
C LEU A 1063 -3.61 -35.94 -3.97
N ARG A 1064 -2.29 -36.13 -4.14
CA ARG A 1064 -1.77 -37.15 -5.06
C ARG A 1064 -2.26 -38.55 -4.69
N GLY A 1065 -2.18 -38.92 -3.41
CA GLY A 1065 -2.68 -40.21 -2.91
C GLY A 1065 -4.18 -40.40 -3.18
N ALA A 1066 -4.96 -39.32 -3.12
CA ALA A 1066 -6.39 -39.30 -3.46
C ALA A 1066 -6.66 -39.28 -4.99
N GLY A 1067 -5.64 -39.45 -5.84
CA GLY A 1067 -5.78 -39.49 -7.29
C GLY A 1067 -5.95 -38.11 -7.96
N ARG A 1068 -5.53 -37.03 -7.29
CA ARG A 1068 -5.57 -35.64 -7.79
C ARG A 1068 -4.16 -35.04 -7.96
N PRO A 1069 -3.27 -35.65 -8.76
CA PRO A 1069 -1.89 -35.18 -8.92
C PRO A 1069 -1.79 -33.82 -9.63
N ASP A 1070 -2.77 -33.46 -10.47
CA ASP A 1070 -2.85 -32.15 -11.12
C ASP A 1070 -3.17 -31.02 -10.13
N GLU A 1071 -3.98 -31.28 -9.11
CA GLU A 1071 -4.25 -30.33 -8.01
C GLU A 1071 -3.05 -30.23 -7.04
N ALA A 1072 -2.32 -31.33 -6.84
CA ALA A 1072 -1.13 -31.36 -6.02
C ALA A 1072 0.06 -30.61 -6.65
N ALA A 1073 0.18 -30.61 -7.98
CA ALA A 1073 1.28 -30.00 -8.72
C ALA A 1073 1.54 -28.52 -8.35
N PRO A 1074 0.55 -27.60 -8.41
CA PRO A 1074 0.78 -26.20 -8.05
C PRO A 1074 1.17 -26.00 -6.57
N LEU A 1075 0.69 -26.86 -5.67
CA LEU A 1075 1.09 -26.80 -4.25
C LEU A 1075 2.55 -27.21 -4.08
N PHE A 1076 2.99 -28.28 -4.73
CA PHE A 1076 4.40 -28.69 -4.72
C PHE A 1076 5.32 -27.65 -5.36
N GLU A 1077 4.94 -27.07 -6.50
CA GLU A 1077 5.75 -26.04 -7.16
C GLU A 1077 5.88 -24.79 -6.29
N THR A 1078 4.78 -24.36 -5.67
CA THR A 1078 4.78 -23.19 -4.77
C THR A 1078 5.61 -23.48 -3.53
N ALA A 1079 5.37 -24.62 -2.86
CA ALA A 1079 6.13 -25.01 -1.67
C ALA A 1079 7.62 -25.17 -1.97
N TYR A 1080 7.99 -25.85 -3.07
CA TYR A 1080 9.38 -26.04 -3.46
C TYR A 1080 10.06 -24.72 -3.79
N ARG A 1081 9.45 -23.87 -4.62
CA ARG A 1081 10.00 -22.55 -4.94
C ARG A 1081 10.19 -21.73 -3.67
N THR A 1082 9.18 -21.68 -2.81
CA THR A 1082 9.28 -20.94 -1.56
C THR A 1082 10.36 -21.54 -0.67
N LEU A 1083 10.43 -22.86 -0.46
CA LEU A 1083 11.49 -23.48 0.35
C LEU A 1083 12.90 -23.28 -0.23
N ASP A 1084 13.06 -23.33 -1.56
CA ASP A 1084 14.35 -23.15 -2.25
C ASP A 1084 14.83 -21.69 -2.22
N GLU A 1085 13.96 -20.75 -2.58
CA GLU A 1085 14.23 -19.31 -2.49
C GLU A 1085 14.47 -18.89 -1.04
N ARG A 1086 13.74 -19.55 -0.13
CA ARG A 1086 13.84 -19.31 1.27
C ARG A 1086 15.07 -20.12 1.81
N PHE A 1087 14.93 -21.33 2.29
CA PHE A 1087 15.98 -22.00 3.07
C PHE A 1087 17.20 -22.49 2.27
N GLY A 1088 17.17 -22.33 0.96
CA GLY A 1088 18.20 -22.80 0.05
C GLY A 1088 17.96 -24.24 -0.43
N PRO A 1089 18.64 -24.65 -1.52
CA PRO A 1089 18.47 -25.97 -2.14
C PRO A 1089 18.97 -27.12 -1.26
N ASP A 1090 19.89 -26.84 -0.35
CA ASP A 1090 20.58 -27.84 0.49
C ASP A 1090 19.88 -28.05 1.84
N ASN A 1091 18.83 -27.27 2.12
CA ASN A 1091 18.05 -27.43 3.34
C ASN A 1091 17.27 -28.76 3.35
N PRO A 1092 17.24 -29.51 4.47
CA PRO A 1092 16.54 -30.79 4.55
C PRO A 1092 15.07 -30.75 4.09
N ASP A 1093 14.32 -29.71 4.47
CA ASP A 1093 12.90 -29.56 4.11
C ASP A 1093 12.75 -29.26 2.61
N THR A 1094 13.65 -28.46 2.02
CA THR A 1094 13.69 -28.21 0.56
C THR A 1094 13.93 -29.50 -0.22
N ILE A 1095 14.90 -30.31 0.20
CA ILE A 1095 15.23 -31.58 -0.46
C ILE A 1095 14.07 -32.58 -0.33
N ALA A 1096 13.45 -32.68 0.84
CA ALA A 1096 12.28 -33.53 1.06
C ALA A 1096 11.08 -33.10 0.19
N CYS A 1097 10.84 -31.79 0.06
CA CYS A 1097 9.79 -31.24 -0.79
C CYS A 1097 10.06 -31.56 -2.25
N ARG A 1098 11.32 -31.42 -2.69
CA ARG A 1098 11.76 -31.77 -4.04
C ARG A 1098 11.54 -33.25 -4.35
N SER A 1099 11.83 -34.14 -3.40
CA SER A 1099 11.57 -35.58 -3.54
C SER A 1099 10.08 -35.87 -3.76
N SER A 1100 9.22 -35.30 -2.91
CA SER A 1100 7.77 -35.47 -2.99
C SER A 1100 7.19 -34.88 -4.28
N ARG A 1101 7.70 -33.73 -4.71
CA ARG A 1101 7.37 -33.11 -6.00
C ARG A 1101 7.76 -33.99 -7.17
N ALA A 1102 8.94 -34.61 -7.13
CA ALA A 1102 9.39 -35.52 -8.19
C ALA A 1102 8.50 -36.78 -8.30
N ALA A 1103 8.02 -37.31 -7.16
CA ALA A 1103 7.02 -38.38 -7.17
C ALA A 1103 5.69 -37.92 -7.82
N ASN A 1104 5.28 -36.66 -7.63
CA ASN A 1104 4.11 -36.11 -8.32
C ASN A 1104 4.32 -35.97 -9.83
N LEU A 1105 5.53 -35.65 -10.29
CA LEU A 1105 5.86 -35.61 -11.73
C LEU A 1105 5.63 -36.98 -12.39
N LEU A 1106 5.90 -38.09 -11.71
CA LEU A 1106 5.53 -39.42 -12.20
C LEU A 1106 4.02 -39.60 -12.32
N ALA A 1107 3.26 -39.16 -11.32
CA ALA A 1107 1.81 -39.31 -11.28
C ALA A 1107 1.10 -38.52 -12.40
N VAL A 1108 1.63 -37.36 -12.81
CA VAL A 1108 1.13 -36.58 -13.97
C VAL A 1108 1.69 -37.05 -15.32
N GLY A 1109 2.56 -38.08 -15.33
CA GLY A 1109 3.11 -38.68 -16.56
C GLY A 1109 4.39 -38.05 -17.11
N ASP A 1110 5.05 -37.15 -16.37
CA ASP A 1110 6.32 -36.51 -16.76
C ASP A 1110 7.53 -37.28 -16.19
N ALA A 1111 7.66 -38.54 -16.62
CA ALA A 1111 8.66 -39.46 -16.06
C ALA A 1111 10.12 -39.05 -16.35
N ALA A 1112 10.38 -38.33 -17.44
CA ALA A 1112 11.72 -37.85 -17.77
C ALA A 1112 12.20 -36.77 -16.80
N ARG A 1113 11.34 -35.79 -16.47
CA ARG A 1113 11.66 -34.78 -15.45
C ARG A 1113 11.70 -35.38 -14.06
N ALA A 1114 10.78 -36.29 -13.73
CA ALA A 1114 10.82 -37.00 -12.46
C ALA A 1114 12.16 -37.71 -12.23
N LEU A 1115 12.67 -38.45 -13.24
CA LEU A 1115 13.96 -39.12 -13.16
C LEU A 1115 15.12 -38.15 -12.90
N ALA A 1116 15.14 -37.01 -13.59
CA ALA A 1116 16.16 -35.98 -13.41
C ALA A 1116 16.13 -35.39 -11.99
N GLU A 1117 14.94 -35.07 -11.50
CA GLU A 1117 14.73 -34.51 -10.15
C GLU A 1117 15.10 -35.51 -9.05
N MET A 1118 14.67 -36.77 -9.16
CA MET A 1118 15.02 -37.82 -8.18
C MET A 1118 16.52 -38.12 -8.16
N THR A 1119 17.19 -38.03 -9.31
CA THR A 1119 18.65 -38.18 -9.38
C THR A 1119 19.34 -37.03 -8.64
N ALA A 1120 18.84 -35.80 -8.80
CA ALA A 1120 19.36 -34.66 -8.06
C ALA A 1120 19.10 -34.77 -6.55
N VAL A 1121 17.91 -35.24 -6.14
CA VAL A 1121 17.57 -35.52 -4.73
C VAL A 1121 18.49 -36.58 -4.14
N THR A 1122 18.74 -37.68 -4.86
CA THR A 1122 19.64 -38.75 -4.40
C THR A 1122 21.05 -38.21 -4.15
N ARG A 1123 21.54 -37.34 -5.03
CA ARG A 1123 22.83 -36.66 -4.86
C ARG A 1123 22.83 -35.71 -3.66
N ALA A 1124 21.78 -34.92 -3.47
CA ALA A 1124 21.66 -34.02 -2.31
C ALA A 1124 21.63 -34.79 -0.98
N TYR A 1125 20.95 -35.95 -0.93
CA TYR A 1125 20.98 -36.83 0.25
C TYR A 1125 22.37 -37.37 0.56
N ASP A 1126 23.20 -37.64 -0.45
CA ASP A 1126 24.56 -38.16 -0.29
C ASP A 1126 25.58 -37.04 0.04
N GLU A 1127 25.57 -35.95 -0.74
CA GLU A 1127 26.57 -34.88 -0.67
C GLU A 1127 26.27 -33.89 0.47
N GLU A 1128 25.02 -33.43 0.60
CA GLU A 1128 24.64 -32.35 1.53
C GLU A 1128 24.23 -32.89 2.91
N LEU A 1129 23.35 -33.90 2.94
CA LEU A 1129 22.84 -34.48 4.20
C LEU A 1129 23.66 -35.68 4.71
N ARG A 1130 24.60 -36.20 3.90
CA ARG A 1130 25.49 -37.33 4.24
C ARG A 1130 24.75 -38.57 4.74
N LEU A 1131 23.52 -38.79 4.24
CA LEU A 1131 22.70 -39.94 4.63
C LEU A 1131 23.30 -41.26 4.14
N GLY A 1132 23.99 -41.22 3.01
CA GLY A 1132 24.58 -42.38 2.36
C GLY A 1132 23.57 -43.23 1.57
N PRO A 1133 24.06 -44.30 0.90
CA PRO A 1133 23.29 -45.08 -0.06
C PRO A 1133 22.25 -46.03 0.57
N ASP A 1134 22.46 -46.42 1.84
CA ASP A 1134 21.61 -47.39 2.54
C ASP A 1134 20.51 -46.71 3.36
N HIS A 1135 20.48 -45.38 3.40
CA HIS A 1135 19.47 -44.65 4.16
C HIS A 1135 18.06 -44.86 3.59
N PRO A 1136 17.02 -45.05 4.41
CA PRO A 1136 15.66 -45.32 3.94
C PRO A 1136 15.10 -44.30 2.95
N HIS A 1137 15.38 -43.00 3.12
CA HIS A 1137 14.94 -41.96 2.18
C HIS A 1137 15.66 -42.04 0.83
N THR A 1138 16.95 -42.37 0.83
CA THR A 1138 17.74 -42.60 -0.39
C THR A 1138 17.19 -43.81 -1.14
N LEU A 1139 16.96 -44.91 -0.43
CA LEU A 1139 16.39 -46.13 -1.00
C LEU A 1139 14.96 -45.94 -1.54
N ALA A 1140 14.11 -45.17 -0.84
CA ALA A 1140 12.78 -44.80 -1.34
C ALA A 1140 12.86 -44.01 -2.65
N THR A 1141 13.78 -43.04 -2.73
CA THR A 1141 14.02 -42.25 -3.95
C THR A 1141 14.52 -43.13 -5.10
N LEU A 1142 15.42 -44.08 -4.82
CA LEU A 1142 15.89 -45.05 -5.81
C LEU A 1142 14.78 -46.02 -6.28
N SER A 1143 13.84 -46.39 -5.39
CA SER A 1143 12.65 -47.15 -5.78
C SER A 1143 11.82 -46.37 -6.80
N ASN A 1144 11.58 -45.09 -6.53
CA ASN A 1144 10.84 -44.21 -7.44
C ASN A 1144 11.59 -43.95 -8.76
N ILE A 1145 12.93 -43.90 -8.73
CA ILE A 1145 13.77 -43.86 -9.94
C ILE A 1145 13.50 -45.10 -10.80
N SER A 1146 13.42 -46.30 -10.21
CA SER A 1146 13.13 -47.52 -10.97
C SER A 1146 11.75 -47.45 -11.66
N ALA A 1147 10.76 -46.85 -11.00
CA ALA A 1147 9.45 -46.58 -11.58
C ALA A 1147 9.51 -45.55 -12.73
N ALA A 1148 10.32 -44.49 -12.59
CA ALA A 1148 10.57 -43.52 -13.64
C ALA A 1148 11.26 -44.14 -14.87
N GLU A 1149 12.31 -44.94 -14.64
CA GLU A 1149 13.04 -45.68 -15.67
C GLU A 1149 12.11 -46.61 -16.45
N ARG A 1150 11.21 -47.31 -15.75
CA ARG A 1150 10.18 -48.15 -16.35
C ARG A 1150 9.26 -47.32 -17.25
N ALA A 1151 8.73 -46.20 -16.76
CA ALA A 1151 7.79 -45.36 -17.49
C ALA A 1151 8.38 -44.76 -18.78
N ILE A 1152 9.69 -44.52 -18.84
CA ILE A 1152 10.39 -44.04 -20.07
C ILE A 1152 10.92 -45.17 -20.97
N GLY A 1153 10.60 -46.44 -20.67
CA GLY A 1153 10.96 -47.60 -21.49
C GLY A 1153 12.37 -48.16 -21.27
N ARG A 1154 13.04 -47.83 -20.16
CA ARG A 1154 14.38 -48.37 -19.80
C ARG A 1154 14.26 -49.63 -18.92
N GLY A 1155 13.57 -50.66 -19.42
CA GLY A 1155 13.21 -51.86 -18.64
C GLY A 1155 14.38 -52.58 -17.95
N SER A 1156 15.53 -52.73 -18.63
CA SER A 1156 16.71 -53.38 -18.04
C SER A 1156 17.33 -52.61 -16.88
N ALA A 1157 17.37 -51.28 -16.98
CA ALA A 1157 17.83 -50.41 -15.90
C ALA A 1157 16.84 -50.43 -14.73
N ALA A 1158 15.54 -50.26 -15.02
CA ALA A 1158 14.46 -50.31 -14.04
C ALA A 1158 14.49 -51.61 -13.21
N ARG A 1159 14.67 -52.76 -13.86
CA ARG A 1159 14.77 -54.05 -13.18
C ARG A 1159 16.00 -54.16 -12.28
N ALA A 1160 17.15 -53.68 -12.76
CA ALA A 1160 18.39 -53.71 -11.97
C ALA A 1160 18.25 -52.83 -10.73
N SER A 1161 17.76 -51.60 -10.89
CA SER A 1161 17.47 -50.64 -9.81
C SER A 1161 16.46 -51.22 -8.82
N ALA A 1162 15.29 -51.68 -9.29
CA ALA A 1162 14.24 -52.23 -8.42
C ALA A 1162 14.69 -53.48 -7.65
N THR A 1163 15.50 -54.36 -8.27
CA THR A 1163 16.02 -55.56 -7.61
C THR A 1163 17.00 -55.21 -6.49
N ARG A 1164 17.90 -54.25 -6.74
CA ARG A 1164 18.84 -53.77 -5.72
C ARG A 1164 18.07 -53.14 -4.56
N VAL A 1165 17.17 -52.19 -4.86
CA VAL A 1165 16.44 -51.43 -3.84
C VAL A 1165 15.57 -52.31 -2.96
N ALA A 1166 14.80 -53.26 -3.54
CA ALA A 1166 14.02 -54.21 -2.75
C ALA A 1166 14.90 -55.05 -1.81
N GLY A 1167 16.07 -55.47 -2.28
CA GLY A 1167 17.05 -56.19 -1.47
C GLY A 1167 17.63 -55.37 -0.33
N GLU A 1168 17.98 -54.10 -0.57
CA GLU A 1168 18.54 -53.23 0.46
C GLU A 1168 17.48 -52.76 1.47
N LEU A 1169 16.28 -52.38 1.04
CA LEU A 1169 15.17 -52.04 1.94
C LEU A 1169 14.82 -53.22 2.86
N ARG A 1170 14.82 -54.45 2.32
CA ARG A 1170 14.61 -55.67 3.12
C ARG A 1170 15.68 -55.86 4.20
N LYS A 1171 16.93 -55.46 3.96
CA LYS A 1171 18.00 -55.52 4.97
C LYS A 1171 17.88 -54.41 6.02
N VAL A 1172 17.56 -53.19 5.59
CA VAL A 1172 17.57 -51.98 6.44
C VAL A 1172 16.29 -51.86 7.28
N LEU A 1173 15.13 -52.00 6.65
CA LEU A 1173 13.82 -51.84 7.31
C LEU A 1173 13.18 -53.17 7.70
N GLY A 1174 13.77 -54.28 7.24
CA GLY A 1174 13.21 -55.61 7.41
C GLY A 1174 12.24 -55.97 6.28
N PRO A 1175 11.86 -57.26 6.21
CA PRO A 1175 11.02 -57.77 5.14
C PRO A 1175 9.64 -57.10 5.15
N ASP A 1176 8.97 -57.04 6.31
CA ASP A 1176 7.54 -56.70 6.39
C ASP A 1176 7.25 -55.19 6.44
N HIS A 1177 8.27 -54.35 6.28
CA HIS A 1177 8.06 -52.91 6.21
C HIS A 1177 7.28 -52.53 4.93
N PRO A 1178 6.26 -51.65 4.99
CA PRO A 1178 5.46 -51.25 3.83
C PRO A 1178 6.30 -50.79 2.63
N HIS A 1179 7.34 -49.97 2.85
CA HIS A 1179 8.26 -49.55 1.78
C HIS A 1179 9.01 -50.72 1.13
N THR A 1180 9.43 -51.73 1.90
CA THR A 1180 10.06 -52.95 1.37
C THR A 1180 9.07 -53.70 0.48
N LEU A 1181 7.84 -53.86 0.94
CA LEU A 1181 6.79 -54.56 0.20
C LEU A 1181 6.44 -53.83 -1.11
N VAL A 1182 6.32 -52.49 -1.08
CA VAL A 1182 6.10 -51.68 -2.30
C VAL A 1182 7.26 -51.84 -3.29
N ALA A 1183 8.52 -51.81 -2.81
CA ALA A 1183 9.68 -52.04 -3.67
C ALA A 1183 9.70 -53.46 -4.27
N GLU A 1184 9.26 -54.47 -3.50
CA GLU A 1184 9.11 -55.85 -3.99
C GLU A 1184 8.03 -55.98 -5.07
N VAL A 1185 6.90 -55.25 -4.94
CA VAL A 1185 5.87 -55.17 -5.99
C VAL A 1185 6.46 -54.56 -7.26
N ASN A 1186 7.10 -53.40 -7.16
CA ASN A 1186 7.74 -52.73 -8.29
C ASN A 1186 8.79 -53.65 -8.97
N GLN A 1187 9.58 -54.37 -8.17
CA GLN A 1187 10.52 -55.36 -8.69
C GLN A 1187 9.80 -56.49 -9.46
N ALA A 1188 8.73 -57.05 -8.91
CA ALA A 1188 7.98 -58.14 -9.52
C ALA A 1188 7.31 -57.69 -10.83
N VAL A 1189 6.79 -56.47 -10.88
CA VAL A 1189 6.25 -55.84 -12.10
C VAL A 1189 7.32 -55.72 -13.19
N CYS A 1190 8.53 -55.22 -12.86
CA CYS A 1190 9.65 -55.18 -13.82
C CYS A 1190 10.04 -56.58 -14.32
N VAL A 1191 9.98 -57.61 -13.47
CA VAL A 1191 10.24 -58.99 -13.87
C VAL A 1191 9.16 -59.52 -14.82
N ALA A 1192 7.89 -59.15 -14.62
CA ALA A 1192 6.80 -59.54 -15.50
C ALA A 1192 6.97 -58.93 -16.90
N GLU A 1193 7.33 -57.65 -16.98
CA GLU A 1193 7.53 -56.94 -18.26
C GLU A 1193 8.71 -57.49 -19.09
N ASP A 1194 9.73 -58.03 -18.42
CA ASP A 1194 10.83 -58.77 -19.05
C ASP A 1194 10.46 -60.21 -19.48
N GLY A 1195 9.20 -60.62 -19.34
CA GLY A 1195 8.69 -61.95 -19.71
C GLY A 1195 8.82 -63.01 -18.60
N GLY A 1196 9.24 -62.63 -17.40
CA GLY A 1196 9.39 -63.50 -16.22
C GLY A 1196 8.08 -63.78 -15.47
N TRP A 1197 6.99 -64.10 -16.18
CA TRP A 1197 5.63 -64.18 -15.64
C TRP A 1197 5.46 -65.08 -14.40
N ILE A 1198 6.07 -66.27 -14.40
CA ILE A 1198 5.96 -67.21 -13.27
C ILE A 1198 6.64 -66.64 -12.03
N ALA A 1199 7.87 -66.13 -12.18
CA ALA A 1199 8.63 -65.56 -11.08
C ALA A 1199 7.96 -64.29 -10.51
N ALA A 1200 7.40 -63.45 -11.39
CA ALA A 1200 6.64 -62.27 -10.97
C ALA A 1200 5.37 -62.66 -10.20
N ARG A 1201 4.60 -63.64 -10.70
CA ARG A 1201 3.38 -64.13 -10.03
C ARG A 1201 3.67 -64.66 -8.63
N ASP A 1202 4.69 -65.49 -8.48
CA ASP A 1202 5.00 -66.11 -7.20
C ASP A 1202 5.47 -65.07 -6.17
N ARG A 1203 6.23 -64.06 -6.62
CA ARG A 1203 6.62 -62.90 -5.78
C ARG A 1203 5.42 -62.04 -5.39
N LEU A 1204 4.57 -61.66 -6.34
CA LEU A 1204 3.37 -60.85 -6.07
C LEU A 1204 2.42 -61.57 -5.10
N ARG A 1205 2.29 -62.90 -5.20
CA ARG A 1205 1.51 -63.69 -4.25
C ARG A 1205 2.06 -63.60 -2.82
N GLU A 1206 3.36 -63.84 -2.65
CA GLU A 1206 4.03 -63.74 -1.35
C GLU A 1206 3.91 -62.32 -0.77
N THR A 1207 4.16 -61.30 -1.59
CA THR A 1207 4.08 -59.90 -1.18
C THR A 1207 2.64 -59.47 -0.85
N ALA A 1208 1.63 -59.95 -1.57
CA ALA A 1208 0.21 -59.66 -1.28
C ALA A 1208 -0.27 -60.27 0.05
N GLU A 1209 0.17 -61.49 0.38
CA GLU A 1209 -0.12 -62.12 1.69
C GLU A 1209 0.46 -61.28 2.84
N ARG A 1210 1.70 -60.80 2.66
CA ARG A 1210 2.41 -59.99 3.65
C ARG A 1210 1.81 -58.58 3.78
N LEU A 1211 1.48 -57.91 2.67
CA LEU A 1211 0.75 -56.64 2.66
C LEU A 1211 -0.63 -56.76 3.35
N SER A 1212 -1.35 -57.85 3.09
CA SER A 1212 -2.64 -58.12 3.74
C SER A 1212 -2.52 -58.26 5.25
N SER A 1213 -1.41 -58.85 5.74
CA SER A 1213 -1.14 -58.99 7.17
C SER A 1213 -0.76 -57.65 7.82
N VAL A 1214 0.07 -56.85 7.15
CA VAL A 1214 0.64 -55.60 7.71
C VAL A 1214 -0.36 -54.45 7.63
N LEU A 1215 -0.89 -54.17 6.43
CA LEU A 1215 -1.75 -53.01 6.18
C LEU A 1215 -3.24 -53.37 6.25
N GLY A 1216 -3.59 -54.60 5.85
CA GLY A 1216 -4.96 -55.09 5.76
C GLY A 1216 -5.37 -55.40 4.33
N THR A 1217 -6.44 -56.19 4.18
CA THR A 1217 -6.91 -56.69 2.89
C THR A 1217 -7.54 -55.63 1.99
N GLU A 1218 -8.06 -54.54 2.58
CA GLU A 1218 -8.68 -53.43 1.85
C GLU A 1218 -7.74 -52.22 1.68
N HIS A 1219 -6.47 -52.33 2.11
CA HIS A 1219 -5.53 -51.23 1.92
C HIS A 1219 -5.24 -51.02 0.43
N PRO A 1220 -5.16 -49.76 -0.06
CA PRO A 1220 -4.93 -49.48 -1.48
C PRO A 1220 -3.71 -50.19 -2.08
N ASP A 1221 -2.58 -50.22 -1.38
CA ASP A 1221 -1.38 -50.93 -1.85
C ASP A 1221 -1.55 -52.45 -1.93
N THR A 1222 -2.28 -53.04 -0.97
CA THR A 1222 -2.62 -54.47 -0.99
C THR A 1222 -3.48 -54.78 -2.22
N LEU A 1223 -4.49 -53.96 -2.48
CA LEU A 1223 -5.40 -54.12 -3.62
C LEU A 1223 -4.69 -53.86 -4.96
N CYS A 1224 -3.76 -52.91 -5.03
CA CYS A 1224 -2.91 -52.72 -6.21
C CYS A 1224 -2.04 -53.96 -6.48
N CYS A 1225 -1.39 -54.52 -5.45
CA CYS A 1225 -0.59 -55.74 -5.57
C CYS A 1225 -1.44 -56.95 -6.02
N LEU A 1226 -2.65 -57.12 -5.46
CA LEU A 1226 -3.59 -58.15 -5.88
C LEU A 1226 -4.06 -57.96 -7.32
N GLY A 1227 -4.29 -56.72 -7.76
CA GLY A 1227 -4.64 -56.40 -9.14
C GLY A 1227 -3.52 -56.75 -10.11
N ASP A 1228 -2.27 -56.40 -9.77
CA ASP A 1228 -1.10 -56.79 -10.56
C ASP A 1228 -0.91 -58.32 -10.56
N LEU A 1229 -1.14 -58.99 -9.43
CA LEU A 1229 -1.11 -60.46 -9.36
C LEU A 1229 -2.15 -61.10 -10.29
N ALA A 1230 -3.39 -60.60 -10.29
CA ALA A 1230 -4.45 -61.08 -11.16
C ALA A 1230 -4.08 -60.90 -12.64
N LEU A 1231 -3.59 -59.71 -13.01
CA LEU A 1231 -3.17 -59.40 -14.37
C LEU A 1231 -1.98 -60.25 -14.85
N VAL A 1232 -0.96 -60.44 -14.01
CA VAL A 1232 0.19 -61.32 -14.31
C VAL A 1232 -0.25 -62.77 -14.46
N SER A 1233 -1.24 -63.21 -13.67
CA SER A 1233 -1.75 -64.59 -13.69
C SER A 1233 -2.60 -64.86 -14.94
N GLU A 1234 -3.34 -63.87 -15.45
CA GLU A 1234 -4.04 -63.93 -16.73
C GLU A 1234 -3.08 -64.01 -17.93
N ARG A 1235 -1.95 -63.30 -17.88
CA ARG A 1235 -0.98 -63.20 -19.00
C ARG A 1235 0.05 -64.33 -19.04
N GLY A 1236 0.30 -65.01 -17.92
CA GLY A 1236 1.33 -66.05 -17.80
C GLY A 1236 0.91 -67.44 -18.31
N PRO A 1237 1.84 -68.28 -18.81
CA PRO A 1237 1.54 -69.65 -19.23
C PRO A 1237 1.13 -70.54 -18.04
N GLY A 1238 -0.02 -71.22 -18.17
CA GLY A 1238 -0.55 -72.15 -17.16
C GLY A 1238 -1.31 -71.50 -16.00
N GLY A 1239 -1.91 -70.31 -16.20
CA GLY A 1239 -2.61 -69.56 -15.17
C GLY A 1239 -3.88 -70.23 -14.64
N THR A 1240 -3.90 -70.59 -13.35
CA THR A 1240 -5.12 -70.66 -12.54
C THR A 1240 -5.44 -69.26 -12.04
N VAL A 1241 -6.61 -68.72 -12.39
CA VAL A 1241 -7.12 -67.43 -11.88
C VAL A 1241 -7.31 -67.57 -10.38
N THR A 1242 -6.52 -66.83 -9.58
CA THR A 1242 -6.61 -66.82 -8.11
C THR A 1242 -7.66 -65.84 -7.60
N GLU A 1243 -7.80 -64.68 -8.25
CA GLU A 1243 -8.84 -63.66 -8.01
C GLU A 1243 -9.17 -62.98 -9.34
N ASP A 1244 -10.42 -62.52 -9.49
CA ASP A 1244 -10.90 -61.80 -10.69
C ASP A 1244 -10.42 -60.33 -10.66
N LEU A 1245 -9.73 -59.90 -11.71
CA LEU A 1245 -9.17 -58.55 -11.81
C LEU A 1245 -10.24 -57.46 -11.69
N ASP A 1246 -11.44 -57.67 -12.26
CA ASP A 1246 -12.51 -56.69 -12.21
C ASP A 1246 -13.06 -56.56 -10.78
N VAL A 1247 -13.13 -57.66 -10.03
CA VAL A 1247 -13.52 -57.66 -8.61
C VAL A 1247 -12.50 -56.91 -7.75
N VAL A 1248 -11.21 -57.12 -7.98
CA VAL A 1248 -10.15 -56.39 -7.25
C VAL A 1248 -10.18 -54.90 -7.60
N ALA A 1249 -10.38 -54.55 -8.87
CA ALA A 1249 -10.51 -53.17 -9.32
C ALA A 1249 -11.72 -52.46 -8.70
N ASP A 1250 -12.85 -53.16 -8.54
CA ASP A 1250 -14.05 -52.61 -7.87
C ASP A 1250 -13.84 -52.44 -6.36
N ARG A 1251 -13.12 -53.34 -5.70
CA ARG A 1251 -12.71 -53.16 -4.29
C ARG A 1251 -11.79 -51.96 -4.13
N LEU A 1252 -10.79 -51.81 -5.00
CA LEU A 1252 -9.92 -50.65 -5.03
C LEU A 1252 -10.72 -49.36 -5.25
N ALA A 1253 -11.65 -49.37 -6.21
CA ALA A 1253 -12.53 -48.23 -6.47
C ALA A 1253 -13.45 -47.89 -5.29
N GLY A 1254 -13.86 -48.88 -4.49
CA GLY A 1254 -14.57 -48.66 -3.24
C GLY A 1254 -13.71 -48.01 -2.15
N ALA A 1255 -12.40 -48.30 -2.13
CA ALA A 1255 -11.46 -47.75 -1.16
C ALA A 1255 -11.01 -46.33 -1.51
N ILE A 1256 -10.69 -46.04 -2.78
CA ILE A 1256 -10.03 -44.78 -3.20
C ILE A 1256 -10.74 -44.03 -4.32
N GLY A 1257 -11.94 -44.47 -4.72
CA GLY A 1257 -12.76 -43.81 -5.73
C GLY A 1257 -12.59 -44.35 -7.15
N GLN A 1258 -13.66 -44.22 -7.95
CA GLN A 1258 -13.75 -44.78 -9.31
C GLN A 1258 -12.80 -44.12 -10.31
N GLU A 1259 -12.51 -42.84 -10.13
CA GLU A 1259 -11.69 -42.04 -11.05
C GLU A 1259 -10.19 -42.09 -10.73
N HIS A 1260 -9.80 -42.82 -9.68
CA HIS A 1260 -8.40 -42.90 -9.25
C HIS A 1260 -7.50 -43.50 -10.35
N PRO A 1261 -6.30 -42.94 -10.62
CA PRO A 1261 -5.40 -43.43 -11.66
C PRO A 1261 -5.08 -44.92 -11.59
N SER A 1262 -4.85 -45.47 -10.39
CA SER A 1262 -4.60 -46.91 -10.19
C SER A 1262 -5.79 -47.79 -10.58
N VAL A 1263 -7.02 -47.35 -10.29
CA VAL A 1263 -8.25 -48.06 -10.67
C VAL A 1263 -8.39 -48.07 -12.19
N ARG A 1264 -8.21 -46.92 -12.84
CA ARG A 1264 -8.21 -46.82 -14.31
C ARG A 1264 -7.12 -47.70 -14.93
N THR A 1265 -5.92 -47.71 -14.36
CA THR A 1265 -4.79 -48.51 -14.82
C THR A 1265 -5.10 -50.02 -14.80
N LEU A 1266 -5.68 -50.52 -13.69
CA LEU A 1266 -6.11 -51.92 -13.60
C LEU A 1266 -7.24 -52.24 -14.59
N ARG A 1267 -8.23 -51.35 -14.75
CA ARG A 1267 -9.34 -51.53 -15.71
C ARG A 1267 -8.88 -51.53 -17.17
N GLU A 1268 -7.82 -50.77 -17.47
CA GLU A 1268 -7.13 -50.81 -18.77
C GLU A 1268 -6.21 -52.02 -18.93
N ARG A 1269 -6.19 -52.92 -17.94
CA ARG A 1269 -5.34 -54.12 -17.89
C ARG A 1269 -3.86 -53.76 -18.01
N ARG A 1270 -3.42 -52.71 -17.30
CA ARG A 1270 -2.01 -52.31 -17.20
C ARG A 1270 -1.49 -52.58 -15.78
N LEU A 1271 -0.19 -52.85 -15.67
CA LEU A 1271 0.46 -53.07 -14.36
C LEU A 1271 0.67 -51.72 -13.68
N VAL A 1272 0.28 -51.62 -12.41
CA VAL A 1272 0.31 -50.38 -11.62
C VAL A 1272 1.76 -49.97 -11.33
N VAL A 1273 1.97 -48.67 -11.12
CA VAL A 1273 3.22 -48.12 -10.60
C VAL A 1273 2.94 -47.68 -9.17
N LEU A 1274 3.72 -48.17 -8.21
CA LEU A 1274 3.66 -47.69 -6.83
C LEU A 1274 4.87 -46.79 -6.55
N THR A 1275 4.61 -45.65 -5.91
CA THR A 1275 5.66 -44.72 -5.46
C THR A 1275 5.75 -44.76 -3.94
N ILE A 1276 6.95 -44.54 -3.41
CA ILE A 1276 7.22 -44.43 -1.98
C ILE A 1276 7.47 -42.97 -1.65
N ASP A 1277 6.66 -42.40 -0.76
CA ASP A 1277 6.94 -41.09 -0.18
C ASP A 1277 7.37 -41.29 1.27
N PRO A 1278 8.66 -41.07 1.59
CA PRO A 1278 9.06 -41.10 2.97
C PRO A 1278 8.33 -40.00 3.75
N PRO A 1279 7.85 -40.27 4.97
CA PRO A 1279 7.15 -39.27 5.78
C PRO A 1279 8.00 -38.01 5.96
N PHE A 1280 7.34 -36.86 5.77
CA PHE A 1280 7.91 -35.52 5.99
C PHE A 1280 8.01 -35.20 7.48
#